data_AF-A0A8S1PXS4-F1
#
_entry.id   AF-A0A8S1PXS4-F1
#
_cell.length_a   1.000
_cell.length_b   1.000
_cell.length_c   1.000
_cell.angle_alpha   90.00
_cell.angle_beta   90.00
_cell.angle_gamma   90.00
#
_symmetry.space_group_name_H-M   'P 1'
#
loop_
_entity.id
_entity.type
_entity.pdbx_description
1 polymer ?
#
loop_
_entity_poly.entity_id
_entity_poly.type
_entity_poly.pdbx_seq_one_letter_code
_entity_poly.pdbx_strand_id
1 'polypeptide(L)'
;MSQLHIVILIVKFIQGESQVRISMNQDYQLMTNSFLINSQDYQANSYFSYGIWSRYTPLGRNNQVGTIGILDSSCFHLHNAMGQSTKLLNFILFDCLEYPAQIIKRQILFKASDENWYSYEAIINNFMYEYTWHYFEITSWPFEKKLQLIFIQDKKTVLNKIIDVRIPYSDIDLQLTFGGGLLIDQYQDIPNLEKGTKFSFFPGKMELQPIYIGMYKKLSDYLLVTKLFTVECQCQFNSVRYANDKDLKFLESYSFTSQYPNCENFGLATWIRITNIKSDISEFTYNVMKLSATFSNSQLANENLAAFQLSYFLSPLRNKILISTYSYTFPLVNLDFSDNPFLIQREIDLYNDIKLWHYLAVGVINNEFTIFITFYEDFLEYYYEMYESVNHFHMVRYQLEYGNIKKQSNYFDVQFKNLNFDNCPFYIDYFNFCHFSCERCDGPTDTDCLSCSESSNRIYIREYKTCICPYDTIDDYQCRGFEQYKFSLNQIDANQSVECLFGYFEFEDQCTKCPSIIQDNFLTCLDCLFNPNTWSKILSCEINLYLNDEGQTSKIINQEKQYFISDGNEFKPCLKCKNYEDTNNSFEDSKQTIKEFQYFCLKNSIDLFVQNKDCFQCYIQDCKLCRITLFKQECIICWQGSKLINGECQMQVFILQPKINCVQPYYLDYQKNCKLCTIENCKYCFEYISNDLTKSTLYLNFNQFDMNEYHKIGCAQCEDNFIFDFQIGKCLQKQPSIENCLRSFINLQNIEVCTLSKYDNFSIAPAISNCLNYIQNCKQCILTPEKEIKCVLCNDGFTASIQTGQCYLCSILNSKTCIEGQAALKDGWVQQIQSFLMQFLNNYFYPTTKNFNKIAELPQECQNGFKPIFTIYCHQYCEPRCLSCIEHNQQFFCNQCPLNYYKQPIRSSEKGKCLQCSQLCLVCQSRTPEEINNINPSFKITDSNSFYTHKCLQKANDQNIVIDPYTNLAKYCYQTQCIDTITFKIDFDYNSFIEIFSKEFYNYYENLINIIYCNEFGIKELFIQVDFKKFNMRECNLIQRILIENNFKQKIFSLQKTHLQLIGTSDEQKQFISYLEIQNFDSVEINSAYFKIQEEFFISLTNDRNPIEFAIMNTIINSKQFNQFEYSLKLNNYKKLTIKNVTYDGLLIINQSLFDYLTLEFDSQILIENLIIQNSQFNYSNLFTFPNLKTTIKIDHLKINNCFFQNSAVFSFSSYLTANVDIIQMQVLNTYFVFSTLIYISGKVKITLSLLNIRNILNLT
;
A
#
# COMPACT_ATOMS: atom_id res chain seq x y z
N MET A 1 -30.47 23.74 33.42
CA MET A 1 -30.23 23.17 34.77
C MET A 1 -30.48 21.66 34.88
N SER A 2 -31.30 21.03 34.02
CA SER A 2 -31.54 19.56 34.07
C SER A 2 -30.36 18.70 33.61
N GLN A 3 -29.53 19.17 32.67
CA GLN A 3 -28.36 18.41 32.19
C GLN A 3 -27.23 18.32 33.23
N LEU A 4 -27.03 19.32 34.08
CA LEU A 4 -25.99 19.30 35.11
C LEU A 4 -26.34 18.34 36.26
N HIS A 5 -27.63 18.18 36.59
CA HIS A 5 -28.07 17.17 37.56
C HIS A 5 -27.97 15.75 37.03
N ILE A 6 -28.19 15.54 35.73
CA ILE A 6 -27.96 14.23 35.09
C ILE A 6 -26.46 13.89 35.09
N VAL A 7 -25.57 14.84 34.78
CA VAL A 7 -24.13 14.62 34.84
C VAL A 7 -23.64 14.39 36.27
N ILE A 8 -24.14 15.12 37.28
CA ILE A 8 -23.77 14.89 38.69
C ILE A 8 -24.33 13.55 39.21
N LEU A 9 -25.51 13.13 38.77
CA LEU A 9 -26.05 11.80 39.07
C LEU A 9 -25.26 10.69 38.40
N ILE A 10 -24.88 10.85 37.13
CA ILE A 10 -24.05 9.89 36.38
C ILE A 10 -22.64 9.82 36.99
N VAL A 11 -22.02 10.94 37.37
CA VAL A 11 -20.69 10.95 38.03
C VAL A 11 -20.77 10.31 39.42
N LYS A 12 -21.82 10.54 40.21
CA LYS A 12 -22.04 9.81 41.48
C LYS A 12 -22.34 8.33 41.27
N PHE A 13 -23.01 7.95 40.17
CA PHE A 13 -23.26 6.55 39.81
C PHE A 13 -21.97 5.83 39.42
N ILE A 14 -21.16 6.45 38.55
CA ILE A 14 -19.87 5.91 38.09
C ILE A 14 -18.86 5.85 39.25
N GLN A 15 -18.85 6.86 40.14
CA GLN A 15 -18.01 6.81 41.35
C GLN A 15 -18.48 5.72 42.33
N GLY A 16 -19.79 5.43 42.40
CA GLY A 16 -20.33 4.35 43.22
C GLY A 16 -19.94 2.95 42.73
N GLU A 17 -19.86 2.72 41.42
CA GLU A 17 -19.40 1.43 40.87
C GLU A 17 -17.88 1.24 41.03
N SER A 18 -17.08 2.30 40.87
CA SER A 18 -15.62 2.22 41.06
C SER A 18 -15.17 1.98 42.52
N GLN A 19 -16.04 2.22 43.50
CA GLN A 19 -15.71 2.04 44.93
C GLN A 19 -15.90 0.61 45.44
N VAL A 20 -16.47 -0.31 44.65
CA VAL A 20 -16.91 -1.63 45.13
C VAL A 20 -16.02 -2.79 44.64
N ARG A 21 -15.22 -2.60 43.59
CA ARG A 21 -14.34 -3.65 43.04
C ARG A 21 -12.92 -3.16 42.83
N ILE A 22 -11.98 -3.84 43.46
CA ILE A 22 -10.56 -3.72 43.20
C ILE A 22 -10.16 -4.96 42.40
N SER A 23 -9.87 -4.79 41.11
CA SER A 23 -9.30 -5.88 40.31
C SER A 23 -7.92 -6.24 40.83
N MET A 24 -7.68 -7.53 41.07
CA MET A 24 -6.35 -8.02 41.39
C MET A 24 -5.45 -7.94 40.16
N ASN A 25 -4.13 -7.83 40.38
CA ASN A 25 -3.17 -7.88 39.28
C ASN A 25 -3.31 -9.22 38.53
N GLN A 26 -3.61 -9.15 37.23
CA GLN A 26 -3.87 -10.32 36.38
C GLN A 26 -2.66 -11.25 36.27
N ASP A 27 -1.45 -10.70 36.37
CA ASP A 27 -0.21 -11.48 36.21
C ASP A 27 0.17 -12.25 37.48
N TYR A 28 -0.30 -11.85 38.66
CA TYR A 28 0.17 -12.41 39.93
C TYR A 28 -0.94 -12.85 40.89
N GLN A 29 -2.21 -12.50 40.65
CA GLN A 29 -3.38 -12.87 41.47
C GLN A 29 -3.12 -13.12 42.97
N LEU A 30 -2.37 -12.21 43.59
CA LEU A 30 -1.99 -12.25 44.99
C LEU A 30 -2.04 -10.83 45.53
N MET A 31 -2.77 -10.65 46.62
CA MET A 31 -2.82 -9.39 47.34
C MET A 31 -2.77 -9.67 48.83
N THR A 32 -1.87 -8.98 49.53
CA THR A 32 -1.74 -9.06 50.98
C THR A 32 -2.05 -7.72 51.61
N ASN A 33 -3.02 -7.68 52.52
CA ASN A 33 -3.40 -6.47 53.27
C ASN A 33 -3.22 -6.70 54.77
N SER A 34 -2.56 -5.77 55.45
CA SER A 34 -2.56 -5.72 56.91
C SER A 34 -3.92 -5.18 57.40
N PHE A 35 -4.53 -5.84 58.37
CA PHE A 35 -5.81 -5.44 58.95
C PHE A 35 -5.73 -5.51 60.48
N LEU A 36 -5.80 -4.35 61.13
CA LEU A 36 -5.80 -4.22 62.59
C LEU A 36 -7.22 -3.95 63.09
N ILE A 37 -7.73 -4.82 63.95
CA ILE A 37 -9.09 -4.70 64.49
C ILE A 37 -9.06 -3.99 65.85
N ASN A 38 -9.11 -2.66 65.85
CA ASN A 38 -9.23 -1.94 67.11
C ASN A 38 -10.69 -1.89 67.59
N SER A 39 -10.98 -2.48 68.74
CA SER A 39 -12.34 -2.49 69.30
C SER A 39 -12.91 -1.10 69.59
N GLN A 40 -12.05 -0.09 69.73
CA GLN A 40 -12.44 1.31 69.95
C GLN A 40 -12.97 2.00 68.68
N ASP A 41 -12.69 1.44 67.50
CA ASP A 41 -13.10 2.03 66.21
C ASP A 41 -14.57 1.73 65.87
N TYR A 42 -15.25 0.90 66.69
CA TYR A 42 -16.61 0.44 66.44
C TYR A 42 -17.64 1.06 67.40
N GLN A 43 -18.68 1.69 66.83
CA GLN A 43 -19.85 2.24 67.52
C GLN A 43 -21.07 1.31 67.41
N ALA A 44 -22.17 1.63 68.09
CA ALA A 44 -23.44 0.93 67.88
C ALA A 44 -23.87 1.04 66.39
N ASN A 45 -24.19 -0.08 65.76
CA ASN A 45 -24.48 -0.23 64.33
C ASN A 45 -23.30 -0.02 63.36
N SER A 46 -22.06 0.14 63.86
CA SER A 46 -20.89 0.11 62.98
C SER A 46 -20.50 -1.33 62.67
N TYR A 47 -20.00 -1.54 61.46
CA TYR A 47 -19.58 -2.83 60.96
C TYR A 47 -18.31 -2.69 60.15
N PHE A 48 -17.61 -3.81 59.97
CA PHE A 48 -16.71 -3.93 58.84
C PHE A 48 -17.23 -4.97 57.87
N SER A 49 -16.98 -4.75 56.58
CA SER A 49 -17.23 -5.73 55.54
C SER A 49 -16.10 -5.77 54.52
N TYR A 50 -15.81 -6.95 54.02
CA TYR A 50 -15.00 -7.16 52.83
C TYR A 50 -15.47 -8.44 52.14
N GLY A 51 -15.11 -8.58 50.87
CA GLY A 51 -15.56 -9.71 50.07
C GLY A 51 -14.64 -10.02 48.90
N ILE A 52 -14.87 -11.19 48.32
CA ILE A 52 -14.13 -11.70 47.16
C ILE A 52 -15.10 -12.13 46.08
N TRP A 53 -14.88 -11.61 44.88
CA TRP A 53 -15.44 -12.08 43.64
C TRP A 53 -14.46 -13.07 43.03
N SER A 54 -14.95 -14.22 42.63
CA SER A 54 -14.15 -15.30 42.03
C SER A 54 -14.88 -15.82 40.79
N ARG A 55 -14.14 -16.02 39.70
CA ARG A 55 -14.67 -16.60 38.46
C ARG A 55 -13.66 -17.58 37.89
N TYR A 56 -14.04 -18.85 37.80
CA TYR A 56 -13.18 -19.90 37.29
C TYR A 56 -13.01 -19.77 35.76
N THR A 57 -11.75 -19.65 35.31
CA THR A 57 -11.35 -19.52 33.89
C THR A 57 -10.00 -20.20 33.71
N PRO A 58 -9.96 -21.55 33.68
CA PRO A 58 -8.72 -22.32 33.82
C PRO A 58 -7.80 -22.14 32.63
N LEU A 59 -8.39 -21.87 31.46
CA LEU A 59 -7.67 -21.59 30.23
C LEU A 59 -7.39 -20.08 30.00
N GLY A 60 -7.46 -19.26 31.07
CA GLY A 60 -7.11 -17.83 31.04
C GLY A 60 -5.59 -17.56 31.15
N ARG A 61 -5.20 -16.31 30.87
CA ARG A 61 -3.79 -15.85 30.98
C ARG A 61 -3.44 -15.56 32.45
N ASN A 62 -3.10 -16.58 33.21
CA ASN A 62 -2.63 -16.46 34.60
C ASN A 62 -1.21 -17.02 34.73
N ASN A 63 -0.25 -16.23 35.24
CA ASN A 63 1.06 -16.79 35.58
C ASN A 63 0.96 -17.56 36.89
N GLN A 64 1.81 -18.57 37.07
CA GLN A 64 1.89 -19.29 38.33
C GLN A 64 2.35 -18.33 39.44
N VAL A 65 1.67 -18.43 40.59
CA VAL A 65 1.91 -17.57 41.75
C VAL A 65 2.30 -18.43 42.95
N GLY A 66 3.56 -18.32 43.37
CA GLY A 66 4.09 -19.09 44.50
C GLY A 66 4.62 -20.48 44.11
N THR A 67 4.97 -21.26 45.12
CA THR A 67 5.66 -22.56 44.98
C THR A 67 4.74 -23.74 44.73
N ILE A 68 3.43 -23.56 44.91
CA ILE A 68 2.40 -24.59 44.68
C ILE A 68 1.79 -24.35 43.30
N GLY A 69 1.92 -25.33 42.42
CA GLY A 69 1.35 -25.30 41.08
C GLY A 69 -0.17 -25.47 41.07
N ILE A 70 -0.79 -25.15 39.93
CA ILE A 70 -2.23 -25.35 39.68
C ILE A 70 -2.65 -26.84 39.77
N LEU A 71 -1.70 -27.75 39.57
CA LEU A 71 -1.91 -29.21 39.54
C LEU A 71 -1.60 -29.92 40.86
N ASP A 72 -1.05 -29.20 41.84
CA ASP A 72 -0.57 -29.80 43.08
C ASP A 72 -1.70 -30.25 44.02
N SER A 73 -2.93 -29.76 43.80
CA SER A 73 -4.11 -30.05 44.62
C SER A 73 -5.41 -29.79 43.84
N SER A 74 -6.47 -30.55 44.14
CA SER A 74 -7.82 -30.28 43.64
C SER A 74 -8.58 -29.23 44.45
N CYS A 75 -7.93 -28.64 45.46
CA CYS A 75 -8.47 -27.58 46.29
C CYS A 75 -7.74 -26.26 46.02
N PHE A 76 -8.50 -25.24 45.63
CA PHE A 76 -8.02 -23.93 45.21
C PHE A 76 -8.18 -22.89 46.31
N HIS A 77 -7.09 -22.28 46.73
CA HIS A 77 -7.07 -21.22 47.73
C HIS A 77 -7.64 -19.91 47.15
N LEU A 78 -8.59 -19.31 47.88
CA LEU A 78 -9.21 -18.04 47.53
C LEU A 78 -8.79 -16.92 48.49
N HIS A 79 -8.88 -17.16 49.80
CA HIS A 79 -8.55 -16.16 50.82
C HIS A 79 -8.18 -16.82 52.14
N ASN A 80 -7.19 -16.27 52.84
CA ASN A 80 -6.92 -16.59 54.24
C ASN A 80 -6.56 -15.35 55.08
N ALA A 81 -6.74 -15.46 56.40
CA ALA A 81 -6.26 -14.48 57.37
C ALA A 81 -5.32 -15.17 58.37
N MET A 82 -4.16 -14.58 58.60
CA MET A 82 -3.14 -15.09 59.51
C MET A 82 -2.73 -14.02 60.51
N GLY A 83 -2.53 -14.38 61.78
CA GLY A 83 -2.02 -13.43 62.78
C GLY A 83 -0.60 -12.98 62.43
N GLN A 84 -0.34 -11.67 62.42
CA GLN A 84 0.98 -11.15 61.99
C GLN A 84 2.10 -11.59 62.93
N SER A 85 1.83 -11.61 64.24
CA SER A 85 2.77 -12.01 65.30
C SER A 85 2.77 -13.52 65.55
N THR A 86 1.59 -14.14 65.59
CA THR A 86 1.41 -15.57 65.92
C THR A 86 1.72 -16.51 64.76
N LYS A 87 1.58 -16.02 63.52
CA LYS A 87 1.60 -16.82 62.28
C LYS A 87 0.56 -17.96 62.27
N LEU A 88 -0.47 -17.86 63.11
CA LEU A 88 -1.57 -18.82 63.16
C LEU A 88 -2.66 -18.46 62.16
N LEU A 89 -3.17 -19.45 61.45
CA LEU A 89 -4.28 -19.29 60.51
C LEU A 89 -5.58 -19.06 61.30
N ASN A 90 -6.21 -17.91 61.09
CA ASN A 90 -7.47 -17.54 61.74
C ASN A 90 -8.67 -17.79 60.82
N PHE A 91 -8.48 -17.69 59.50
CA PHE A 91 -9.55 -17.86 58.50
C PHE A 91 -8.98 -18.48 57.23
N ILE A 92 -9.73 -19.35 56.57
CA ILE A 92 -9.44 -19.84 55.22
C ILE A 92 -10.73 -20.10 54.42
N LEU A 93 -10.70 -19.70 53.16
CA LEU A 93 -11.70 -19.90 52.13
C LEU A 93 -11.05 -20.58 50.91
N PHE A 94 -11.63 -21.69 50.48
CA PHE A 94 -11.15 -22.44 49.31
C PHE A 94 -12.28 -23.21 48.63
N ASP A 95 -12.08 -23.53 47.36
CA ASP A 95 -12.97 -24.39 46.58
C ASP A 95 -12.29 -25.74 46.34
N CYS A 96 -12.94 -26.85 46.68
CA CYS A 96 -12.45 -28.19 46.37
C CYS A 96 -13.30 -28.85 45.28
N LEU A 97 -12.62 -29.42 44.28
CA LEU A 97 -13.22 -30.28 43.26
C LEU A 97 -13.27 -31.72 43.77
N GLU A 98 -14.47 -32.28 43.93
CA GLU A 98 -14.68 -33.69 44.29
C GLU A 98 -15.06 -34.50 43.05
N TYR A 99 -14.05 -35.03 42.34
CA TYR A 99 -14.24 -35.74 41.07
C TYR A 99 -15.24 -36.90 41.12
N PRO A 100 -15.23 -37.81 42.12
CA PRO A 100 -16.14 -38.96 42.14
C PRO A 100 -17.60 -38.54 42.32
N ALA A 101 -17.84 -37.47 43.08
CA ALA A 101 -19.18 -36.96 43.36
C ALA A 101 -19.65 -35.95 42.31
N GLN A 102 -18.76 -35.51 41.41
CA GLN A 102 -19.00 -34.42 40.45
C GLN A 102 -19.63 -33.21 41.16
N ILE A 103 -19.01 -32.73 42.24
CA ILE A 103 -19.48 -31.53 42.95
C ILE A 103 -18.30 -30.63 43.28
N ILE A 104 -18.60 -29.35 43.40
CA ILE A 104 -17.65 -28.34 43.86
C ILE A 104 -18.11 -27.82 45.20
N LYS A 105 -17.22 -27.89 46.18
CA LYS A 105 -17.49 -27.47 47.55
C LYS A 105 -16.67 -26.24 47.87
N ARG A 106 -17.34 -25.15 48.20
CA ARG A 106 -16.72 -23.98 48.82
C ARG A 106 -16.71 -24.17 50.33
N GLN A 107 -15.52 -24.23 50.91
CA GLN A 107 -15.34 -24.41 52.35
C GLN A 107 -14.88 -23.12 53.00
N ILE A 108 -15.50 -22.82 54.14
CA ILE A 108 -15.22 -21.64 54.97
C ILE A 108 -14.88 -22.15 56.36
N LEU A 109 -13.63 -21.96 56.80
CA LEU A 109 -13.15 -22.36 58.11
C LEU A 109 -12.55 -21.15 58.83
N PHE A 110 -12.95 -20.91 60.07
CA PHE A 110 -12.35 -19.83 60.86
C PHE A 110 -12.43 -20.07 62.36
N LYS A 111 -11.46 -19.50 63.08
CA LYS A 111 -11.40 -19.48 64.54
C LYS A 111 -11.84 -18.11 65.03
N ALA A 112 -12.99 -18.02 65.68
CA ALA A 112 -13.57 -16.74 66.08
C ALA A 112 -12.99 -16.22 67.40
N SER A 113 -13.44 -15.03 67.82
CA SER A 113 -13.00 -14.37 69.07
C SER A 113 -13.37 -15.13 70.36
N ASP A 114 -14.19 -16.17 70.28
CA ASP A 114 -14.54 -17.07 71.38
C ASP A 114 -13.62 -18.30 71.45
N GLU A 115 -12.56 -18.32 70.63
CA GLU A 115 -11.59 -19.42 70.46
C GLU A 115 -12.17 -20.71 69.87
N ASN A 116 -13.44 -20.70 69.42
CA ASN A 116 -14.06 -21.85 68.77
C ASN A 116 -13.84 -21.82 67.25
N TRP A 117 -13.71 -23.02 66.67
CA TRP A 117 -13.68 -23.21 65.22
C TRP A 117 -15.09 -23.33 64.65
N TYR A 118 -15.33 -22.62 63.56
CA TYR A 118 -16.55 -22.66 62.78
C TYR A 118 -16.24 -23.18 61.38
N SER A 119 -17.11 -24.07 60.87
CA SER A 119 -16.97 -24.67 59.54
C SER A 119 -18.30 -24.59 58.80
N TYR A 120 -18.26 -24.06 57.57
CA TYR A 120 -19.41 -23.99 56.67
C TYR A 120 -19.02 -24.47 55.29
N GLU A 121 -19.98 -25.11 54.62
CA GLU A 121 -19.84 -25.58 53.24
C GLU A 121 -20.98 -25.01 52.39
N ALA A 122 -20.66 -24.65 51.15
CA ALA A 122 -21.63 -24.36 50.10
C ALA A 122 -21.32 -25.18 48.85
N ILE A 123 -22.33 -25.83 48.29
CA ILE A 123 -22.22 -26.57 47.03
C ILE A 123 -22.40 -25.58 45.88
N ILE A 124 -21.45 -25.59 44.94
CA ILE A 124 -21.53 -24.79 43.72
C ILE A 124 -22.01 -25.66 42.56
N ASN A 125 -23.01 -25.19 41.81
CA ASN A 125 -23.47 -25.89 40.61
C ASN A 125 -22.34 -25.95 39.56
N ASN A 126 -21.98 -27.17 39.14
CA ASN A 126 -20.97 -27.45 38.13
C ASN A 126 -21.12 -26.64 36.84
N PHE A 127 -22.32 -26.59 36.27
CA PHE A 127 -22.59 -25.88 35.00
C PHE A 127 -22.44 -24.36 35.13
N MET A 128 -22.46 -23.85 36.37
CA MET A 128 -22.38 -22.44 36.67
C MET A 128 -21.04 -22.07 37.31
N TYR A 129 -20.12 -23.01 37.54
CA TYR A 129 -18.84 -22.71 38.19
C TYR A 129 -17.87 -21.98 37.26
N GLU A 130 -17.80 -22.45 36.02
CA GLU A 130 -17.03 -21.83 34.95
C GLU A 130 -17.67 -20.51 34.51
N TYR A 131 -16.84 -19.52 34.14
CA TYR A 131 -17.17 -18.24 33.51
C TYR A 131 -18.20 -17.33 34.23
N THR A 132 -18.87 -17.78 35.29
CA THR A 132 -19.75 -16.96 36.10
C THR A 132 -19.05 -16.39 37.33
N TRP A 133 -19.45 -15.19 37.73
CA TRP A 133 -18.96 -14.57 38.94
C TRP A 133 -19.62 -15.17 40.18
N HIS A 134 -18.82 -15.46 41.19
CA HIS A 134 -19.22 -15.94 42.50
C HIS A 134 -18.74 -14.96 43.56
N TYR A 135 -19.62 -14.52 44.46
CA TYR A 135 -19.30 -13.50 45.46
C TYR A 135 -19.42 -14.05 46.88
N PHE A 136 -18.39 -13.87 47.68
CA PHE A 136 -18.38 -14.20 49.11
C PHE A 136 -18.09 -12.96 49.94
N GLU A 137 -18.86 -12.73 50.99
CA GLU A 137 -18.76 -11.57 51.87
C GLU A 137 -18.71 -11.98 53.35
N ILE A 138 -17.87 -11.26 54.10
CA ILE A 138 -17.81 -11.32 55.55
C ILE A 138 -18.21 -9.95 56.10
N THR A 139 -19.28 -9.91 56.87
CA THR A 139 -19.77 -8.70 57.52
C THR A 139 -19.82 -8.91 59.03
N SER A 140 -19.10 -8.11 59.82
CA SER A 140 -19.11 -8.24 61.28
C SER A 140 -19.55 -6.95 61.94
N TRP A 141 -20.43 -7.05 62.93
CA TRP A 141 -20.85 -5.99 63.86
C TRP A 141 -20.28 -6.31 65.25
N PRO A 142 -19.05 -5.88 65.57
CA PRO A 142 -18.38 -6.30 66.81
C PRO A 142 -19.13 -5.90 68.07
N PHE A 143 -19.79 -4.74 68.06
CA PHE A 143 -20.58 -4.26 69.20
C PHE A 143 -21.83 -5.13 69.46
N GLU A 144 -22.50 -5.59 68.39
CA GLU A 144 -23.70 -6.43 68.45
C GLU A 144 -23.39 -7.92 68.65
N LYS A 145 -22.10 -8.31 68.65
CA LYS A 145 -21.65 -9.72 68.62
C LYS A 145 -22.29 -10.50 67.45
N LYS A 146 -22.36 -9.89 66.28
CA LYS A 146 -22.99 -10.48 65.12
C LYS A 146 -22.01 -10.56 63.96
N LEU A 147 -21.87 -11.76 63.38
CA LEU A 147 -21.13 -12.03 62.17
C LEU A 147 -22.09 -12.58 61.11
N GLN A 148 -22.01 -12.09 59.88
CA GLN A 148 -22.76 -12.57 58.75
C GLN A 148 -21.82 -13.04 57.63
N LEU A 149 -22.06 -14.25 57.14
CA LEU A 149 -21.38 -14.83 55.99
C LEU A 149 -22.38 -14.94 54.84
N ILE A 150 -22.06 -14.35 53.70
CA ILE A 150 -22.92 -14.38 52.51
C ILE A 150 -22.15 -15.00 51.35
N PHE A 151 -22.76 -15.97 50.67
CA PHE A 151 -22.27 -16.50 49.40
C PHE A 151 -23.37 -16.36 48.35
N ILE A 152 -23.06 -15.69 47.25
CA ILE A 152 -23.97 -15.43 46.13
C ILE A 152 -23.39 -16.05 44.87
N GLN A 153 -24.22 -16.83 44.18
CA GLN A 153 -23.95 -17.43 42.88
C GLN A 153 -25.08 -17.04 41.93
N ASP A 154 -24.76 -16.50 40.76
CA ASP A 154 -25.74 -16.12 39.73
C ASP A 154 -26.96 -15.34 40.30
N LYS A 155 -26.68 -14.25 41.04
CA LYS A 155 -27.69 -13.41 41.73
C LYS A 155 -28.52 -14.13 42.81
N LYS A 156 -28.28 -15.42 43.07
CA LYS A 156 -28.95 -16.21 44.12
C LYS A 156 -28.04 -16.38 45.33
N THR A 157 -28.58 -16.10 46.51
CA THR A 157 -27.86 -16.34 47.77
C THR A 157 -27.88 -17.83 48.07
N VAL A 158 -26.72 -18.48 47.99
CA VAL A 158 -26.53 -19.92 48.27
C VAL A 158 -26.24 -20.16 49.76
N LEU A 159 -25.51 -19.23 50.40
CA LEU A 159 -25.25 -19.26 51.84
C LEU A 159 -25.58 -17.90 52.45
N ASN A 160 -26.33 -17.90 53.56
CA ASN A 160 -26.48 -16.74 54.43
C ASN A 160 -26.53 -17.23 55.88
N LYS A 161 -25.41 -17.08 56.60
CA LYS A 161 -25.29 -17.53 58.00
C LYS A 161 -25.06 -16.32 58.90
N ILE A 162 -25.81 -16.26 59.99
CA ILE A 162 -25.64 -15.25 61.05
C ILE A 162 -25.18 -16.00 62.29
N ILE A 163 -24.10 -15.52 62.90
CA ILE A 163 -23.37 -16.18 63.98
C ILE A 163 -23.16 -15.17 65.11
N ASP A 164 -23.38 -15.59 66.35
CA ASP A 164 -23.30 -14.73 67.53
C ASP A 164 -21.86 -14.57 68.07
N VAL A 165 -20.96 -14.04 67.23
CA VAL A 165 -19.55 -13.76 67.57
C VAL A 165 -19.17 -12.32 67.23
N ARG A 166 -18.17 -11.76 67.93
CA ARG A 166 -17.75 -10.36 67.71
C ARG A 166 -17.02 -10.16 66.38
N ILE A 167 -16.04 -11.01 66.13
CA ILE A 167 -15.19 -10.98 64.94
C ILE A 167 -14.85 -12.41 64.50
N PRO A 168 -14.62 -12.65 63.20
CA PRO A 168 -14.32 -13.98 62.65
C PRO A 168 -12.86 -14.41 62.86
N TYR A 169 -12.17 -13.87 63.87
CA TYR A 169 -10.75 -14.11 64.13
C TYR A 169 -10.44 -14.15 65.62
N SER A 170 -9.48 -14.98 66.04
CA SER A 170 -8.91 -14.98 67.38
C SER A 170 -7.85 -13.88 67.58
N ASP A 171 -7.09 -13.57 66.52
CA ASP A 171 -6.06 -12.53 66.53
C ASP A 171 -6.62 -11.16 66.11
N ILE A 172 -6.03 -10.09 66.66
CA ILE A 172 -6.43 -8.69 66.40
C ILE A 172 -5.64 -8.06 65.25
N ASP A 173 -4.37 -8.47 65.08
CA ASP A 173 -3.47 -7.97 64.03
C ASP A 173 -3.27 -9.04 62.96
N LEU A 174 -3.90 -8.83 61.81
CA LEU A 174 -4.06 -9.84 60.77
C LEU A 174 -3.34 -9.44 59.48
N GLN A 175 -2.86 -10.45 58.78
CA GLN A 175 -2.45 -10.38 57.39
C GLN A 175 -3.48 -11.14 56.57
N LEU A 176 -4.31 -10.39 55.84
CA LEU A 176 -5.27 -10.92 54.88
C LEU A 176 -4.53 -11.20 53.58
N THR A 177 -4.58 -12.44 53.10
CA THR A 177 -4.00 -12.83 51.82
C THR A 177 -5.12 -13.31 50.91
N PHE A 178 -5.22 -12.75 49.71
CA PHE A 178 -6.19 -13.11 48.69
C PHE A 178 -5.44 -13.72 47.51
N GLY A 179 -5.87 -14.91 47.06
CA GLY A 179 -5.24 -15.67 45.99
C GLY A 179 -3.91 -16.33 46.35
N GLY A 180 -3.13 -16.72 45.33
CA GLY A 180 -1.91 -17.53 45.48
C GLY A 180 -2.15 -18.95 46.01
N GLY A 181 -1.11 -19.78 46.05
CA GLY A 181 -1.15 -21.10 46.70
C GLY A 181 -0.90 -21.01 48.22
N LEU A 182 -1.40 -21.99 48.97
CA LEU A 182 -1.22 -22.07 50.44
C LEU A 182 -0.77 -23.47 50.87
N LEU A 183 0.28 -23.54 51.69
CA LEU A 183 0.69 -24.76 52.39
C LEU A 183 0.32 -24.64 53.86
N ILE A 184 -0.42 -25.60 54.41
CA ILE A 184 -0.72 -25.64 55.84
C ILE A 184 0.52 -26.07 56.63
N ASP A 185 1.01 -25.18 57.50
CA ASP A 185 2.20 -25.41 58.32
C ASP A 185 1.99 -26.57 59.31
N GLN A 186 3.06 -27.30 59.63
CA GLN A 186 3.07 -28.49 60.47
C GLN A 186 2.63 -28.22 61.93
N TYR A 187 2.65 -26.95 62.34
CA TYR A 187 2.31 -26.50 63.70
C TYR A 187 0.87 -26.01 63.85
N GLN A 188 0.08 -25.97 62.78
CA GLN A 188 -1.32 -25.56 62.82
C GLN A 188 -2.25 -26.77 63.05
N ASP A 189 -3.22 -26.63 63.94
CA ASP A 189 -4.27 -27.62 64.20
C ASP A 189 -5.62 -27.02 63.77
N ILE A 190 -6.04 -27.37 62.55
CA ILE A 190 -7.27 -26.87 61.92
C ILE A 190 -8.21 -28.06 61.73
N PRO A 191 -9.46 -28.01 62.21
CA PRO A 191 -10.40 -29.11 62.06
C PRO A 191 -10.57 -29.51 60.59
N ASN A 192 -10.50 -30.81 60.32
CA ASN A 192 -10.69 -31.42 58.99
C ASN A 192 -9.66 -31.05 57.92
N LEU A 193 -8.50 -30.48 58.29
CA LEU A 193 -7.37 -30.29 57.38
C LEU A 193 -6.12 -30.99 57.92
N GLU A 194 -5.52 -31.86 57.11
CA GLU A 194 -4.31 -32.57 57.49
C GLU A 194 -3.08 -31.65 57.39
N LYS A 195 -2.07 -31.92 58.22
CA LYS A 195 -0.81 -31.20 58.20
C LYS A 195 -0.10 -31.41 56.85
N GLY A 196 0.40 -30.33 56.25
CA GLY A 196 1.02 -30.38 54.92
C GLY A 196 0.01 -30.40 53.76
N THR A 197 -1.29 -30.21 54.03
CA THR A 197 -2.28 -30.01 52.96
C THR A 197 -1.86 -28.83 52.08
N LYS A 198 -1.85 -29.06 50.77
CA LYS A 198 -1.57 -28.05 49.75
C LYS A 198 -2.87 -27.54 49.17
N PHE A 199 -2.96 -26.23 49.00
CA PHE A 199 -3.99 -25.58 48.21
C PHE A 199 -3.34 -24.91 47.01
N SER A 200 -3.77 -25.33 45.82
CA SER A 200 -3.34 -24.73 44.57
C SER A 200 -3.86 -23.30 44.45
N PHE A 201 -3.17 -22.47 43.67
CA PHE A 201 -3.70 -21.15 43.37
C PHE A 201 -4.97 -21.27 42.53
N PHE A 202 -5.92 -20.34 42.70
CA PHE A 202 -7.19 -20.35 41.99
C PHE A 202 -7.02 -20.06 40.48
N PRO A 203 -7.45 -20.96 39.59
CA PRO A 203 -7.25 -20.79 38.15
C PRO A 203 -8.43 -20.04 37.53
N GLY A 204 -8.44 -18.73 37.75
CA GLY A 204 -9.56 -17.90 37.31
C GLY A 204 -9.25 -16.42 37.35
N LYS A 205 -10.25 -15.59 37.67
CA LYS A 205 -10.08 -14.17 38.00
C LYS A 205 -10.66 -13.89 39.37
N MET A 206 -10.00 -13.01 40.12
CA MET A 206 -10.46 -12.55 41.42
C MET A 206 -10.54 -11.02 41.45
N GLU A 207 -11.62 -10.51 42.03
CA GLU A 207 -11.79 -9.08 42.34
C GLU A 207 -12.16 -8.95 43.82
N LEU A 208 -11.69 -7.90 44.47
CA LEU A 208 -11.89 -7.73 45.90
C LEU A 208 -12.86 -6.59 46.16
N GLN A 209 -13.78 -6.81 47.09
CA GLN A 209 -14.44 -5.71 47.75
C GLN A 209 -13.51 -5.24 48.87
N PRO A 210 -13.05 -3.97 48.85
CA PRO A 210 -12.14 -3.45 49.86
C PRO A 210 -12.75 -3.56 51.26
N ILE A 211 -11.88 -3.61 52.25
CA ILE A 211 -12.30 -3.51 53.65
C ILE A 211 -12.96 -2.16 53.86
N TYR A 212 -14.25 -2.20 54.15
CA TYR A 212 -15.06 -1.05 54.48
C TYR A 212 -15.38 -1.08 55.96
N ILE A 213 -15.07 0.01 56.67
CA ILE A 213 -15.46 0.23 58.07
C ILE A 213 -16.41 1.42 58.09
N GLY A 214 -17.64 1.23 58.58
CA GLY A 214 -18.62 2.31 58.58
C GLY A 214 -19.91 1.98 59.32
N MET A 215 -20.85 2.94 59.32
CA MET A 215 -22.20 2.73 59.87
C MET A 215 -23.10 2.02 58.86
N TYR A 216 -23.90 1.07 59.33
CA TYR A 216 -24.80 0.27 58.48
C TYR A 216 -25.91 1.11 57.83
N LYS A 217 -25.89 1.22 56.50
CA LYS A 217 -27.02 1.72 55.69
C LYS A 217 -27.73 0.52 55.05
N LYS A 218 -28.89 0.17 55.60
CA LYS A 218 -29.69 -0.99 55.18
C LYS A 218 -30.22 -0.78 53.74
N LEU A 219 -30.18 -1.85 52.92
CA LEU A 219 -30.74 -2.05 51.57
C LEU A 219 -29.92 -1.66 50.32
N SER A 220 -28.99 -0.70 50.33
CA SER A 220 -28.32 -0.28 49.08
C SER A 220 -27.31 -1.32 48.54
N ASP A 221 -26.61 -2.00 49.44
CA ASP A 221 -25.36 -2.70 49.07
C ASP A 221 -25.64 -4.07 48.44
N TYR A 222 -26.67 -4.80 48.91
CA TYR A 222 -27.10 -6.07 48.31
C TYR A 222 -27.70 -5.90 46.89
N LEU A 223 -28.50 -4.84 46.68
CA LEU A 223 -29.03 -4.50 45.36
C LEU A 223 -27.91 -4.05 44.40
N LEU A 224 -26.86 -3.42 44.92
CA LEU A 224 -25.69 -3.06 44.13
C LEU A 224 -24.91 -4.32 43.72
N VAL A 225 -24.61 -5.22 44.65
CA VAL A 225 -23.93 -6.49 44.40
C VAL A 225 -24.69 -7.33 43.37
N THR A 226 -26.00 -7.50 43.50
CA THR A 226 -26.83 -8.27 42.55
C THR A 226 -26.94 -7.63 41.16
N LYS A 227 -26.88 -6.29 41.04
CA LYS A 227 -26.79 -5.59 39.75
C LYS A 227 -25.45 -5.80 39.03
N LEU A 228 -24.37 -6.00 39.79
CA LEU A 228 -23.02 -6.23 39.26
C LEU A 228 -22.78 -7.66 38.74
N PHE A 229 -23.76 -8.58 38.88
CA PHE A 229 -23.78 -9.86 38.16
C PHE A 229 -24.30 -9.64 36.73
N THR A 230 -23.58 -8.89 35.90
CA THR A 230 -23.84 -8.90 34.45
C THR A 230 -23.15 -10.13 33.86
N VAL A 231 -23.93 -11.19 33.65
CA VAL A 231 -23.50 -12.40 32.94
C VAL A 231 -23.81 -12.17 31.47
N GLU A 232 -22.89 -11.59 30.74
CA GLU A 232 -22.88 -11.75 29.28
C GLU A 232 -21.43 -11.89 28.85
N CYS A 233 -21.03 -13.11 28.50
CA CYS A 233 -19.93 -13.26 27.58
C CYS A 233 -20.44 -12.69 26.25
N GLN A 234 -20.24 -11.39 26.05
CA GLN A 234 -20.58 -10.75 24.79
C GLN A 234 -19.46 -11.05 23.82
N CYS A 235 -19.82 -11.72 22.74
CA CYS A 235 -18.84 -11.99 21.71
C CYS A 235 -18.41 -10.68 21.03
N GLN A 236 -17.10 -10.50 20.89
CA GLN A 236 -16.51 -9.36 20.21
C GLN A 236 -15.62 -9.84 19.06
N PHE A 237 -15.87 -9.32 17.86
CA PHE A 237 -15.05 -9.59 16.69
C PHE A 237 -13.66 -8.97 16.83
N ASN A 238 -12.65 -9.62 16.26
CA ASN A 238 -11.30 -9.05 16.19
C ASN A 238 -11.31 -7.79 15.29
N SER A 239 -10.48 -6.79 15.60
CA SER A 239 -10.33 -5.60 14.75
C SER A 239 -9.72 -5.93 13.39
N VAL A 240 -8.94 -7.02 13.33
CA VAL A 240 -8.40 -7.61 12.11
C VAL A 240 -8.97 -9.02 12.02
N ARG A 241 -9.89 -9.24 11.08
CA ARG A 241 -10.52 -10.55 10.84
C ARG A 241 -9.71 -11.37 9.83
N TYR A 242 -9.24 -10.71 8.79
CA TYR A 242 -8.45 -11.30 7.72
C TYR A 242 -6.96 -11.21 8.02
N ALA A 243 -6.28 -12.36 8.08
CA ALA A 243 -4.83 -12.41 8.02
C ALA A 243 -4.38 -12.24 6.57
N ASN A 244 -3.24 -11.56 6.38
CA ASN A 244 -2.64 -11.41 5.06
C ASN A 244 -2.31 -12.78 4.46
N ASP A 245 -2.49 -12.90 3.14
CA ASP A 245 -2.07 -14.05 2.37
C ASP A 245 -0.60 -14.40 2.61
N LYS A 246 -0.31 -15.70 2.73
CA LYS A 246 1.03 -16.23 3.01
C LYS A 246 1.40 -17.36 2.06
N ASP A 247 2.58 -17.25 1.48
CA ASP A 247 3.22 -18.31 0.71
C ASP A 247 4.43 -18.79 1.51
N LEU A 248 4.23 -19.87 2.27
CA LEU A 248 5.20 -20.38 3.23
C LEU A 248 6.20 -21.30 2.53
N LYS A 249 7.49 -21.03 2.75
CA LYS A 249 8.59 -21.87 2.26
C LYS A 249 9.46 -22.29 3.43
N PHE A 250 10.05 -23.47 3.38
CA PHE A 250 11.12 -23.91 4.29
C PHE A 250 10.89 -23.63 5.80
N LEU A 251 10.19 -24.53 6.48
CA LEU A 251 10.03 -24.52 7.95
C LEU A 251 9.47 -23.22 8.56
N GLU A 252 8.90 -22.33 7.74
CA GLU A 252 8.21 -21.12 8.20
C GLU A 252 6.89 -21.46 8.89
N SER A 253 6.58 -20.73 9.96
CA SER A 253 5.29 -20.76 10.65
C SER A 253 4.91 -19.37 11.13
N TYR A 254 3.61 -19.14 11.26
CA TYR A 254 3.05 -17.86 11.70
C TYR A 254 2.02 -18.09 12.81
N SER A 255 1.82 -17.07 13.64
CA SER A 255 0.85 -17.09 14.72
C SER A 255 -0.04 -15.85 14.66
N PHE A 256 -1.35 -16.03 14.83
CA PHE A 256 -2.33 -14.98 15.02
C PHE A 256 -3.02 -15.18 16.36
N THR A 257 -2.91 -14.20 17.26
CA THR A 257 -3.59 -14.24 18.57
C THR A 257 -4.84 -13.39 18.53
N SER A 258 -5.96 -13.96 18.94
CA SER A 258 -7.22 -13.23 19.00
C SER A 258 -7.14 -12.05 19.97
N GLN A 259 -7.90 -10.97 19.74
CA GLN A 259 -7.89 -9.80 20.62
C GLN A 259 -8.76 -10.02 21.86
N TYR A 260 -9.90 -10.67 21.64
CA TYR A 260 -10.92 -10.92 22.64
C TYR A 260 -11.03 -12.43 22.94
N PRO A 261 -11.43 -12.79 24.17
CA PRO A 261 -11.73 -14.18 24.49
C PRO A 261 -13.02 -14.65 23.82
N ASN A 262 -13.18 -15.97 23.65
CA ASN A 262 -14.38 -16.59 23.08
C ASN A 262 -15.55 -16.65 24.08
N CYS A 263 -16.76 -16.78 23.53
CA CYS A 263 -18.01 -16.95 24.25
C CYS A 263 -18.75 -18.19 23.72
N GLU A 264 -18.10 -19.37 23.83
CA GLU A 264 -18.53 -20.68 23.28
C GLU A 264 -18.36 -20.87 21.78
N ASN A 265 -18.05 -19.82 21.05
CA ASN A 265 -18.03 -19.88 19.60
C ASN A 265 -16.66 -19.48 19.06
N PHE A 266 -16.30 -20.02 17.92
CA PHE A 266 -15.28 -19.47 17.06
C PHE A 266 -15.56 -19.92 15.62
N GLY A 267 -15.02 -19.18 14.66
CA GLY A 267 -15.03 -19.57 13.27
C GLY A 267 -13.68 -19.30 12.64
N LEU A 268 -13.26 -20.19 11.75
CA LEU A 268 -11.98 -20.19 11.08
C LEU A 268 -12.23 -20.64 9.64
N ALA A 269 -11.80 -19.84 8.66
CA ALA A 269 -11.93 -20.20 7.26
C ALA A 269 -10.69 -19.80 6.46
N THR A 270 -10.25 -20.62 5.51
CA THR A 270 -9.10 -20.30 4.65
C THR A 270 -9.02 -21.22 3.44
N TRP A 271 -8.35 -20.73 2.39
CA TRP A 271 -7.87 -21.53 1.28
C TRP A 271 -6.46 -22.02 1.54
N ILE A 272 -6.22 -23.30 1.31
CA ILE A 272 -4.93 -23.96 1.51
C ILE A 272 -4.52 -24.63 0.19
N ARG A 273 -3.25 -24.48 -0.20
CA ARG A 273 -2.64 -25.24 -1.31
C ARG A 273 -1.25 -25.71 -0.95
N ILE A 274 -1.02 -27.01 -1.06
CA ILE A 274 0.31 -27.59 -0.92
C ILE A 274 1.01 -27.51 -2.28
N THR A 275 2.02 -26.66 -2.39
CA THR A 275 2.77 -26.46 -3.64
C THR A 275 3.89 -27.47 -3.80
N ASN A 276 4.53 -27.86 -2.69
CA ASN A 276 5.64 -28.80 -2.69
C ASN A 276 5.67 -29.65 -1.42
N ILE A 277 6.16 -30.88 -1.55
CA ILE A 277 6.31 -31.83 -0.44
C ILE A 277 7.78 -32.22 -0.38
N LYS A 278 8.45 -31.89 0.72
CA LYS A 278 9.84 -32.27 0.98
C LYS A 278 9.87 -33.31 2.09
N SER A 279 10.26 -34.54 1.76
CA SER A 279 10.35 -35.63 2.73
C SER A 279 11.47 -36.59 2.37
N ASP A 280 12.17 -37.06 3.39
CA ASP A 280 13.18 -38.12 3.30
C ASP A 280 12.61 -39.50 3.65
N ILE A 281 11.35 -39.56 4.11
CA ILE A 281 10.65 -40.79 4.50
C ILE A 281 9.32 -40.94 3.75
N SER A 282 8.91 -42.19 3.52
CA SER A 282 7.70 -42.51 2.76
C SER A 282 6.39 -42.21 3.50
N GLU A 283 6.44 -42.19 4.84
CA GLU A 283 5.27 -41.95 5.68
C GLU A 283 5.58 -40.88 6.72
N PHE A 284 4.75 -39.85 6.81
CA PHE A 284 4.86 -38.82 7.85
C PHE A 284 3.57 -38.03 8.04
N THR A 285 3.45 -37.42 9.21
CA THR A 285 2.37 -36.50 9.57
C THR A 285 2.89 -35.07 9.60
N TYR A 286 2.20 -34.18 8.89
CA TYR A 286 2.51 -32.76 8.82
C TYR A 286 1.41 -31.93 9.48
N ASN A 287 1.73 -31.24 10.58
CA ASN A 287 0.81 -30.39 11.33
C ASN A 287 0.78 -28.97 10.73
N VAL A 288 -0.37 -28.58 10.19
CA VAL A 288 -0.50 -27.43 9.28
C VAL A 288 -1.14 -26.24 9.97
N MET A 289 -2.10 -26.52 10.84
CA MET A 289 -2.87 -25.51 11.55
C MET A 289 -3.20 -26.02 12.94
N LYS A 290 -3.09 -25.13 13.93
CA LYS A 290 -3.41 -25.42 15.33
C LYS A 290 -4.02 -24.19 15.97
N LEU A 291 -5.18 -24.35 16.59
CA LEU A 291 -5.84 -23.34 17.39
C LEU A 291 -5.73 -23.73 18.86
N SER A 292 -4.86 -23.06 19.60
CA SER A 292 -4.61 -23.32 21.02
C SER A 292 -4.88 -22.10 21.87
N ALA A 293 -5.13 -22.28 23.15
CA ALA A 293 -5.25 -21.16 24.09
C ALA A 293 -3.88 -20.52 24.38
N THR A 294 -3.85 -19.20 24.62
CA THR A 294 -2.62 -18.47 24.95
C THR A 294 -2.26 -18.63 26.44
N PHE A 295 -1.39 -19.60 26.75
CA PHE A 295 -0.91 -19.83 28.12
C PHE A 295 0.46 -19.24 28.39
N SER A 296 0.65 -18.77 29.62
CA SER A 296 2.00 -18.56 30.17
C SER A 296 2.57 -19.83 30.81
N ASN A 297 1.73 -20.76 31.27
CA ASN A 297 2.18 -22.06 31.79
C ASN A 297 2.37 -23.07 30.65
N SER A 298 3.62 -23.48 30.42
CA SER A 298 3.97 -24.46 29.38
C SER A 298 3.38 -25.85 29.62
N GLN A 299 3.04 -26.22 30.85
CA GLN A 299 2.41 -27.51 31.16
C GLN A 299 0.97 -27.62 30.63
N LEU A 300 0.27 -26.49 30.51
CA LEU A 300 -1.08 -26.41 29.95
C LEU A 300 -1.08 -26.18 28.43
N ALA A 301 0.09 -25.90 27.84
CA ALA A 301 0.28 -25.80 26.39
C ALA A 301 0.37 -27.20 25.73
N ASN A 302 -0.57 -28.09 26.09
CA ASN A 302 -0.64 -29.46 25.59
C ASN A 302 -1.45 -29.53 24.28
N GLU A 303 -1.11 -30.46 23.38
CA GLU A 303 -1.88 -30.74 22.16
C GLU A 303 -3.32 -31.20 22.47
N ASN A 304 -3.54 -31.85 23.61
CA ASN A 304 -4.86 -32.31 24.08
C ASN A 304 -5.86 -31.19 24.41
N LEU A 305 -5.42 -29.93 24.45
CA LEU A 305 -6.27 -28.76 24.71
C LEU A 305 -6.34 -27.79 23.52
N ALA A 306 -5.90 -28.23 22.33
CA ALA A 306 -6.09 -27.46 21.10
C ALA A 306 -7.56 -27.56 20.67
N ALA A 307 -8.26 -26.43 20.57
CA ALA A 307 -9.65 -26.37 20.13
C ALA A 307 -9.83 -26.86 18.69
N PHE A 308 -8.77 -26.77 17.88
CA PHE A 308 -8.70 -27.36 16.55
C PHE A 308 -7.24 -27.63 16.17
N GLN A 309 -7.00 -28.73 15.48
CA GLN A 309 -5.74 -29.00 14.80
C GLN A 309 -6.00 -29.75 13.50
N LEU A 310 -5.32 -29.31 12.43
CA LEU A 310 -5.32 -29.92 11.11
C LEU A 310 -3.94 -30.45 10.80
N SER A 311 -3.87 -31.72 10.41
CA SER A 311 -2.63 -32.35 9.95
C SER A 311 -2.89 -33.19 8.70
N TYR A 312 -1.89 -33.30 7.82
CA TYR A 312 -1.93 -34.26 6.71
C TYR A 312 -1.03 -35.45 7.01
N PHE A 313 -1.57 -36.64 6.86
CA PHE A 313 -0.80 -37.88 6.89
C PHE A 313 -0.56 -38.34 5.46
N LEU A 314 0.71 -38.38 5.06
CA LEU A 314 1.13 -38.88 3.75
C LEU A 314 1.62 -40.32 3.91
N SER A 315 1.15 -41.19 3.01
CA SER A 315 1.68 -42.55 2.88
C SER A 315 1.65 -43.00 1.43
N PRO A 316 2.44 -44.02 1.04
CA PRO A 316 2.40 -44.57 -0.31
C PRO A 316 1.05 -45.21 -0.67
N LEU A 317 0.30 -45.64 0.34
CA LEU A 317 -0.98 -46.31 0.17
C LEU A 317 -2.12 -45.32 0.03
N ARG A 318 -2.17 -44.32 0.92
CA ARG A 318 -3.27 -43.37 1.00
C ARG A 318 -2.91 -42.13 1.80
N ASN A 319 -3.32 -40.97 1.30
CA ASN A 319 -3.23 -39.72 2.04
C ASN A 319 -4.47 -39.54 2.91
N LYS A 320 -4.29 -38.98 4.09
CA LYS A 320 -5.38 -38.69 5.03
C LYS A 320 -5.27 -37.27 5.58
N ILE A 321 -6.41 -36.70 5.94
CA ILE A 321 -6.48 -35.53 6.82
C ILE A 321 -6.74 -36.04 8.23
N LEU A 322 -5.91 -35.61 9.17
CA LEU A 322 -6.09 -35.83 10.60
C LEU A 322 -6.60 -34.55 11.23
N ILE A 323 -7.76 -34.64 11.85
CA ILE A 323 -8.39 -33.55 12.56
C ILE A 323 -8.43 -33.94 14.03
N SER A 324 -8.00 -33.03 14.89
CA SER A 324 -8.20 -33.18 16.32
C SER A 324 -8.81 -31.95 16.97
N THR A 325 -9.64 -32.19 17.98
CA THR A 325 -10.24 -31.20 18.87
C THR A 325 -10.30 -31.82 20.27
N TYR A 326 -10.81 -31.08 21.26
CA TYR A 326 -11.06 -31.63 22.59
C TYR A 326 -12.51 -31.46 23.02
N SER A 327 -12.95 -32.26 23.99
CA SER A 327 -14.20 -32.06 24.70
C SER A 327 -14.03 -32.49 26.15
N TYR A 328 -14.43 -31.65 27.11
CA TYR A 328 -14.35 -31.97 28.54
C TYR A 328 -15.73 -32.25 29.15
N THR A 329 -15.72 -32.94 30.29
CA THR A 329 -16.89 -33.15 31.14
C THR A 329 -16.62 -32.50 32.49
N PHE A 330 -17.25 -31.38 32.81
CA PHE A 330 -16.99 -30.65 34.05
C PHE A 330 -17.55 -31.39 35.29
N PRO A 331 -16.84 -31.50 36.44
CA PRO A 331 -15.56 -30.90 36.80
C PRO A 331 -14.34 -31.81 36.53
N LEU A 332 -14.49 -32.92 35.78
CA LEU A 332 -13.39 -33.83 35.42
C LEU A 332 -12.45 -33.17 34.42
N VAL A 333 -11.64 -32.22 34.89
CA VAL A 333 -10.44 -31.76 34.22
C VAL A 333 -9.26 -32.44 34.92
N ASN A 334 -9.10 -33.76 34.74
CA ASN A 334 -7.84 -34.38 35.14
C ASN A 334 -6.75 -33.85 34.21
N LEU A 335 -5.89 -32.98 34.74
CA LEU A 335 -4.80 -32.36 34.00
C LEU A 335 -3.59 -33.30 33.86
N ASP A 336 -3.74 -34.58 34.27
CA ASP A 336 -2.89 -35.67 33.82
C ASP A 336 -3.25 -36.04 32.37
N PHE A 337 -2.42 -35.57 31.45
CA PHE A 337 -2.58 -35.78 30.00
C PHE A 337 -1.99 -37.10 29.49
N SER A 338 -1.48 -37.98 30.36
CA SER A 338 -0.81 -39.22 29.94
C SER A 338 -1.68 -40.14 29.08
N ASP A 339 -3.01 -40.14 29.32
CA ASP A 339 -3.99 -40.97 28.60
C ASP A 339 -4.84 -40.18 27.57
N ASN A 340 -4.48 -38.94 27.23
CA ASN A 340 -5.22 -38.06 26.30
C ASN A 340 -6.76 -38.01 26.51
N PRO A 341 -7.26 -37.86 27.75
CA PRO A 341 -8.68 -38.12 28.08
C PRO A 341 -9.70 -37.19 27.39
N PHE A 342 -9.25 -36.05 26.86
CA PHE A 342 -10.11 -35.05 26.21
C PHE A 342 -10.02 -35.06 24.69
N LEU A 343 -9.03 -35.74 24.11
CA LEU A 343 -8.71 -35.63 22.69
C LEU A 343 -9.71 -36.40 21.84
N ILE A 344 -10.34 -35.71 20.91
CA ILE A 344 -11.14 -36.30 19.83
C ILE A 344 -10.30 -36.22 18.57
N GLN A 345 -9.94 -37.37 17.99
CA GLN A 345 -9.26 -37.44 16.70
C GLN A 345 -10.15 -38.11 15.65
N ARG A 346 -10.15 -37.56 14.43
CA ARG A 346 -10.78 -38.13 13.25
C ARG A 346 -9.80 -38.18 12.09
N GLU A 347 -9.96 -39.21 11.27
CA GLU A 347 -9.20 -39.40 10.05
C GLU A 347 -10.16 -39.36 8.85
N ILE A 348 -9.82 -38.55 7.86
CA ILE A 348 -10.56 -38.45 6.60
C ILE A 348 -9.63 -38.95 5.50
N ASP A 349 -10.02 -40.03 4.85
CA ASP A 349 -9.27 -40.54 3.70
C ASP A 349 -9.47 -39.64 2.47
N LEU A 350 -8.38 -39.25 1.83
CA LEU A 350 -8.43 -38.46 0.59
C LEU A 350 -8.45 -39.35 -0.65
N TYR A 351 -9.33 -39.03 -1.59
CA TYR A 351 -9.42 -39.69 -2.90
C TYR A 351 -8.83 -38.85 -4.04
N ASN A 352 -8.59 -37.56 -3.80
CA ASN A 352 -8.07 -36.58 -4.75
C ASN A 352 -6.61 -36.23 -4.45
N ASP A 353 -5.96 -35.48 -5.35
CA ASP A 353 -4.61 -34.95 -5.10
C ASP A 353 -4.65 -33.92 -3.95
N ILE A 354 -3.74 -34.08 -3.00
CA ILE A 354 -3.57 -33.22 -1.82
C ILE A 354 -3.02 -31.83 -2.19
N LYS A 355 -2.43 -31.70 -3.38
CA LYS A 355 -1.86 -30.45 -3.91
C LYS A 355 -2.89 -29.51 -4.54
N LEU A 356 -4.14 -29.95 -4.68
CA LEU A 356 -5.24 -29.10 -5.12
C LEU A 356 -5.51 -27.98 -4.10
N TRP A 357 -6.00 -26.85 -4.59
CA TRP A 357 -6.60 -25.86 -3.72
C TRP A 357 -7.77 -26.50 -2.97
N HIS A 358 -7.85 -26.22 -1.68
CA HIS A 358 -8.99 -26.62 -0.90
C HIS A 358 -9.36 -25.55 0.11
N TYR A 359 -10.66 -25.43 0.31
CA TYR A 359 -11.25 -24.51 1.25
C TYR A 359 -11.55 -25.26 2.55
N LEU A 360 -11.00 -24.75 3.64
CA LEU A 360 -11.26 -25.20 5.00
C LEU A 360 -12.19 -24.19 5.66
N ALA A 361 -13.30 -24.65 6.22
CA ALA A 361 -14.12 -23.89 7.15
C ALA A 361 -14.35 -24.71 8.41
N VAL A 362 -14.13 -24.10 9.58
CA VAL A 362 -14.26 -24.72 10.90
C VAL A 362 -15.04 -23.76 11.77
N GLY A 363 -16.01 -24.26 12.52
CA GLY A 363 -16.69 -23.44 13.52
C GLY A 363 -17.25 -24.23 14.68
N VAL A 364 -17.29 -23.60 15.85
CA VAL A 364 -18.08 -24.05 16.99
C VAL A 364 -19.25 -23.11 17.16
N ILE A 365 -20.47 -23.64 17.08
CA ILE A 365 -21.70 -22.90 17.40
C ILE A 365 -22.51 -23.74 18.38
N ASN A 366 -22.81 -23.20 19.56
CA ASN A 366 -23.62 -23.87 20.59
C ASN A 366 -23.13 -25.31 20.91
N ASN A 367 -21.83 -25.49 21.16
CA ASN A 367 -21.20 -26.80 21.43
C ASN A 367 -21.26 -27.82 20.26
N GLU A 368 -21.58 -27.36 19.05
CA GLU A 368 -21.48 -28.14 17.83
C GLU A 368 -20.24 -27.70 17.05
N PHE A 369 -19.26 -28.59 16.96
CA PHE A 369 -18.04 -28.43 16.18
C PHE A 369 -18.25 -28.95 14.77
N THR A 370 -18.14 -28.05 13.80
CA THR A 370 -18.39 -28.29 12.39
C THR A 370 -17.13 -28.04 11.59
N ILE A 371 -16.85 -28.92 10.64
CA ILE A 371 -15.76 -28.76 9.68
C ILE A 371 -16.25 -29.09 8.28
N PHE A 372 -15.87 -28.23 7.34
CA PHE A 372 -16.02 -28.42 5.92
C PHE A 372 -14.66 -28.30 5.24
N ILE A 373 -14.31 -29.29 4.43
CA ILE A 373 -13.13 -29.28 3.58
C ILE A 373 -13.57 -29.60 2.17
N THR A 374 -13.36 -28.68 1.23
CA THR A 374 -13.70 -28.89 -0.18
C THR A 374 -12.47 -28.74 -1.05
N PHE A 375 -12.10 -29.76 -1.81
CA PHE A 375 -11.02 -29.70 -2.80
C PHE A 375 -11.58 -29.40 -4.19
N TYR A 376 -10.85 -28.57 -4.94
CA TYR A 376 -11.27 -28.11 -6.26
C TYR A 376 -10.32 -28.61 -7.35
N GLU A 377 -10.90 -29.22 -8.38
CA GLU A 377 -10.20 -29.67 -9.58
C GLU A 377 -11.01 -29.25 -10.80
N ASP A 378 -10.69 -28.09 -11.38
CA ASP A 378 -11.55 -27.43 -12.36
C ASP A 378 -13.01 -27.36 -11.84
N PHE A 379 -13.99 -27.87 -12.62
CA PHE A 379 -15.41 -27.85 -12.24
C PHE A 379 -15.82 -28.99 -11.28
N LEU A 380 -14.89 -29.84 -10.83
CA LEU A 380 -15.16 -30.91 -9.88
C LEU A 380 -14.85 -30.47 -8.46
N GLU A 381 -15.75 -30.78 -7.53
CA GLU A 381 -15.61 -30.48 -6.11
C GLU A 381 -15.64 -31.79 -5.30
N TYR A 382 -14.65 -31.99 -4.43
CA TYR A 382 -14.58 -33.11 -3.51
C TYR A 382 -14.79 -32.61 -2.08
N TYR A 383 -15.98 -32.89 -1.54
CA TYR A 383 -16.45 -32.35 -0.27
C TYR A 383 -16.35 -33.36 0.87
N TYR A 384 -15.84 -32.90 2.01
CA TYR A 384 -15.69 -33.65 3.25
C TYR A 384 -16.26 -32.83 4.41
N GLU A 385 -17.14 -33.43 5.19
CA GLU A 385 -17.79 -32.79 6.34
C GLU A 385 -17.65 -33.61 7.62
N MET A 386 -17.60 -32.92 8.75
CA MET A 386 -17.51 -33.51 10.08
C MET A 386 -18.31 -32.68 11.09
N TYR A 387 -19.08 -33.38 11.93
CA TYR A 387 -19.89 -32.79 12.99
C TYR A 387 -19.62 -33.54 14.29
N GLU A 388 -19.25 -32.82 15.35
CA GLU A 388 -19.04 -33.39 16.68
C GLU A 388 -19.63 -32.49 17.76
N SER A 389 -20.21 -33.09 18.80
CA SER A 389 -20.59 -32.32 19.98
C SER A 389 -19.39 -32.17 20.90
N VAL A 390 -18.99 -30.93 21.16
CA VAL A 390 -17.81 -30.61 21.97
C VAL A 390 -18.17 -29.62 23.06
N ASN A 391 -17.64 -29.82 24.26
CA ASN A 391 -17.63 -28.79 25.29
C ASN A 391 -16.23 -28.19 25.26
N HIS A 392 -16.09 -26.95 24.79
CA HIS A 392 -14.84 -26.17 24.86
C HIS A 392 -14.91 -25.17 26.00
N PHE A 393 -13.76 -24.84 26.61
CA PHE A 393 -13.73 -23.86 27.68
C PHE A 393 -14.15 -22.47 27.18
N HIS A 394 -14.78 -21.70 28.07
CA HIS A 394 -15.26 -20.34 27.84
C HIS A 394 -14.19 -19.32 28.22
N MET A 395 -14.33 -18.09 27.70
CA MET A 395 -13.45 -16.97 28.04
C MET A 395 -11.97 -17.23 27.70
N VAL A 396 -11.72 -18.06 26.69
CA VAL A 396 -10.41 -18.45 26.20
C VAL A 396 -9.96 -17.50 25.11
N ARG A 397 -8.73 -17.01 25.26
CA ARG A 397 -8.06 -16.26 24.20
C ARG A 397 -7.26 -17.24 23.34
N TYR A 398 -7.65 -17.39 22.08
CA TYR A 398 -7.02 -18.33 21.17
C TYR A 398 -5.82 -17.73 20.43
N GLN A 399 -4.88 -18.59 20.08
CA GLN A 399 -3.76 -18.37 19.19
C GLN A 399 -3.83 -19.43 18.09
N LEU A 400 -4.01 -18.95 16.87
CA LEU A 400 -3.94 -19.72 15.65
C LEU A 400 -2.50 -19.77 15.16
N GLU A 401 -1.90 -20.95 15.17
CA GLU A 401 -0.62 -21.24 14.55
C GLU A 401 -0.86 -21.94 13.22
N TYR A 402 -0.15 -21.55 12.17
CA TYR A 402 -0.26 -22.18 10.86
C TYR A 402 1.07 -22.20 10.10
N GLY A 403 1.22 -23.17 9.20
CA GLY A 403 2.46 -23.48 8.49
C GLY A 403 3.19 -24.69 9.08
N ASN A 404 4.52 -24.62 9.13
CA ASN A 404 5.38 -25.71 9.61
C ASN A 404 5.48 -25.71 11.15
N ILE A 405 4.37 -26.06 11.83
CA ILE A 405 4.23 -25.91 13.30
C ILE A 405 5.25 -26.76 14.08
N LYS A 406 5.63 -27.94 13.56
CA LYS A 406 6.71 -28.77 14.10
C LYS A 406 7.95 -28.69 13.20
N LYS A 407 9.08 -28.21 13.75
CA LYS A 407 10.38 -28.17 13.04
C LYS A 407 10.92 -29.60 12.86
N GLN A 408 10.51 -30.26 11.79
CA GLN A 408 10.98 -31.58 11.38
C GLN A 408 11.84 -31.46 10.11
N SER A 409 12.55 -32.53 9.73
CA SER A 409 13.27 -32.60 8.45
C SER A 409 12.31 -32.56 7.25
N ASN A 410 11.09 -33.08 7.43
CA ASN A 410 10.04 -33.11 6.40
C ASN A 410 9.11 -31.92 6.56
N TYR A 411 8.73 -31.29 5.46
CA TYR A 411 7.90 -30.07 5.46
C TYR A 411 7.17 -29.87 4.13
N PHE A 412 6.16 -29.00 4.16
CA PHE A 412 5.46 -28.55 2.95
C PHE A 412 5.81 -27.10 2.64
N ASP A 413 5.90 -26.80 1.34
CA ASP A 413 5.72 -25.44 0.86
C ASP A 413 4.22 -25.24 0.65
N VAL A 414 3.59 -24.37 1.43
CA VAL A 414 2.12 -24.24 1.51
C VAL A 414 1.68 -22.79 1.36
N GLN A 415 0.57 -22.59 0.67
CA GLN A 415 -0.05 -21.29 0.50
C GLN A 415 -1.34 -21.22 1.32
N PHE A 416 -1.51 -20.13 2.07
CA PHE A 416 -2.72 -19.77 2.78
C PHE A 416 -3.27 -18.47 2.20
N LYS A 417 -4.52 -18.48 1.75
CA LYS A 417 -5.20 -17.29 1.22
C LYS A 417 -6.51 -17.06 1.94
N ASN A 418 -6.91 -15.79 2.05
CA ASN A 418 -8.17 -15.36 2.67
C ASN A 418 -8.41 -15.99 4.05
N LEU A 419 -7.36 -16.09 4.88
CA LEU A 419 -7.46 -16.66 6.22
C LEU A 419 -8.27 -15.72 7.12
N ASN A 420 -9.47 -16.14 7.51
CA ASN A 420 -10.34 -15.45 8.45
C ASN A 420 -10.42 -16.21 9.77
N PHE A 421 -10.26 -15.52 10.90
CA PHE A 421 -10.43 -16.10 12.23
C PHE A 421 -11.15 -15.13 13.18
N ASP A 422 -12.29 -15.59 13.70
CA ASP A 422 -13.16 -14.85 14.62
C ASP A 422 -13.47 -15.70 15.86
N ASN A 423 -13.54 -15.07 17.04
CA ASN A 423 -14.02 -15.76 18.27
C ASN A 423 -15.54 -15.68 18.43
N CYS A 424 -16.25 -15.29 17.37
CA CYS A 424 -17.69 -15.14 17.33
C CYS A 424 -18.31 -16.09 16.33
N PRO A 425 -19.59 -16.47 16.53
CA PRO A 425 -20.29 -17.20 15.50
C PRO A 425 -20.42 -16.25 14.30
N PHE A 426 -19.83 -16.62 13.17
CA PHE A 426 -20.29 -16.16 11.87
C PHE A 426 -20.95 -17.35 11.19
N TYR A 427 -22.00 -17.11 10.43
CA TYR A 427 -22.56 -18.14 9.57
C TYR A 427 -21.44 -18.61 8.67
N ILE A 428 -21.10 -19.90 8.74
CA ILE A 428 -20.24 -20.54 7.75
C ILE A 428 -21.07 -20.52 6.46
N ASP A 429 -21.05 -19.38 5.79
CA ASP A 429 -21.64 -19.24 4.48
C ASP A 429 -20.81 -20.13 3.56
N TYR A 430 -21.45 -21.19 3.04
CA TYR A 430 -20.89 -22.15 2.08
C TYR A 430 -20.41 -21.51 0.77
N PHE A 431 -20.44 -20.18 0.66
CA PHE A 431 -20.04 -19.47 -0.53
C PHE A 431 -18.52 -19.46 -0.62
N ASN A 432 -18.01 -20.28 -1.54
CA ASN A 432 -16.67 -20.22 -2.07
C ASN A 432 -16.31 -18.78 -2.41
N PHE A 433 -15.43 -18.18 -1.63
CA PHE A 433 -14.87 -16.87 -1.93
C PHE A 433 -13.86 -17.03 -3.05
N CYS A 434 -14.36 -17.24 -4.26
CA CYS A 434 -13.61 -17.00 -5.47
C CYS A 434 -13.15 -15.54 -5.49
N HIS A 435 -12.09 -15.27 -6.25
CA HIS A 435 -11.74 -13.89 -6.57
C HIS A 435 -12.98 -13.19 -7.17
N PHE A 436 -13.23 -11.93 -6.81
CA PHE A 436 -14.46 -11.20 -7.18
C PHE A 436 -14.73 -11.12 -8.69
N SER A 437 -13.69 -11.33 -9.51
CA SER A 437 -13.81 -11.39 -10.97
C SER A 437 -14.39 -12.70 -11.48
N CYS A 438 -14.26 -13.79 -10.72
CA CYS A 438 -14.70 -15.11 -11.11
C CYS A 438 -16.15 -15.37 -10.63
N GLU A 439 -16.92 -16.09 -11.42
CA GLU A 439 -18.18 -16.70 -10.95
C GLU A 439 -17.91 -18.06 -10.30
N ARG A 440 -17.07 -18.85 -10.97
CA ARG A 440 -16.57 -20.13 -10.49
C ARG A 440 -15.06 -20.13 -10.56
N CYS A 441 -14.44 -20.79 -9.62
CA CYS A 441 -12.99 -20.88 -9.50
C CYS A 441 -12.59 -22.25 -8.97
N ASP A 442 -11.37 -22.66 -9.24
CA ASP A 442 -10.72 -23.79 -8.59
C ASP A 442 -9.64 -23.33 -7.59
N GLY A 443 -9.75 -22.08 -7.13
CA GLY A 443 -8.85 -21.45 -6.19
C GLY A 443 -9.22 -19.98 -5.93
N PRO A 444 -8.61 -19.34 -4.92
CA PRO A 444 -8.99 -18.00 -4.47
C PRO A 444 -8.41 -16.86 -5.29
N THR A 445 -7.52 -17.13 -6.26
CA THR A 445 -6.77 -16.08 -6.98
C THR A 445 -7.47 -15.63 -8.26
N ASP A 446 -7.07 -14.46 -8.78
CA ASP A 446 -7.49 -13.94 -10.09
C ASP A 446 -7.02 -14.80 -11.28
N THR A 447 -6.18 -15.81 -11.01
CA THR A 447 -5.66 -16.80 -11.97
C THR A 447 -6.21 -18.21 -11.77
N ASP A 448 -7.17 -18.39 -10.87
CA ASP A 448 -7.87 -19.66 -10.64
C ASP A 448 -9.34 -19.56 -11.10
N CYS A 449 -9.70 -18.61 -11.98
CA CYS A 449 -11.04 -18.49 -12.52
C CYS A 449 -11.33 -19.62 -13.53
N LEU A 450 -12.53 -20.20 -13.43
CA LEU A 450 -13.08 -21.13 -14.42
C LEU A 450 -14.13 -20.48 -15.31
N SER A 451 -14.72 -19.38 -14.84
CA SER A 451 -15.68 -18.56 -15.56
C SER A 451 -15.74 -17.17 -14.93
N CYS A 452 -16.15 -16.17 -15.71
CA CYS A 452 -16.33 -14.81 -15.23
C CYS A 452 -17.79 -14.57 -14.87
N SER A 453 -18.01 -13.79 -13.81
CA SER A 453 -19.36 -13.37 -13.43
C SER A 453 -20.02 -12.61 -14.57
N GLU A 454 -21.21 -13.04 -15.01
CA GLU A 454 -21.97 -12.36 -16.06
C GLU A 454 -22.17 -10.87 -15.72
N SER A 455 -22.44 -10.55 -14.45
CA SER A 455 -22.62 -9.18 -13.96
C SER A 455 -21.36 -8.31 -14.06
N SER A 456 -20.21 -8.90 -14.31
CA SER A 456 -18.93 -8.18 -14.32
C SER A 456 -18.49 -7.65 -15.68
N ASN A 457 -19.12 -8.08 -16.78
CA ASN A 457 -18.74 -7.76 -18.16
C ASN A 457 -17.27 -8.10 -18.50
N ARG A 458 -16.66 -9.05 -17.79
CA ARG A 458 -15.28 -9.52 -18.04
C ARG A 458 -15.24 -10.57 -19.15
N ILE A 459 -14.11 -10.61 -19.84
CA ILE A 459 -13.76 -11.63 -20.82
C ILE A 459 -12.92 -12.71 -20.11
N TYR A 460 -13.34 -13.96 -20.24
CA TYR A 460 -12.59 -15.11 -19.72
C TYR A 460 -11.44 -15.49 -20.66
N ILE A 461 -10.21 -15.48 -20.16
CA ILE A 461 -9.05 -16.04 -20.88
C ILE A 461 -8.72 -17.41 -20.29
N ARG A 462 -9.10 -18.46 -21.03
CA ARG A 462 -9.03 -19.85 -20.58
C ARG A 462 -7.61 -20.33 -20.31
N GLU A 463 -6.64 -19.94 -21.13
CA GLU A 463 -5.24 -20.36 -21.01
C GLU A 463 -4.60 -19.91 -19.69
N TYR A 464 -5.07 -18.81 -19.14
CA TYR A 464 -4.56 -18.21 -17.90
C TYR A 464 -5.56 -18.26 -16.74
N LYS A 465 -6.70 -18.93 -16.93
CA LYS A 465 -7.78 -19.05 -15.93
C LYS A 465 -8.10 -17.70 -15.26
N THR A 466 -8.28 -16.66 -16.06
CA THR A 466 -8.43 -15.29 -15.56
C THR A 466 -9.58 -14.56 -16.24
N CYS A 467 -10.06 -13.51 -15.59
CA CYS A 467 -11.14 -12.65 -16.09
C CYS A 467 -10.63 -11.23 -16.21
N ILE A 468 -10.63 -10.68 -17.42
CA ILE A 468 -10.11 -9.33 -17.71
C ILE A 468 -11.19 -8.43 -18.30
N CYS A 469 -11.05 -7.13 -18.10
CA CYS A 469 -11.91 -6.14 -18.74
C CYS A 469 -11.58 -5.94 -20.22
N PRO A 470 -12.59 -5.67 -21.06
CA PRO A 470 -12.39 -5.11 -22.40
C PRO A 470 -11.57 -3.80 -22.38
N TYR A 471 -10.82 -3.51 -23.45
CA TYR A 471 -9.95 -2.31 -23.55
C TYR A 471 -10.69 -0.97 -23.46
N ASP A 472 -12.01 -0.95 -23.70
CA ASP A 472 -12.90 0.21 -23.59
C ASP A 472 -13.52 0.39 -22.19
N THR A 473 -13.07 -0.39 -21.21
CA THR A 473 -13.57 -0.36 -19.83
C THR A 473 -12.44 -0.39 -18.81
N ILE A 474 -12.73 0.01 -17.57
CA ILE A 474 -11.81 -0.11 -16.44
C ILE A 474 -12.35 -1.06 -15.39
N ASP A 475 -11.44 -1.82 -14.78
CA ASP A 475 -11.69 -2.73 -13.68
C ASP A 475 -11.85 -1.98 -12.35
N ASP A 476 -13.11 -1.72 -11.96
CA ASP A 476 -13.51 -1.12 -10.68
C ASP A 476 -14.45 -2.09 -9.96
N TYR A 477 -13.95 -3.30 -9.67
CA TYR A 477 -14.70 -4.51 -9.28
C TYR A 477 -15.66 -5.06 -10.35
N GLN A 478 -16.09 -4.21 -11.28
CA GLN A 478 -16.79 -4.54 -12.52
C GLN A 478 -16.15 -3.78 -13.68
N CYS A 479 -16.27 -4.28 -14.90
CA CYS A 479 -15.83 -3.55 -16.07
C CYS A 479 -16.84 -2.47 -16.42
N ARG A 480 -16.43 -1.22 -16.20
CA ARG A 480 -17.26 -0.03 -16.44
C ARG A 480 -16.67 0.79 -17.57
N GLY A 481 -17.51 1.15 -18.53
CA GLY A 481 -17.18 2.06 -19.63
C GLY A 481 -17.62 3.49 -19.33
N PHE A 482 -17.56 4.35 -20.34
CA PHE A 482 -17.83 5.78 -20.19
C PHE A 482 -19.26 6.07 -19.71
N GLU A 483 -20.27 5.34 -20.19
CA GLU A 483 -21.68 5.57 -19.83
C GLU A 483 -21.94 5.32 -18.35
N GLN A 484 -21.35 4.26 -17.79
CA GLN A 484 -21.48 3.91 -16.37
C GLN A 484 -20.82 4.97 -15.47
N TYR A 485 -19.82 5.69 -15.97
CA TYR A 485 -19.20 6.83 -15.30
C TYR A 485 -19.89 8.17 -15.60
N LYS A 486 -21.10 8.16 -16.19
CA LYS A 486 -21.89 9.36 -16.55
C LYS A 486 -21.17 10.31 -17.51
N PHE A 487 -20.23 9.79 -18.29
CA PHE A 487 -19.61 10.53 -19.37
C PHE A 487 -20.50 10.50 -20.61
N SER A 488 -20.44 11.58 -21.38
CA SER A 488 -21.05 11.68 -22.70
C SER A 488 -20.00 12.17 -23.69
N LEU A 489 -19.91 11.50 -24.83
CA LEU A 489 -19.02 11.90 -25.92
C LEU A 489 -19.72 13.02 -26.71
N ASN A 490 -19.06 14.17 -26.86
CA ASN A 490 -19.59 15.24 -27.69
C ASN A 490 -19.45 14.80 -29.16
N GLN A 491 -20.57 14.42 -29.78
CA GLN A 491 -20.61 14.23 -31.23
C GLN A 491 -20.36 15.59 -31.88
N ILE A 492 -19.16 15.78 -32.44
CA ILE A 492 -18.92 16.89 -33.36
C ILE A 492 -19.67 16.50 -34.64
N ASP A 493 -20.63 17.32 -35.06
CA ASP A 493 -21.35 17.14 -36.33
C ASP A 493 -20.31 16.99 -37.46
N ALA A 494 -20.18 15.77 -37.99
CA ALA A 494 -19.19 15.38 -39.00
C ALA A 494 -19.46 15.96 -40.41
N ASN A 495 -20.08 17.14 -40.49
CA ASN A 495 -20.49 17.79 -41.74
C ASN A 495 -19.73 19.10 -42.05
N GLN A 496 -18.58 19.35 -41.42
CA GLN A 496 -17.66 20.38 -41.91
C GLN A 496 -16.64 19.74 -42.86
N SER A 497 -17.01 19.64 -44.14
CA SER A 497 -16.04 19.48 -45.22
C SER A 497 -15.06 20.66 -45.18
N VAL A 498 -13.76 20.37 -45.18
CA VAL A 498 -12.72 21.40 -45.09
C VAL A 498 -12.67 22.19 -46.41
N GLU A 499 -13.28 23.38 -46.48
CA GLU A 499 -13.12 24.27 -47.63
C GLU A 499 -11.73 24.95 -47.59
N CYS A 500 -10.82 24.51 -48.46
CA CYS A 500 -9.48 25.09 -48.55
C CYS A 500 -9.45 26.45 -49.26
N LEU A 501 -8.65 27.39 -48.74
CA LEU A 501 -8.44 28.72 -49.31
C LEU A 501 -7.82 28.65 -50.72
N PHE A 502 -8.13 29.61 -51.59
CA PHE A 502 -7.52 29.70 -52.93
C PHE A 502 -5.99 29.72 -52.84
N GLY A 503 -5.32 28.81 -53.56
CA GLY A 503 -3.89 28.54 -53.37
C GLY A 503 -3.58 27.25 -52.60
N TYR A 504 -4.61 26.60 -52.05
CA TYR A 504 -4.52 25.36 -51.28
C TYR A 504 -5.49 24.32 -51.82
N PHE A 505 -5.18 23.04 -51.58
CA PHE A 505 -6.01 21.90 -51.95
C PHE A 505 -6.11 20.90 -50.80
N GLU A 506 -7.17 20.10 -50.79
CA GLU A 506 -7.41 19.09 -49.77
C GLU A 506 -6.58 17.83 -50.05
N PHE A 507 -5.74 17.46 -49.10
CA PHE A 507 -4.94 16.24 -49.11
C PHE A 507 -4.91 15.67 -47.69
N GLU A 508 -5.37 14.42 -47.51
CA GLU A 508 -5.47 13.75 -46.20
C GLU A 508 -6.20 14.59 -45.12
N ASP A 509 -7.38 15.13 -45.47
CA ASP A 509 -8.24 15.95 -44.61
C ASP A 509 -7.59 17.25 -44.08
N GLN A 510 -6.50 17.71 -44.71
CA GLN A 510 -5.84 18.99 -44.43
C GLN A 510 -5.72 19.85 -45.69
N CYS A 511 -5.72 21.18 -45.52
CA CYS A 511 -5.46 22.12 -46.62
C CYS A 511 -3.98 22.33 -46.83
N THR A 512 -3.43 21.76 -47.90
CA THR A 512 -2.02 21.91 -48.28
C THR A 512 -1.86 22.94 -49.40
N LYS A 513 -0.81 23.77 -49.33
CA LYS A 513 -0.53 24.80 -50.35
C LYS A 513 -0.16 24.14 -51.68
N CYS A 514 -0.67 24.66 -52.80
CA CYS A 514 -0.23 24.25 -54.13
C CYS A 514 1.28 24.47 -54.32
N PRO A 515 2.03 23.51 -54.89
CA PRO A 515 3.49 23.58 -54.94
C PRO A 515 4.05 24.72 -55.80
N SER A 516 5.21 25.25 -55.37
CA SER A 516 6.06 26.20 -56.11
C SER A 516 7.46 25.61 -56.34
N ILE A 517 8.01 25.76 -57.55
CA ILE A 517 9.27 25.07 -57.94
C ILE A 517 10.52 25.94 -57.70
N ILE A 518 10.38 27.27 -57.63
CA ILE A 518 11.53 28.19 -57.56
C ILE A 518 11.22 29.30 -56.54
N GLN A 519 11.48 29.05 -55.27
CA GLN A 519 11.07 29.90 -54.12
C GLN A 519 9.54 30.11 -54.02
N ASP A 520 9.00 30.34 -52.83
CA ASP A 520 7.54 30.34 -52.56
C ASP A 520 6.70 31.29 -53.43
N ASN A 521 7.34 32.22 -54.16
CA ASN A 521 6.70 33.37 -54.81
C ASN A 521 6.88 33.46 -56.33
N PHE A 522 7.68 32.61 -57.01
CA PHE A 522 8.00 32.86 -58.44
C PHE A 522 7.41 31.86 -59.44
N LEU A 523 7.08 30.63 -59.07
CA LEU A 523 6.56 29.65 -60.04
C LEU A 523 5.55 28.67 -59.42
N THR A 524 4.25 28.95 -59.53
CA THR A 524 3.17 28.12 -58.94
C THR A 524 2.48 27.25 -60.00
N CYS A 525 2.14 26.01 -59.61
CA CYS A 525 1.37 25.11 -60.47
C CYS A 525 -0.07 25.61 -60.69
N LEU A 526 -0.40 25.96 -61.94
CA LEU A 526 -1.70 26.52 -62.29
C LEU A 526 -2.83 25.48 -62.26
N ASP A 527 -2.51 24.22 -62.56
CA ASP A 527 -3.48 23.12 -62.56
C ASP A 527 -4.01 22.81 -61.15
N CYS A 528 -3.16 22.99 -60.14
CA CYS A 528 -3.54 22.86 -58.73
C CYS A 528 -4.48 24.01 -58.30
N LEU A 529 -4.23 25.23 -58.79
CA LEU A 529 -5.07 26.40 -58.48
C LEU A 529 -6.48 26.31 -59.08
N PHE A 530 -6.60 25.77 -60.30
CA PHE A 530 -7.89 25.69 -60.98
C PHE A 530 -8.71 24.44 -60.62
N ASN A 531 -8.07 23.34 -60.23
CA ASN A 531 -8.76 22.08 -59.93
C ASN A 531 -8.32 21.43 -58.59
N PRO A 532 -8.31 22.16 -57.46
CA PRO A 532 -7.70 21.71 -56.20
C PRO A 532 -8.26 20.38 -55.70
N ASN A 533 -9.58 20.17 -55.76
CA ASN A 533 -10.25 18.97 -55.24
C ASN A 533 -9.90 17.68 -56.00
N THR A 534 -9.43 17.80 -57.25
CA THR A 534 -9.06 16.64 -58.08
C THR A 534 -7.55 16.50 -58.26
N TRP A 535 -6.79 17.55 -57.96
CA TRP A 535 -5.35 17.59 -58.18
C TRP A 535 -4.59 16.58 -57.31
N SER A 536 -5.04 16.38 -56.06
CA SER A 536 -4.50 15.38 -55.12
C SER A 536 -4.48 13.94 -55.64
N LYS A 537 -5.34 13.60 -56.63
CA LYS A 537 -5.45 12.25 -57.18
C LYS A 537 -4.36 11.89 -58.20
N ILE A 538 -3.76 12.90 -58.83
CA ILE A 538 -2.80 12.69 -59.94
C ILE A 538 -1.47 13.43 -59.69
N LEU A 539 -1.46 14.41 -58.78
CA LEU A 539 -0.30 15.18 -58.32
C LEU A 539 0.64 15.58 -59.46
N SER A 540 0.10 16.25 -60.49
CA SER A 540 0.87 16.60 -61.68
C SER A 540 0.56 18.01 -62.17
N CYS A 541 1.56 18.70 -62.70
CA CYS A 541 1.42 20.01 -63.31
C CYS A 541 1.95 20.04 -64.75
N GLU A 542 1.13 20.52 -65.67
CA GLU A 542 1.48 20.76 -67.07
C GLU A 542 1.67 22.26 -67.34
N ILE A 543 1.00 23.11 -66.54
CA ILE A 543 1.01 24.56 -66.71
C ILE A 543 1.56 25.24 -65.45
N ASN A 544 2.74 25.85 -65.57
CA ASN A 544 3.36 26.64 -64.50
C ASN A 544 3.17 28.14 -64.77
N LEU A 545 2.84 28.90 -63.73
CA LEU A 545 2.64 30.35 -63.78
C LEU A 545 3.81 31.07 -63.11
N TYR A 546 4.52 31.89 -63.89
CA TYR A 546 5.67 32.67 -63.42
C TYR A 546 5.21 34.05 -62.96
N LEU A 547 5.48 34.37 -61.69
CA LEU A 547 5.21 35.68 -61.08
C LEU A 547 6.52 36.47 -61.02
N ASN A 548 6.49 37.78 -61.33
CA ASN A 548 7.65 38.66 -61.12
C ASN A 548 7.82 39.01 -59.62
N ASP A 549 8.90 39.72 -59.26
CA ASP A 549 9.18 40.14 -57.87
C ASP A 549 8.05 40.99 -57.24
N GLU A 550 7.13 41.54 -58.04
CA GLU A 550 5.97 42.33 -57.62
C GLU A 550 4.68 41.50 -57.49
N GLY A 551 4.74 40.17 -57.72
CA GLY A 551 3.59 39.26 -57.64
C GLY A 551 2.65 39.30 -58.84
N GLN A 552 3.07 39.89 -59.98
CA GLN A 552 2.29 39.93 -61.22
C GLN A 552 2.70 38.80 -62.17
N THR A 553 1.71 38.20 -62.85
CA THR A 553 1.93 37.14 -63.85
C THR A 553 2.76 37.66 -65.03
N SER A 554 4.01 37.21 -65.11
CA SER A 554 4.95 37.65 -66.13
C SER A 554 5.14 36.62 -67.25
N LYS A 555 4.86 35.33 -67.03
CA LYS A 555 4.88 34.29 -68.10
C LYS A 555 4.08 33.04 -67.71
N ILE A 556 3.38 32.43 -68.66
CA ILE A 556 2.81 31.07 -68.53
C ILE A 556 3.70 30.12 -69.32
N ILE A 557 4.16 29.04 -68.71
CA ILE A 557 5.04 28.05 -69.34
C ILE A 557 4.31 26.71 -69.36
N ASN A 558 3.98 26.24 -70.57
CA ASN A 558 3.53 24.87 -70.77
C ASN A 558 4.76 23.97 -70.87
N GLN A 559 4.85 22.99 -69.98
CA GLN A 559 5.95 22.03 -69.94
C GLN A 559 5.42 20.61 -70.12
N GLU A 560 6.32 19.64 -70.34
CA GLU A 560 5.96 18.24 -70.19
C GLU A 560 5.47 17.98 -68.76
N LYS A 561 4.45 17.12 -68.63
CA LYS A 561 3.74 16.82 -67.38
C LYS A 561 4.70 16.49 -66.24
N GLN A 562 4.78 17.37 -65.26
CA GLN A 562 5.67 17.27 -64.10
C GLN A 562 4.89 16.71 -62.90
N TYR A 563 5.29 15.54 -62.41
CA TYR A 563 4.66 14.91 -61.24
C TYR A 563 5.27 15.43 -59.94
N PHE A 564 4.49 15.38 -58.85
CA PHE A 564 4.86 15.83 -57.51
C PHE A 564 4.71 14.68 -56.51
N ILE A 565 5.60 14.67 -55.51
CA ILE A 565 5.56 13.75 -54.37
C ILE A 565 5.48 14.57 -53.07
N SER A 566 4.67 14.10 -52.11
CA SER A 566 4.61 14.67 -50.77
C SER A 566 5.72 14.08 -49.90
N ASP A 567 6.47 14.93 -49.20
CA ASP A 567 7.45 14.49 -48.19
C ASP A 567 6.95 14.63 -46.74
N GLY A 568 5.65 14.90 -46.57
CA GLY A 568 5.00 15.13 -45.27
C GLY A 568 4.95 16.59 -44.83
N ASN A 569 5.73 17.49 -45.46
CA ASN A 569 5.67 18.93 -45.20
C ASN A 569 5.36 19.75 -46.46
N GLU A 570 5.92 19.40 -47.63
CA GLU A 570 5.73 20.11 -48.89
C GLU A 570 5.65 19.14 -50.09
N PHE A 571 5.03 19.59 -51.19
CA PHE A 571 5.03 18.85 -52.45
C PHE A 571 6.24 19.25 -53.30
N LYS A 572 7.11 18.29 -53.61
CA LYS A 572 8.32 18.49 -54.42
C LYS A 572 8.18 17.85 -55.80
N PRO A 573 8.73 18.48 -56.86
CA PRO A 573 8.68 17.89 -58.19
C PRO A 573 9.51 16.60 -58.26
N CYS A 574 8.90 15.52 -58.75
CA CYS A 574 9.59 14.26 -59.01
C CYS A 574 10.38 14.35 -60.32
N LEU A 575 11.69 14.51 -60.24
CA LEU A 575 12.58 14.70 -61.40
C LEU A 575 12.74 13.47 -62.30
N LYS A 576 12.25 12.29 -61.89
CA LYS A 576 12.40 11.02 -62.63
C LYS A 576 11.11 10.25 -62.91
N CYS A 577 9.96 10.74 -62.43
CA CYS A 577 8.68 10.06 -62.64
C CYS A 577 8.19 10.31 -64.07
N LYS A 578 7.94 9.25 -64.84
CA LYS A 578 7.31 9.40 -66.17
C LYS A 578 5.79 9.34 -66.08
N ASN A 579 5.25 8.54 -65.15
CA ASN A 579 3.81 8.36 -64.90
C ASN A 579 3.49 8.34 -63.38
N TYR A 580 2.22 8.51 -62.98
CA TYR A 580 1.77 8.45 -61.56
C TYR A 580 2.03 7.09 -60.89
N GLU A 581 2.08 5.98 -61.64
CA GLU A 581 2.41 4.67 -61.06
C GLU A 581 3.88 4.58 -60.61
N ASP A 582 4.78 5.44 -61.11
CA ASP A 582 6.17 5.53 -60.65
C ASP A 582 6.28 6.23 -59.28
N THR A 583 5.31 7.05 -58.86
CA THR A 583 5.33 7.73 -57.53
C THR A 583 5.00 6.77 -56.38
N ASN A 584 4.30 5.65 -56.65
CA ASN A 584 4.13 4.60 -55.64
C ASN A 584 5.40 3.72 -55.49
N ASN A 585 6.24 3.66 -56.53
CA ASN A 585 7.55 3.01 -56.49
C ASN A 585 8.69 3.96 -56.06
N SER A 586 8.44 5.26 -55.90
CA SER A 586 9.45 6.24 -55.47
C SER A 586 9.80 6.16 -53.98
N PHE A 587 9.25 5.20 -53.23
CA PHE A 587 9.88 4.77 -51.97
C PHE A 587 11.26 4.11 -52.19
N GLU A 588 11.66 3.79 -53.43
CA GLU A 588 13.06 3.53 -53.80
C GLU A 588 13.95 4.78 -53.69
N ASP A 589 13.41 6.00 -53.82
CA ASP A 589 14.19 7.22 -53.58
C ASP A 589 14.52 7.40 -52.10
N SER A 590 13.78 6.79 -51.16
CA SER A 590 14.26 6.73 -49.76
C SER A 590 15.57 5.92 -49.65
N LYS A 591 15.78 4.89 -50.48
CA LYS A 591 17.08 4.20 -50.59
C LYS A 591 18.13 5.06 -51.30
N GLN A 592 17.73 5.95 -52.20
CA GLN A 592 18.61 6.88 -52.89
C GLN A 592 19.05 8.03 -51.96
N THR A 593 18.14 8.58 -51.15
CA THR A 593 18.43 9.56 -50.08
C THR A 593 19.30 8.93 -49.00
N ILE A 594 19.14 7.64 -48.70
CA ILE A 594 20.06 6.88 -47.84
C ILE A 594 21.46 6.73 -48.48
N LYS A 595 21.55 6.56 -49.81
CA LYS A 595 22.83 6.56 -50.53
C LYS A 595 23.46 7.97 -50.59
N GLU A 596 22.68 9.02 -50.76
CA GLU A 596 23.16 10.41 -50.73
C GLU A 596 23.55 10.85 -49.31
N PHE A 597 22.85 10.36 -48.28
CA PHE A 597 23.22 10.53 -46.87
C PHE A 597 24.51 9.78 -46.54
N GLN A 598 24.72 8.58 -47.10
CA GLN A 598 26.00 7.86 -47.04
C GLN A 598 27.13 8.62 -47.77
N TYR A 599 26.82 9.32 -48.87
CA TYR A 599 27.80 10.14 -49.62
C TYR A 599 28.09 11.50 -48.99
N PHE A 600 27.14 12.08 -48.23
CA PHE A 600 27.29 13.39 -47.58
C PHE A 600 28.40 13.40 -46.52
N CYS A 601 28.60 12.29 -45.79
CA CYS A 601 29.70 12.18 -44.83
C CYS A 601 31.05 11.71 -45.46
N LEU A 602 31.06 11.28 -46.72
CA LEU A 602 32.28 10.80 -47.40
C LEU A 602 32.99 11.86 -48.24
N LYS A 603 32.34 12.97 -48.62
CA LYS A 603 32.87 13.89 -49.65
C LYS A 603 33.78 15.02 -49.14
N ASN A 604 33.98 15.19 -47.82
CA ASN A 604 34.72 16.33 -47.27
C ASN A 604 35.99 15.99 -46.46
N SER A 605 36.55 14.77 -46.56
CA SER A 605 37.79 14.42 -45.85
C SER A 605 39.05 14.48 -46.73
N ILE A 606 39.21 15.54 -47.53
CA ILE A 606 40.51 15.92 -48.10
C ILE A 606 40.70 17.44 -47.95
N ASP A 607 40.56 17.98 -46.74
CA ASP A 607 41.53 18.98 -46.29
C ASP A 607 41.42 19.27 -44.79
N LEU A 608 42.60 19.52 -44.24
CA LEU A 608 42.95 19.61 -42.84
C LEU A 608 42.35 20.87 -42.16
N PHE A 609 41.84 20.68 -40.95
CA PHE A 609 41.47 21.70 -39.94
C PHE A 609 40.33 22.69 -40.29
N VAL A 610 39.12 22.49 -39.72
CA VAL A 610 38.30 23.50 -39.00
C VAL A 610 37.06 22.81 -38.38
N GLN A 611 36.68 23.27 -37.20
CA GLN A 611 35.73 22.75 -36.22
C GLN A 611 34.24 22.80 -36.65
N ASN A 612 33.44 21.88 -36.08
CA ASN A 612 31.97 21.90 -35.92
C ASN A 612 31.06 21.72 -37.15
N LYS A 613 30.99 20.49 -37.69
CA LYS A 613 29.77 19.93 -38.32
C LYS A 613 29.71 18.41 -38.11
N ASP A 614 29.15 17.99 -36.99
CA ASP A 614 28.99 16.57 -36.63
C ASP A 614 27.91 15.90 -37.50
N CYS A 615 28.34 15.16 -38.52
CA CYS A 615 27.63 13.95 -38.93
C CYS A 615 27.44 13.05 -37.69
N PHE A 616 26.29 12.37 -37.58
CA PHE A 616 25.89 11.54 -36.43
C PHE A 616 27.07 11.00 -35.60
N GLN A 617 27.16 11.42 -34.34
CA GLN A 617 28.14 10.87 -33.42
C GLN A 617 27.99 9.35 -33.34
N CYS A 618 29.11 8.66 -33.50
CA CYS A 618 29.19 7.24 -33.32
C CYS A 618 29.07 6.92 -31.83
N TYR A 619 27.90 6.47 -31.38
CA TYR A 619 27.69 6.16 -29.96
C TYR A 619 28.22 4.77 -29.57
N ILE A 620 28.75 4.00 -30.53
CA ILE A 620 29.39 2.71 -30.27
C ILE A 620 30.77 2.97 -29.68
N GLN A 621 30.94 2.63 -28.41
CA GLN A 621 32.20 2.76 -27.67
C GLN A 621 33.36 2.10 -28.42
N ASP A 622 34.53 2.74 -28.42
CA ASP A 622 35.76 2.30 -29.11
C ASP A 622 35.63 2.05 -30.62
N CYS A 623 34.58 2.58 -31.24
CA CYS A 623 34.41 2.55 -32.68
C CYS A 623 35.13 3.72 -33.34
N LYS A 624 36.11 3.42 -34.20
CA LYS A 624 36.83 4.41 -35.02
C LYS A 624 36.03 4.82 -36.24
N LEU A 625 35.26 3.88 -36.81
CA LEU A 625 34.43 4.11 -37.98
C LEU A 625 33.14 3.28 -37.85
N CYS A 626 31.97 3.91 -37.79
CA CYS A 626 30.69 3.20 -37.83
C CYS A 626 29.88 3.49 -39.08
N ARG A 627 28.96 2.57 -39.35
CA ARG A 627 27.90 2.64 -40.34
C ARG A 627 26.57 2.63 -39.61
N ILE A 628 25.62 3.43 -40.09
CA ILE A 628 24.23 3.35 -39.68
C ILE A 628 23.51 2.43 -40.67
N THR A 629 22.89 1.37 -40.18
CA THR A 629 21.96 0.52 -40.94
C THR A 629 20.52 0.89 -40.56
N LEU A 630 19.53 0.43 -41.36
CA LEU A 630 18.10 0.68 -41.11
C LEU A 630 17.62 0.25 -39.72
N PHE A 631 18.32 -0.66 -39.05
CA PHE A 631 17.89 -1.26 -37.78
C PHE A 631 18.82 -0.94 -36.60
N LYS A 632 20.07 -0.49 -36.84
CA LYS A 632 21.05 -0.18 -35.80
C LYS A 632 22.26 0.59 -36.33
N GLN A 633 22.97 1.32 -35.46
CA GLN A 633 24.37 1.67 -35.72
C GLN A 633 25.23 0.41 -35.55
N GLU A 634 26.21 0.23 -36.42
CA GLU A 634 27.21 -0.83 -36.31
C GLU A 634 28.60 -0.29 -36.61
N CYS A 635 29.60 -0.70 -35.86
CA CYS A 635 30.98 -0.37 -36.11
C CYS A 635 31.55 -1.17 -37.28
N ILE A 636 32.41 -0.53 -38.07
CA ILE A 636 33.15 -1.11 -39.19
C ILE A 636 34.64 -1.22 -38.85
N ILE A 637 35.18 -0.24 -38.12
CA ILE A 637 36.59 -0.22 -37.72
C ILE A 637 36.67 0.24 -36.27
N CYS A 638 37.36 -0.51 -35.43
CA CYS A 638 37.59 -0.13 -34.04
C CYS A 638 38.84 0.73 -33.86
N TRP A 639 38.90 1.49 -32.77
CA TRP A 639 40.15 2.12 -32.33
C TRP A 639 41.20 1.06 -31.99
N GLN A 640 42.48 1.44 -32.06
CA GLN A 640 43.61 0.53 -31.87
C GLN A 640 43.57 -0.06 -30.45
N GLY A 641 43.37 -1.38 -30.33
CA GLY A 641 43.10 -2.05 -29.05
C GLY A 641 41.67 -2.60 -28.90
N SER A 642 40.83 -2.57 -29.93
CA SER A 642 39.48 -3.13 -29.90
C SER A 642 39.25 -4.07 -31.09
N LYS A 643 38.51 -5.17 -30.90
CA LYS A 643 38.14 -6.11 -31.96
C LYS A 643 36.68 -5.93 -32.35
N LEU A 644 36.43 -5.88 -33.65
CA LEU A 644 35.10 -5.78 -34.20
C LEU A 644 34.38 -7.13 -34.15
N ILE A 645 33.24 -7.20 -33.44
CA ILE A 645 32.38 -8.38 -33.36
C ILE A 645 30.93 -7.94 -33.54
N ASN A 646 30.23 -8.49 -34.54
CA ASN A 646 28.80 -8.24 -34.82
C ASN A 646 28.37 -6.77 -34.96
N GLY A 647 29.29 -5.90 -35.40
CA GLY A 647 29.02 -4.48 -35.52
C GLY A 647 29.23 -3.69 -34.22
N GLU A 648 29.91 -4.24 -33.22
CA GLU A 648 30.34 -3.51 -32.04
C GLU A 648 31.84 -3.66 -31.84
N CYS A 649 32.48 -2.60 -31.36
CA CYS A 649 33.87 -2.65 -30.98
C CYS A 649 33.98 -3.08 -29.54
N GLN A 650 34.43 -4.32 -29.34
CA GLN A 650 34.79 -4.76 -28.02
C GLN A 650 36.24 -4.36 -27.81
N MET A 651 36.49 -3.50 -26.83
CA MET A 651 37.84 -3.27 -26.35
C MET A 651 38.49 -4.63 -26.07
N GLN A 652 39.53 -4.96 -26.82
CA GLN A 652 40.55 -5.84 -26.28
C GLN A 652 41.16 -4.98 -25.19
N VAL A 653 40.57 -5.07 -24.00
CA VAL A 653 41.20 -4.64 -22.77
C VAL A 653 42.65 -5.01 -22.97
N PHE A 654 43.54 -4.01 -23.02
CA PHE A 654 44.94 -4.28 -22.78
C PHE A 654 44.89 -4.89 -21.40
N ILE A 655 44.85 -6.22 -21.40
CA ILE A 655 45.05 -7.06 -20.27
C ILE A 655 46.52 -6.76 -19.94
N LEU A 656 46.77 -5.63 -19.24
CA LEU A 656 47.59 -5.68 -18.04
C LEU A 656 47.10 -6.96 -17.38
N GLN A 657 47.85 -8.06 -17.51
CA GLN A 657 47.47 -9.37 -16.98
C GLN A 657 46.74 -9.10 -15.69
N PRO A 658 45.39 -9.24 -15.65
CA PRO A 658 44.67 -8.94 -14.44
C PRO A 658 45.35 -9.86 -13.45
N LYS A 659 45.90 -9.28 -12.39
CA LYS A 659 46.21 -10.09 -11.21
C LYS A 659 44.95 -10.91 -10.99
N ILE A 660 45.13 -12.19 -11.19
CA ILE A 660 44.09 -13.15 -11.50
C ILE A 660 43.13 -13.15 -10.30
N ASN A 661 42.00 -12.46 -10.44
CA ASN A 661 41.01 -12.27 -9.38
C ASN A 661 40.14 -13.53 -9.33
N CYS A 662 40.51 -14.52 -8.53
CA CYS A 662 39.70 -15.73 -8.32
C CYS A 662 38.74 -15.51 -7.17
N VAL A 663 37.47 -15.31 -7.51
CA VAL A 663 36.37 -15.22 -6.55
C VAL A 663 35.47 -16.44 -6.77
N GLN A 664 34.89 -16.99 -5.70
CA GLN A 664 33.97 -18.12 -5.74
C GLN A 664 32.95 -17.98 -6.90
N PRO A 665 32.69 -19.06 -7.68
CA PRO A 665 33.14 -20.44 -7.50
C PRO A 665 34.54 -20.74 -8.08
N TYR A 666 35.34 -19.73 -8.44
CA TYR A 666 36.68 -19.92 -8.99
C TYR A 666 37.75 -19.91 -7.89
N TYR A 667 38.82 -20.66 -8.08
CA TYR A 667 39.97 -20.74 -7.16
C TYR A 667 41.31 -20.67 -7.92
N LEU A 668 42.40 -20.37 -7.22
CA LEU A 668 43.76 -20.35 -7.77
C LEU A 668 44.31 -21.78 -7.86
N ASP A 669 44.66 -22.20 -9.08
CA ASP A 669 45.30 -23.48 -9.35
C ASP A 669 46.81 -23.46 -9.06
N TYR A 670 47.46 -24.62 -9.16
CA TYR A 670 48.91 -24.77 -8.93
C TYR A 670 49.80 -23.90 -9.82
N GLN A 671 49.28 -23.35 -10.93
CA GLN A 671 49.98 -22.44 -11.84
C GLN A 671 49.65 -20.97 -11.59
N LYS A 672 48.79 -20.66 -10.61
CA LYS A 672 48.22 -19.34 -10.31
C LYS A 672 47.20 -18.85 -11.34
N ASN A 673 46.57 -19.77 -12.09
CA ASN A 673 45.43 -19.48 -12.96
C ASN A 673 44.11 -19.63 -12.17
N CYS A 674 43.06 -18.87 -12.54
CA CYS A 674 41.72 -19.14 -12.00
C CYS A 674 41.09 -20.34 -12.69
N LYS A 675 40.65 -21.32 -11.91
CA LYS A 675 39.85 -22.45 -12.36
C LYS A 675 38.51 -22.49 -11.65
N LEU A 676 37.48 -22.96 -12.35
CA LEU A 676 36.18 -23.23 -11.76
C LEU A 676 36.29 -24.42 -10.79
N CYS A 677 35.70 -24.28 -9.60
CA CYS A 677 35.57 -25.38 -8.64
C CYS A 677 34.64 -26.47 -9.20
N THR A 678 35.16 -27.68 -9.37
CA THR A 678 34.40 -28.82 -9.92
C THR A 678 33.69 -29.66 -8.84
N ILE A 679 33.87 -29.30 -7.57
CA ILE A 679 33.31 -30.04 -6.43
C ILE A 679 31.94 -29.45 -6.10
N GLU A 680 30.87 -30.21 -6.31
CA GLU A 680 29.51 -29.80 -5.95
C GLU A 680 29.40 -29.47 -4.45
N ASN A 681 28.63 -28.44 -4.12
CA ASN A 681 28.44 -27.93 -2.76
C ASN A 681 29.72 -27.48 -2.04
N CYS A 682 30.79 -27.16 -2.78
CA CYS A 682 32.00 -26.57 -2.22
C CYS A 682 31.99 -25.05 -2.34
N LYS A 683 32.20 -24.33 -1.21
CA LYS A 683 32.34 -22.86 -1.19
C LYS A 683 33.73 -22.42 -1.64
N TYR A 684 34.79 -23.06 -1.12
CA TYR A 684 36.18 -22.67 -1.39
C TYR A 684 37.04 -23.87 -1.83
N CYS A 685 37.25 -24.02 -3.14
CA CYS A 685 38.15 -25.03 -3.69
C CYS A 685 39.63 -24.60 -3.55
N PHE A 686 40.52 -25.59 -3.49
CA PHE A 686 41.97 -25.39 -3.59
C PHE A 686 42.65 -26.63 -4.17
N GLU A 687 43.92 -26.51 -4.54
CA GLU A 687 44.72 -27.65 -5.02
C GLU A 687 45.87 -27.96 -4.07
N TYR A 688 46.18 -29.24 -3.93
CA TYR A 688 47.26 -29.72 -3.08
C TYR A 688 47.85 -31.04 -3.58
N ILE A 689 49.05 -31.37 -3.10
CA ILE A 689 49.67 -32.68 -3.31
C ILE A 689 49.43 -33.55 -2.08
N SER A 690 48.74 -34.69 -2.23
CA SER A 690 48.27 -35.49 -1.10
C SER A 690 49.37 -36.15 -0.26
N ASN A 691 50.57 -36.34 -0.81
CA ASN A 691 51.73 -36.85 -0.07
C ASN A 691 52.67 -35.74 0.46
N ASP A 692 52.40 -34.48 0.13
CA ASP A 692 53.20 -33.32 0.54
C ASP A 692 52.31 -32.07 0.65
N LEU A 693 51.69 -31.89 1.82
CA LEU A 693 50.78 -30.76 2.08
C LEU A 693 51.48 -29.40 2.08
N THR A 694 52.82 -29.35 2.09
CA THR A 694 53.55 -28.08 1.92
C THR A 694 53.35 -27.50 0.50
N LYS A 695 52.93 -28.33 -0.46
CA LYS A 695 52.51 -27.94 -1.81
C LYS A 695 50.99 -27.82 -1.86
N SER A 696 50.51 -26.64 -1.48
CA SER A 696 49.09 -26.29 -1.49
C SER A 696 48.87 -24.86 -1.96
N THR A 697 47.80 -24.61 -2.70
CA THR A 697 47.44 -23.26 -3.16
C THR A 697 46.85 -22.38 -2.07
N LEU A 698 46.63 -22.93 -0.87
CA LEU A 698 46.15 -22.21 0.32
C LEU A 698 47.23 -21.34 0.99
N TYR A 699 48.52 -21.54 0.69
CA TYR A 699 49.57 -20.66 1.19
C TYR A 699 49.58 -19.33 0.41
N LEU A 700 49.54 -18.19 1.10
CA LEU A 700 49.51 -16.83 0.50
C LEU A 700 50.50 -16.65 -0.68
N ASN A 701 51.72 -17.21 -0.56
CA ASN A 701 52.78 -17.11 -1.57
C ASN A 701 53.25 -18.50 -2.01
N PHE A 702 52.34 -19.43 -2.30
CA PHE A 702 52.74 -20.75 -2.76
C PHE A 702 53.61 -20.69 -4.04
N ASN A 703 54.59 -21.57 -4.10
CA ASN A 703 55.39 -21.81 -5.30
C ASN A 703 54.59 -22.68 -6.26
N GLN A 704 54.67 -22.41 -7.56
CA GLN A 704 54.08 -23.31 -8.56
C GLN A 704 54.69 -24.71 -8.39
N PHE A 705 53.87 -25.76 -8.52
CA PHE A 705 54.29 -27.15 -8.35
C PHE A 705 53.71 -28.04 -9.46
N ASP A 706 54.44 -29.05 -9.91
CA ASP A 706 54.00 -29.89 -11.05
C ASP A 706 52.83 -30.82 -10.67
N MET A 707 51.96 -31.11 -11.65
CA MET A 707 50.96 -32.17 -11.50
C MET A 707 51.62 -33.55 -11.51
N ASN A 708 51.33 -34.34 -10.47
CA ASN A 708 51.65 -35.76 -10.40
C ASN A 708 50.40 -36.55 -10.02
N GLU A 709 50.51 -37.87 -9.86
CA GLU A 709 49.38 -38.74 -9.48
C GLU A 709 48.76 -38.41 -8.09
N TYR A 710 49.49 -37.66 -7.26
CA TYR A 710 49.07 -37.20 -5.94
C TYR A 710 48.44 -35.80 -5.96
N HIS A 711 48.36 -35.14 -7.12
CA HIS A 711 47.65 -33.89 -7.28
C HIS A 711 46.14 -34.11 -7.11
N LYS A 712 45.53 -33.33 -6.22
CA LYS A 712 44.10 -33.40 -5.89
C LYS A 712 43.52 -32.00 -5.74
N ILE A 713 42.22 -31.90 -6.01
CA ILE A 713 41.41 -30.71 -5.71
C ILE A 713 40.67 -30.99 -4.39
N GLY A 714 40.80 -30.08 -3.44
CA GLY A 714 40.16 -30.15 -2.13
C GLY A 714 39.12 -29.05 -1.94
N CYS A 715 38.25 -29.22 -0.95
CA CYS A 715 37.34 -28.19 -0.49
C CYS A 715 37.70 -27.73 0.93
N ALA A 716 38.01 -26.44 1.10
CA ALA A 716 38.31 -25.86 2.41
C ALA A 716 37.06 -25.60 3.24
N GLN A 717 35.91 -25.41 2.59
CA GLN A 717 34.61 -25.23 3.24
C GLN A 717 33.49 -25.65 2.29
N CYS A 718 32.67 -26.62 2.70
CA CYS A 718 31.44 -26.96 1.98
C CYS A 718 30.28 -26.01 2.34
N GLU A 719 29.19 -26.11 1.60
CA GLU A 719 27.88 -25.56 1.98
C GLU A 719 27.41 -26.11 3.34
N ASP A 720 26.50 -25.39 3.99
CA ASP A 720 26.07 -25.74 5.33
C ASP A 720 25.39 -27.14 5.32
N ASN A 721 25.66 -27.96 6.35
CA ASN A 721 25.28 -29.38 6.46
C ASN A 721 26.04 -30.36 5.53
N PHE A 722 27.12 -29.91 4.90
CA PHE A 722 28.02 -30.78 4.15
C PHE A 722 29.41 -30.87 4.80
N ILE A 723 30.05 -32.04 4.68
CA ILE A 723 31.41 -32.33 5.15
C ILE A 723 32.25 -32.76 3.95
N PHE A 724 33.44 -32.18 3.78
CA PHE A 724 34.34 -32.61 2.72
C PHE A 724 35.09 -33.89 3.13
N ASP A 725 35.05 -34.89 2.26
CA ASP A 725 35.82 -36.12 2.42
C ASP A 725 37.02 -36.13 1.46
N PHE A 726 38.23 -36.08 2.01
CA PHE A 726 39.47 -36.03 1.24
C PHE A 726 39.83 -37.35 0.54
N GLN A 727 39.24 -38.49 0.94
CA GLN A 727 39.43 -39.76 0.24
C GLN A 727 38.51 -39.87 -0.97
N ILE A 728 37.27 -39.41 -0.84
CA ILE A 728 36.25 -39.44 -1.89
C ILE A 728 36.38 -38.25 -2.85
N GLY A 729 36.89 -37.11 -2.37
CA GLY A 729 37.01 -35.87 -3.12
C GLY A 729 35.68 -35.14 -3.35
N LYS A 730 34.71 -35.31 -2.45
CA LYS A 730 33.36 -34.71 -2.55
C LYS A 730 32.88 -34.13 -1.21
N CYS A 731 32.01 -33.13 -1.27
CA CYS A 731 31.21 -32.66 -0.13
C CYS A 731 30.00 -33.60 0.05
N LEU A 732 29.93 -34.29 1.18
CA LEU A 732 28.86 -35.22 1.52
C LEU A 732 27.83 -34.53 2.42
N GLN A 733 26.54 -34.70 2.14
CA GLN A 733 25.47 -34.21 3.02
C GLN A 733 25.44 -35.05 4.30
N LYS A 734 26.14 -34.58 5.33
CA LYS A 734 26.37 -35.31 6.57
C LYS A 734 26.63 -34.31 7.69
N GLN A 735 26.02 -34.53 8.86
CA GLN A 735 26.33 -33.77 10.07
C GLN A 735 27.61 -34.29 10.74
N PRO A 736 28.37 -33.44 11.44
CA PRO A 736 29.58 -33.87 12.14
C PRO A 736 29.30 -34.98 13.15
N SER A 737 30.13 -36.03 13.16
CA SER A 737 30.01 -37.11 14.14
C SER A 737 30.67 -36.76 15.48
N ILE A 738 31.57 -35.77 15.48
CA ILE A 738 32.23 -35.25 16.68
C ILE A 738 31.19 -34.47 17.50
N GLU A 739 31.01 -34.88 18.76
CA GLU A 739 30.08 -34.22 19.67
C GLU A 739 30.41 -32.72 19.78
N ASN A 740 29.39 -31.88 19.66
CA ASN A 740 29.50 -30.42 19.74
C ASN A 740 30.30 -29.77 18.62
N CYS A 741 30.52 -30.45 17.50
CA CYS A 741 31.07 -29.88 16.28
C CYS A 741 29.97 -29.37 15.35
N LEU A 742 30.13 -28.17 14.79
CA LEU A 742 29.25 -27.59 13.76
C LEU A 742 29.80 -27.76 12.34
N ARG A 743 31.13 -27.77 12.18
CA ARG A 743 31.78 -27.90 10.88
C ARG A 743 33.02 -28.77 10.99
N SER A 744 33.09 -29.82 10.18
CA SER A 744 34.23 -30.74 10.13
C SER A 744 34.61 -31.12 8.68
N PHE A 745 35.74 -31.80 8.53
CA PHE A 745 36.15 -32.48 7.29
C PHE A 745 36.74 -33.85 7.65
N ILE A 746 36.74 -34.79 6.71
CA ILE A 746 37.37 -36.12 6.87
C ILE A 746 38.72 -36.07 6.17
N ASN A 747 39.81 -36.15 6.94
CA ASN A 747 41.17 -36.00 6.43
C ASN A 747 41.64 -37.21 5.59
N LEU A 748 42.87 -37.14 5.07
CA LEU A 748 43.45 -38.20 4.22
C LEU A 748 43.59 -39.56 4.94
N GLN A 749 43.65 -39.55 6.28
CA GLN A 749 43.71 -40.73 7.15
C GLN A 749 42.31 -41.26 7.54
N ASN A 750 41.24 -40.73 6.94
CA ASN A 750 39.85 -41.07 7.26
C ASN A 750 39.43 -40.72 8.71
N ILE A 751 40.03 -39.67 9.26
CA ILE A 751 39.70 -39.15 10.59
C ILE A 751 38.91 -37.85 10.39
N GLU A 752 37.73 -37.77 11.01
CA GLU A 752 36.97 -36.53 11.05
C GLU A 752 37.67 -35.52 11.96
N VAL A 753 37.82 -34.28 11.49
CA VAL A 753 38.50 -33.19 12.20
C VAL A 753 37.55 -32.00 12.31
N CYS A 754 37.34 -31.51 13.53
CA CYS A 754 36.46 -30.37 13.78
C CYS A 754 37.17 -29.02 13.52
N THR A 755 36.47 -28.11 12.84
CA THR A 755 36.93 -26.74 12.51
C THR A 755 36.04 -25.64 13.07
N LEU A 756 34.87 -25.98 13.62
CA LEU A 756 34.00 -25.03 14.30
C LEU A 756 33.22 -25.75 15.40
N SER A 757 33.39 -25.32 16.65
CA SER A 757 32.66 -25.84 17.81
C SER A 757 31.35 -25.10 18.03
N LYS A 758 30.33 -25.83 18.47
CA LYS A 758 29.01 -25.32 18.88
C LYS A 758 29.05 -24.57 20.22
N TYR A 759 29.95 -24.96 21.11
CA TYR A 759 30.13 -24.36 22.43
C TYR A 759 31.40 -23.50 22.49
N ASP A 760 31.46 -22.64 23.51
CA ASP A 760 32.58 -21.73 23.83
C ASP A 760 33.83 -22.49 24.34
N ASN A 761 34.28 -23.48 23.56
CA ASN A 761 35.36 -24.37 23.93
C ASN A 761 36.36 -24.59 22.78
N PHE A 762 37.47 -23.85 22.82
CA PHE A 762 38.57 -23.95 21.86
C PHE A 762 39.35 -25.27 21.92
N SER A 763 39.09 -26.15 22.90
CA SER A 763 39.71 -27.48 22.93
C SER A 763 39.10 -28.46 21.92
N ILE A 764 37.88 -28.19 21.45
CA ILE A 764 37.17 -29.03 20.46
C ILE A 764 37.60 -28.63 19.03
N ALA A 765 37.66 -27.33 18.76
CA ALA A 765 38.10 -26.78 17.48
C ALA A 765 38.73 -25.40 17.66
N PRO A 766 39.63 -24.96 16.75
CA PRO A 766 40.22 -23.63 16.83
C PRO A 766 39.20 -22.47 16.73
N ALA A 767 38.03 -22.68 16.13
CA ALA A 767 36.97 -21.68 16.04
C ALA A 767 35.70 -22.09 16.80
N ILE A 768 34.96 -21.10 17.29
CA ILE A 768 33.68 -21.25 18.02
C ILE A 768 32.62 -20.29 17.46
N SER A 769 31.33 -20.58 17.68
CA SER A 769 30.19 -19.84 17.10
C SER A 769 29.44 -18.87 18.02
N ASN A 770 29.84 -18.71 19.28
CA ASN A 770 29.17 -17.82 20.25
C ASN A 770 30.15 -16.78 20.82
N CYS A 771 30.73 -15.99 19.91
CA CYS A 771 31.83 -15.09 20.25
C CYS A 771 31.42 -13.75 20.86
N LEU A 772 30.13 -13.51 21.05
CA LEU A 772 29.61 -12.29 21.68
C LEU A 772 30.17 -12.07 23.10
N ASN A 773 30.49 -13.16 23.81
CA ASN A 773 31.09 -13.13 25.13
C ASN A 773 32.56 -12.64 25.13
N TYR A 774 33.25 -12.73 23.99
CA TYR A 774 34.67 -12.38 23.86
C TYR A 774 34.88 -11.08 23.10
N ILE A 775 34.11 -10.86 22.02
CA ILE A 775 34.25 -9.72 21.11
C ILE A 775 32.85 -9.23 20.75
N GLN A 776 32.57 -7.94 21.02
CA GLN A 776 31.27 -7.35 20.74
C GLN A 776 30.93 -7.45 19.25
N ASN A 777 29.67 -7.79 18.95
CA ASN A 777 29.14 -7.99 17.59
C ASN A 777 29.83 -9.11 16.79
N CYS A 778 30.58 -10.00 17.43
CA CYS A 778 31.21 -11.13 16.77
C CYS A 778 30.34 -12.40 16.82
N LYS A 779 30.02 -12.98 15.66
CA LYS A 779 29.34 -14.28 15.56
C LYS A 779 30.34 -15.42 15.74
N GLN A 780 31.42 -15.43 14.95
CA GLN A 780 32.43 -16.49 14.97
C GLN A 780 33.82 -15.93 15.18
N CYS A 781 34.61 -16.58 16.00
CA CYS A 781 35.97 -16.19 16.38
C CYS A 781 36.86 -17.42 16.48
N ILE A 782 38.15 -17.18 16.34
CA ILE A 782 39.18 -18.20 16.30
C ILE A 782 40.26 -17.90 17.34
N LEU A 783 40.80 -18.95 17.97
CA LEU A 783 42.01 -18.87 18.78
C LEU A 783 43.23 -19.09 17.88
N THR A 784 44.02 -18.03 17.72
CA THR A 784 45.26 -18.03 16.92
C THR A 784 46.36 -18.91 17.55
N PRO A 785 47.41 -19.31 16.79
CA PRO A 785 48.58 -19.99 17.35
C PRO A 785 49.25 -19.23 18.50
N GLU A 786 49.20 -17.89 18.47
CA GLU A 786 49.70 -16.99 19.50
C GLU A 786 48.78 -16.89 20.73
N LYS A 787 47.68 -17.65 20.76
CA LYS A 787 46.63 -17.64 21.80
C LYS A 787 45.83 -16.34 21.91
N GLU A 788 45.77 -15.56 20.84
CA GLU A 788 44.87 -14.40 20.72
C GLU A 788 43.52 -14.84 20.12
N ILE A 789 42.41 -14.31 20.63
CA ILE A 789 41.07 -14.52 20.06
C ILE A 789 40.79 -13.43 19.02
N LYS A 790 40.46 -13.83 17.79
CA LYS A 790 40.12 -12.91 16.69
C LYS A 790 38.78 -13.25 16.08
N CYS A 791 37.97 -12.24 15.77
CA CYS A 791 36.71 -12.42 15.06
C CYS A 791 36.96 -12.71 13.58
N VAL A 792 36.25 -13.71 13.04
CA VAL A 792 36.30 -14.09 11.62
C VAL A 792 34.95 -13.91 10.92
N LEU A 793 33.86 -13.73 11.68
CA LEU A 793 32.53 -13.40 11.17
C LEU A 793 31.78 -12.54 12.18
N CYS A 794 31.34 -11.36 11.76
CA CYS A 794 30.57 -10.43 12.60
C CYS A 794 29.06 -10.57 12.42
N ASN A 795 28.29 -9.89 13.28
CA ASN A 795 26.86 -9.67 13.11
C ASN A 795 26.56 -8.86 11.85
N ASP A 796 25.32 -8.95 11.38
CA ASP A 796 24.87 -8.24 10.19
C ASP A 796 25.05 -6.72 10.40
N GLY A 797 25.58 -6.04 9.39
CA GLY A 797 25.96 -4.62 9.42
C GLY A 797 27.39 -4.34 9.89
N PHE A 798 28.17 -5.35 10.28
CA PHE A 798 29.54 -5.18 10.78
C PHE A 798 30.60 -5.86 9.88
N THR A 799 31.82 -5.33 9.96
CA THR A 799 33.03 -5.82 9.29
C THR A 799 33.95 -6.50 10.30
N ALA A 800 34.43 -7.71 9.97
CA ALA A 800 35.49 -8.38 10.73
C ALA A 800 36.87 -7.82 10.34
N SER A 801 37.57 -7.23 11.31
CA SER A 801 38.91 -6.67 11.09
C SER A 801 39.99 -7.75 11.18
N ILE A 802 40.84 -7.81 10.15
CA ILE A 802 41.99 -8.73 10.15
C ILE A 802 43.15 -8.21 11.01
N GLN A 803 43.17 -6.90 11.26
CA GLN A 803 44.23 -6.25 12.02
C GLN A 803 43.97 -6.35 13.52
N THR A 804 42.80 -5.91 13.96
CA THR A 804 42.45 -5.84 15.39
C THR A 804 41.80 -7.14 15.87
N GLY A 805 41.26 -7.95 14.95
CA GLY A 805 40.40 -9.07 15.30
C GLY A 805 39.03 -8.66 15.85
N GLN A 806 38.68 -7.37 15.84
CA GLN A 806 37.38 -6.87 16.33
C GLN A 806 36.37 -6.64 15.20
N CYS A 807 35.11 -6.45 15.57
CA CYS A 807 34.04 -6.05 14.67
C CYS A 807 33.79 -4.54 14.74
N TYR A 808 33.66 -3.89 13.59
CA TYR A 808 33.27 -2.48 13.50
C TYR A 808 32.21 -2.28 12.41
N LEU A 809 31.52 -1.14 12.39
CA LEU A 809 30.40 -0.93 11.46
C LEU A 809 30.88 -1.00 10.00
N CYS A 810 30.17 -1.76 9.16
CA CYS A 810 30.52 -1.85 7.75
C CYS A 810 30.23 -0.54 7.01
N SER A 811 31.23 -0.06 6.25
CA SER A 811 31.14 1.19 5.49
C SER A 811 30.52 1.02 4.10
N ILE A 812 30.31 -0.23 3.64
CA ILE A 812 29.77 -0.56 2.32
C ILE A 812 28.24 -0.53 2.34
N LEU A 813 27.66 0.40 1.58
CA LEU A 813 26.21 0.56 1.44
C LEU A 813 25.55 -0.74 0.91
N ASN A 814 24.39 -1.09 1.48
CA ASN A 814 23.61 -2.30 1.13
C ASN A 814 24.36 -3.63 1.32
N SER A 815 25.48 -3.62 2.04
CA SER A 815 26.12 -4.86 2.48
C SER A 815 25.46 -5.39 3.74
N LYS A 816 25.27 -6.71 3.81
CA LYS A 816 24.75 -7.42 4.98
C LYS A 816 25.89 -7.81 5.91
N THR A 817 26.98 -8.34 5.37
CA THR A 817 28.20 -8.69 6.13
C THR A 817 29.43 -8.31 5.34
N CYS A 818 30.46 -7.85 6.03
CA CYS A 818 31.69 -7.36 5.43
C CYS A 818 32.90 -7.99 6.10
N ILE A 819 34.01 -8.05 5.37
CA ILE A 819 35.25 -8.59 5.89
C ILE A 819 36.44 -7.83 5.34
N GLU A 820 37.42 -7.55 6.20
CA GLU A 820 38.68 -6.97 5.72
C GLU A 820 39.51 -8.03 4.98
N GLY A 821 40.17 -7.62 3.90
CA GLY A 821 41.13 -8.44 3.17
C GLY A 821 42.12 -7.58 2.42
N GLN A 822 43.17 -8.19 1.84
CA GLN A 822 44.07 -7.49 0.96
C GLN A 822 43.35 -7.19 -0.36
N ALA A 823 43.01 -5.93 -0.61
CA ALA A 823 42.18 -5.49 -1.75
C ALA A 823 42.70 -5.99 -3.11
N ALA A 824 44.04 -6.05 -3.27
CA ALA A 824 44.69 -6.50 -4.50
C ALA A 824 44.65 -8.03 -4.71
N LEU A 825 44.38 -8.81 -3.65
CA LEU A 825 44.24 -10.27 -3.71
C LEU A 825 42.79 -10.72 -3.52
N LYS A 826 41.93 -9.85 -2.98
CA LYS A 826 40.53 -10.12 -2.65
C LYS A 826 40.37 -11.33 -1.73
N ASP A 827 41.29 -11.48 -0.78
CA ASP A 827 41.44 -12.66 0.06
C ASP A 827 40.71 -12.55 1.41
N GLY A 828 39.71 -11.68 1.53
CA GLY A 828 38.92 -11.55 2.76
C GLY A 828 38.22 -12.86 3.17
N TRP A 829 37.84 -13.69 2.19
CA TRP A 829 37.25 -15.01 2.42
C TRP A 829 38.16 -15.96 3.21
N VAL A 830 39.48 -15.77 3.15
CA VAL A 830 40.46 -16.63 3.84
C VAL A 830 40.25 -16.61 5.35
N GLN A 831 39.73 -15.51 5.89
CA GLN A 831 39.43 -15.40 7.32
C GLN A 831 38.44 -16.47 7.80
N GLN A 832 37.49 -16.88 6.96
CA GLN A 832 36.47 -17.86 7.31
C GLN A 832 36.99 -19.30 7.37
N ILE A 833 38.10 -19.55 6.68
CA ILE A 833 38.75 -20.86 6.61
C ILE A 833 40.00 -20.95 7.47
N GLN A 834 40.34 -19.94 8.28
CA GLN A 834 41.55 -19.96 9.12
C GLN A 834 41.63 -21.22 10.02
N SER A 835 40.50 -21.65 10.60
CA SER A 835 40.48 -22.86 11.42
C SER A 835 40.75 -24.12 10.60
N PHE A 836 40.24 -24.18 9.37
CA PHE A 836 40.56 -25.25 8.44
C PHE A 836 42.06 -25.23 8.07
N LEU A 837 42.63 -24.06 7.78
CA LEU A 837 44.07 -23.91 7.48
C LEU A 837 44.95 -24.42 8.61
N MET A 838 44.63 -24.06 9.87
CA MET A 838 45.38 -24.51 11.03
C MET A 838 45.33 -26.04 11.18
N GLN A 839 44.18 -26.66 10.96
CA GLN A 839 43.99 -28.10 11.09
C GLN A 839 44.58 -28.89 9.92
N PHE A 840 44.51 -28.35 8.70
CA PHE A 840 44.94 -29.03 7.47
C PHE A 840 46.45 -28.84 7.17
N LEU A 841 47.02 -27.65 7.45
CA LEU A 841 48.38 -27.27 7.08
C LEU A 841 49.33 -27.14 8.29
N ASN A 842 49.14 -27.96 9.32
CA ASN A 842 50.01 -28.04 10.49
C ASN A 842 50.19 -26.70 11.23
N ASN A 843 49.10 -26.15 11.76
CA ASN A 843 49.01 -24.87 12.48
C ASN A 843 49.39 -23.63 11.65
N TYR A 844 49.31 -23.70 10.32
CA TYR A 844 49.45 -22.52 9.48
C TYR A 844 48.29 -21.54 9.72
N PHE A 845 48.62 -20.31 10.09
CA PHE A 845 47.69 -19.19 10.17
C PHE A 845 48.01 -18.18 9.08
N TYR A 846 47.03 -17.83 8.26
CA TYR A 846 47.28 -17.02 7.07
C TYR A 846 47.78 -15.62 7.46
N PRO A 847 48.97 -15.20 7.01
CA PRO A 847 49.62 -14.00 7.52
C PRO A 847 48.95 -12.73 6.99
N THR A 848 48.79 -11.74 7.86
CA THR A 848 48.27 -10.43 7.48
C THR A 848 49.37 -9.54 6.87
N THR A 849 49.02 -8.76 5.85
CA THR A 849 49.95 -7.77 5.27
C THR A 849 50.27 -6.68 6.30
N LYS A 850 51.56 -6.36 6.47
CA LYS A 850 52.00 -5.23 7.31
C LYS A 850 51.67 -3.86 6.69
N ASN A 851 51.25 -3.82 5.43
CA ASN A 851 50.90 -2.59 4.73
C ASN A 851 49.40 -2.32 4.83
N PHE A 852 49.02 -1.48 5.78
CA PHE A 852 47.64 -1.07 6.08
C PHE A 852 46.89 -0.51 4.86
N ASN A 853 47.57 0.19 3.96
CA ASN A 853 46.95 0.80 2.78
C ASN A 853 46.50 -0.23 1.74
N LYS A 854 46.84 -1.50 1.91
CA LYS A 854 46.40 -2.60 1.03
C LYS A 854 45.18 -3.34 1.58
N ILE A 855 44.76 -3.05 2.80
CA ILE A 855 43.63 -3.69 3.46
C ILE A 855 42.38 -2.84 3.16
N ALA A 856 41.31 -3.49 2.71
CA ALA A 856 40.02 -2.86 2.44
C ALA A 856 38.88 -3.75 2.92
N GLU A 857 37.73 -3.13 3.19
CA GLU A 857 36.48 -3.84 3.41
C GLU A 857 35.99 -4.45 2.09
N LEU A 858 35.58 -5.71 2.13
CA LEU A 858 35.00 -6.43 1.02
C LEU A 858 33.60 -6.92 1.45
N PRO A 859 32.54 -6.71 0.63
CA PRO A 859 31.23 -7.23 0.96
C PRO A 859 31.24 -8.75 0.78
N GLN A 860 30.84 -9.46 1.83
CA GLN A 860 30.74 -10.92 1.82
C GLN A 860 29.33 -11.33 1.38
N GLU A 861 28.31 -10.75 2.01
CA GLU A 861 26.91 -10.89 1.62
C GLU A 861 26.30 -9.50 1.47
N CYS A 862 25.50 -9.30 0.43
CA CYS A 862 24.71 -8.08 0.28
C CYS A 862 23.31 -8.25 0.89
N GLN A 863 22.62 -7.15 1.14
CA GLN A 863 21.20 -7.17 1.51
C GLN A 863 20.35 -7.77 0.38
N ASN A 864 19.17 -8.27 0.71
CA ASN A 864 18.25 -8.87 -0.27
C ASN A 864 17.96 -7.90 -1.42
N GLY A 865 18.04 -8.40 -2.66
CA GLY A 865 17.90 -7.57 -3.86
C GLY A 865 19.19 -6.87 -4.29
N PHE A 866 20.34 -7.17 -3.68
CA PHE A 866 21.65 -6.66 -4.09
C PHE A 866 22.65 -7.81 -4.30
N LYS A 867 23.61 -7.62 -5.21
CA LYS A 867 24.70 -8.57 -5.50
C LYS A 867 26.04 -7.83 -5.54
N PRO A 868 27.14 -8.43 -5.04
CA PRO A 868 28.44 -7.79 -5.08
C PRO A 868 28.96 -7.73 -6.54
N ILE A 869 29.25 -6.53 -7.05
CA ILE A 869 29.95 -6.33 -8.33
C ILE A 869 31.37 -5.82 -8.02
N PHE A 870 32.38 -6.37 -8.69
CA PHE A 870 33.80 -6.08 -8.46
C PHE A 870 34.34 -6.33 -7.05
N THR A 871 33.58 -7.02 -6.19
CA THR A 871 33.92 -7.35 -4.78
C THR A 871 34.19 -6.15 -3.88
N ILE A 872 33.66 -4.97 -4.20
CA ILE A 872 33.82 -3.76 -3.36
C ILE A 872 32.51 -3.00 -3.09
N TYR A 873 31.48 -3.20 -3.92
CA TYR A 873 30.15 -2.59 -3.71
C TYR A 873 29.04 -3.60 -3.95
N CYS A 874 27.91 -3.40 -3.26
CA CYS A 874 26.66 -4.12 -3.49
C CYS A 874 25.77 -3.31 -4.44
N HIS A 875 25.50 -3.83 -5.65
CA HIS A 875 24.58 -3.21 -6.60
C HIS A 875 23.20 -3.87 -6.57
N GLN A 876 22.17 -3.06 -6.78
CA GLN A 876 20.79 -3.52 -6.82
C GLN A 876 20.61 -4.47 -8.01
N TYR A 877 20.26 -5.71 -7.71
CA TYR A 877 19.80 -6.72 -8.66
C TYR A 877 18.44 -6.31 -9.23
N CYS A 878 17.98 -6.95 -10.32
CA CYS A 878 16.64 -6.67 -10.85
C CYS A 878 15.57 -6.78 -9.75
N GLU A 879 14.49 -6.02 -9.90
CA GLU A 879 13.38 -6.07 -8.94
C GLU A 879 12.85 -7.50 -8.79
N PRO A 880 12.29 -7.88 -7.61
CA PRO A 880 11.78 -9.23 -7.38
C PRO A 880 10.70 -9.69 -8.39
N ARG A 881 10.04 -8.72 -9.05
CA ARG A 881 9.06 -8.98 -10.11
C ARG A 881 9.69 -9.46 -11.42
N CYS A 882 11.00 -9.25 -11.60
CA CYS A 882 11.72 -9.71 -12.76
C CYS A 882 11.87 -11.24 -12.75
N LEU A 883 11.33 -11.91 -13.75
CA LEU A 883 11.39 -13.37 -13.88
C LEU A 883 12.79 -13.86 -14.29
N SER A 884 13.53 -13.04 -15.04
CA SER A 884 14.89 -13.34 -15.48
C SER A 884 15.71 -12.06 -15.55
N CYS A 885 16.78 -11.99 -14.74
CA CYS A 885 17.69 -10.85 -14.71
C CYS A 885 19.03 -11.22 -15.33
N ILE A 886 19.52 -10.39 -16.24
CA ILE A 886 20.82 -10.56 -16.90
C ILE A 886 21.77 -9.43 -16.49
N GLU A 887 23.03 -9.78 -16.30
CA GLU A 887 24.09 -8.81 -16.03
C GLU A 887 24.77 -8.47 -17.36
N HIS A 888 24.76 -7.18 -17.74
CA HIS A 888 25.42 -6.69 -18.94
C HIS A 888 26.14 -5.39 -18.60
N ASN A 889 27.44 -5.31 -18.89
CA ASN A 889 28.27 -4.13 -18.59
C ASN A 889 28.10 -3.60 -17.15
N GLN A 890 28.12 -4.49 -16.15
CA GLN A 890 28.06 -4.12 -14.73
C GLN A 890 26.72 -3.50 -14.30
N GLN A 891 25.70 -3.59 -15.15
CA GLN A 891 24.32 -3.22 -14.85
C GLN A 891 23.41 -4.44 -14.98
N PHE A 892 22.36 -4.46 -14.18
CA PHE A 892 21.35 -5.51 -14.20
C PHE A 892 20.18 -5.06 -15.08
N PHE A 893 19.79 -5.91 -16.03
CA PHE A 893 18.65 -5.69 -16.92
C PHE A 893 17.63 -6.81 -16.71
N CYS A 894 16.34 -6.44 -16.69
CA CYS A 894 15.30 -7.44 -16.64
C CYS A 894 15.04 -7.96 -18.05
N ASN A 895 15.39 -9.22 -18.29
CA ASN A 895 15.22 -9.92 -19.56
C ASN A 895 13.80 -10.47 -19.72
N GLN A 896 13.16 -10.89 -18.62
CA GLN A 896 11.78 -11.39 -18.65
C GLN A 896 10.95 -10.74 -17.54
N CYS A 897 9.86 -10.10 -17.94
CA CYS A 897 8.90 -9.47 -17.06
C CYS A 897 7.63 -10.33 -16.93
N PRO A 898 6.83 -10.15 -15.86
CA PRO A 898 5.54 -10.81 -15.73
C PRO A 898 4.62 -10.35 -16.86
N LEU A 899 3.58 -11.13 -17.14
CA LEU A 899 2.57 -10.74 -18.10
C LEU A 899 1.78 -9.53 -17.56
N ASN A 900 1.32 -8.64 -18.44
CA ASN A 900 0.48 -7.51 -18.07
C ASN A 900 -0.95 -7.98 -17.69
N TYR A 901 -1.83 -7.03 -17.36
CA TYR A 901 -3.25 -7.29 -17.04
C TYR A 901 -3.92 -8.17 -18.11
N TYR A 902 -3.67 -7.88 -19.40
CA TYR A 902 -4.19 -8.62 -20.56
C TYR A 902 -3.42 -9.90 -20.89
N LYS A 903 -2.59 -10.40 -19.97
CA LYS A 903 -1.74 -11.60 -20.10
C LYS A 903 -0.82 -11.59 -21.33
N GLN A 904 -0.35 -10.42 -21.72
CA GLN A 904 0.63 -10.21 -22.79
C GLN A 904 2.02 -9.93 -22.18
N PRO A 905 3.12 -10.32 -22.86
CA PRO A 905 4.46 -10.12 -22.34
C PRO A 905 4.81 -8.63 -22.25
N ILE A 906 5.23 -8.17 -21.07
CA ILE A 906 5.83 -6.84 -20.90
C ILE A 906 7.23 -6.88 -21.54
N ARG A 907 7.44 -6.06 -22.58
CA ARG A 907 8.69 -6.03 -23.36
C ARG A 907 9.61 -4.86 -23.00
N SER A 908 9.18 -3.98 -22.10
CA SER A 908 9.92 -2.79 -21.70
C SER A 908 10.58 -3.00 -20.33
N SER A 909 11.88 -2.82 -20.27
CA SER A 909 12.63 -2.78 -19.00
C SER A 909 13.60 -1.61 -18.96
N GLU A 910 13.77 -1.04 -17.77
CA GLU A 910 14.73 0.02 -17.52
C GLU A 910 15.45 -0.24 -16.19
N LYS A 911 16.80 -0.30 -16.23
CA LYS A 911 17.65 -0.48 -15.03
C LYS A 911 17.22 -1.64 -14.12
N GLY A 912 16.87 -2.78 -14.72
CA GLY A 912 16.47 -3.98 -13.97
C GLY A 912 15.03 -3.97 -13.46
N LYS A 913 14.22 -2.98 -13.86
CA LYS A 913 12.79 -2.89 -13.54
C LYS A 913 11.94 -3.18 -14.77
N CYS A 914 10.82 -3.86 -14.56
CA CYS A 914 9.78 -4.01 -15.58
C CYS A 914 8.97 -2.73 -15.66
N LEU A 915 9.00 -2.05 -16.80
CA LEU A 915 8.22 -0.84 -16.98
C LEU A 915 6.74 -1.21 -17.12
N GLN A 916 5.90 -0.66 -16.24
CA GLN A 916 4.46 -0.72 -16.39
C GLN A 916 4.04 0.27 -17.48
N CYS A 917 3.22 -0.18 -18.41
CA CYS A 917 2.61 0.66 -19.44
C CYS A 917 1.13 0.87 -19.12
N SER A 918 0.55 1.97 -19.62
CA SER A 918 -0.93 2.14 -19.65
C SER A 918 -1.57 0.96 -20.38
N GLN A 919 -2.82 0.64 -20.02
CA GLN A 919 -3.58 -0.50 -20.55
C GLN A 919 -3.67 -0.52 -22.08
N LEU A 920 -3.67 0.65 -22.71
CA LEU A 920 -3.75 0.78 -24.17
C LEU A 920 -2.40 0.58 -24.88
N CYS A 921 -1.33 0.32 -24.13
CA CYS A 921 0.03 0.26 -24.63
C CYS A 921 0.76 -1.05 -24.28
N LEU A 922 1.35 -1.72 -25.28
CA LEU A 922 2.15 -2.94 -25.11
C LEU A 922 3.61 -2.66 -24.78
N VAL A 923 4.18 -1.65 -25.44
CA VAL A 923 5.59 -1.30 -25.33
C VAL A 923 5.68 0.18 -25.08
N CYS A 924 6.25 0.55 -23.93
CA CYS A 924 6.40 1.94 -23.54
C CYS A 924 7.83 2.29 -23.13
N GLN A 925 8.12 3.59 -23.08
CA GLN A 925 9.40 4.16 -22.66
C GLN A 925 9.18 5.34 -21.71
N SER A 926 10.00 5.46 -20.68
CA SER A 926 9.98 6.59 -19.75
C SER A 926 10.20 7.94 -20.46
N ARG A 927 9.48 8.98 -20.02
CA ARG A 927 9.69 10.36 -20.47
C ARG A 927 10.64 11.11 -19.57
N THR A 928 11.29 12.14 -20.13
CA THR A 928 12.00 13.13 -19.30
C THR A 928 11.00 14.08 -18.62
N PRO A 929 11.36 14.69 -17.48
CA PRO A 929 10.51 15.70 -16.83
C PRO A 929 10.12 16.88 -17.75
N GLU A 930 11.03 17.27 -18.66
CA GLU A 930 10.77 18.33 -19.64
C GLU A 930 9.69 17.92 -20.66
N GLU A 931 9.73 16.67 -21.15
CA GLU A 931 8.70 16.15 -22.07
C GLU A 931 7.33 16.08 -21.41
N ILE A 932 7.28 15.68 -20.14
CA ILE A 932 6.04 15.65 -19.34
C ILE A 932 5.49 17.07 -19.20
N ASN A 933 6.35 18.01 -18.81
CA ASN A 933 5.98 19.41 -18.62
C ASN A 933 5.50 20.09 -19.92
N ASN A 934 6.05 19.70 -21.08
CA ASN A 934 5.62 20.22 -22.39
C ASN A 934 4.22 19.73 -22.80
N ILE A 935 3.80 18.54 -22.34
CA ILE A 935 2.46 17.99 -22.61
C ILE A 935 1.43 18.56 -21.63
N ASN A 936 1.75 18.52 -20.35
CA ASN A 936 0.92 19.05 -19.29
C ASN A 936 1.80 19.62 -18.15
N PRO A 937 1.96 20.95 -18.09
CA PRO A 937 2.83 21.59 -17.11
C PRO A 937 2.28 21.56 -15.68
N SER A 938 1.00 21.21 -15.51
CA SER A 938 0.35 21.13 -14.19
C SER A 938 0.38 19.73 -13.59
N PHE A 939 0.76 18.70 -14.35
CA PHE A 939 0.71 17.30 -13.91
C PHE A 939 1.68 17.02 -12.75
N LYS A 940 1.19 16.39 -11.68
CA LYS A 940 2.00 15.98 -10.53
C LYS A 940 2.28 14.48 -10.60
N ILE A 941 3.54 14.13 -10.84
CA ILE A 941 3.99 12.74 -10.92
C ILE A 941 4.03 12.13 -9.51
N THR A 942 3.38 10.98 -9.34
CA THR A 942 3.44 10.09 -8.18
C THR A 942 3.85 8.69 -8.64
N ASP A 943 4.30 7.83 -7.72
CA ASP A 943 4.61 6.44 -8.06
C ASP A 943 3.41 5.72 -8.72
N SER A 944 2.19 6.02 -8.25
CA SER A 944 0.95 5.43 -8.72
C SER A 944 0.44 5.94 -10.08
N ASN A 945 0.92 7.07 -10.59
CA ASN A 945 0.46 7.64 -11.88
C ASN A 945 1.58 7.80 -12.92
N SER A 946 2.83 7.55 -12.52
CA SER A 946 4.01 7.70 -13.38
C SER A 946 3.91 6.93 -14.71
N PHE A 947 3.29 5.75 -14.71
CA PHE A 947 3.16 4.92 -15.91
C PHE A 947 2.26 5.52 -17.00
N TYR A 948 1.34 6.43 -16.66
CA TYR A 948 0.55 7.18 -17.65
C TYR A 948 1.40 8.18 -18.43
N THR A 949 2.55 8.57 -17.89
CA THR A 949 3.45 9.52 -18.55
C THR A 949 4.34 8.86 -19.60
N HIS A 950 4.44 7.53 -19.64
CA HIS A 950 5.33 6.85 -20.57
C HIS A 950 4.91 7.07 -22.03
N LYS A 951 5.89 7.15 -22.93
CA LYS A 951 5.66 7.15 -24.39
C LYS A 951 5.19 5.77 -24.79
N CYS A 952 4.08 5.68 -25.51
CA CYS A 952 3.67 4.45 -26.13
C CYS A 952 4.36 4.26 -27.49
N LEU A 953 5.13 3.19 -27.62
CA LEU A 953 5.84 2.81 -28.84
C LEU A 953 5.04 1.78 -29.66
N GLN A 954 4.24 0.97 -28.98
CA GLN A 954 3.38 -0.03 -29.62
C GLN A 954 2.04 -0.11 -28.89
N LYS A 955 0.95 0.09 -29.63
CA LYS A 955 -0.42 0.00 -29.09
C LYS A 955 -0.82 -1.44 -28.79
N ALA A 956 -1.78 -1.59 -27.89
CA ALA A 956 -2.47 -2.87 -27.68
C ALA A 956 -3.20 -3.35 -28.95
N ASN A 957 -3.47 -4.66 -29.00
CA ASN A 957 -4.04 -5.33 -30.16
C ASN A 957 -5.54 -5.07 -30.30
N ASP A 958 -5.91 -3.81 -30.47
CA ASP A 958 -7.27 -3.35 -30.74
C ASP A 958 -7.22 -2.32 -31.90
N GLN A 959 -8.23 -2.38 -32.76
CA GLN A 959 -8.33 -1.49 -33.93
C GLN A 959 -8.66 -0.05 -33.51
N ASN A 960 -9.41 0.13 -32.43
CA ASN A 960 -9.86 1.42 -31.93
C ASN A 960 -8.79 2.16 -31.13
N ILE A 961 -7.66 1.51 -30.82
CA ILE A 961 -6.55 2.16 -30.13
C ILE A 961 -5.66 2.89 -31.14
N VAL A 962 -5.36 4.17 -30.88
CA VAL A 962 -4.51 5.02 -31.72
C VAL A 962 -3.39 5.61 -30.87
N ILE A 963 -2.20 5.78 -31.45
CA ILE A 963 -1.10 6.51 -30.82
C ILE A 963 -1.06 7.90 -31.44
N ASP A 964 -1.17 8.94 -30.61
CA ASP A 964 -0.99 10.32 -31.05
C ASP A 964 0.45 10.49 -31.56
N PRO A 965 0.67 10.87 -32.84
CA PRO A 965 2.00 10.81 -33.46
C PRO A 965 2.98 11.85 -32.91
N TYR A 966 2.49 12.92 -32.28
CA TYR A 966 3.33 13.98 -31.75
C TYR A 966 3.68 13.74 -30.30
N THR A 967 2.69 13.32 -29.52
CA THR A 967 2.89 13.09 -28.09
C THR A 967 3.33 11.66 -27.80
N ASN A 968 3.04 10.66 -28.63
CA ASN A 968 3.15 9.22 -28.33
C ASN A 968 2.27 8.78 -27.14
N LEU A 969 1.09 9.39 -26.98
CA LEU A 969 0.07 8.93 -26.03
C LEU A 969 -0.86 7.94 -26.73
N ALA A 970 -1.11 6.79 -26.11
CA ALA A 970 -2.13 5.84 -26.57
C ALA A 970 -3.51 6.34 -26.14
N LYS A 971 -4.50 6.18 -27.02
CA LYS A 971 -5.88 6.62 -26.83
C LYS A 971 -6.85 5.61 -27.37
N TYR A 972 -8.03 5.55 -26.77
CA TYR A 972 -9.13 4.71 -27.26
C TYR A 972 -10.13 5.58 -28.03
N CYS A 973 -10.34 5.28 -29.31
CA CYS A 973 -11.19 6.03 -30.21
C CYS A 973 -12.48 5.25 -30.49
N TYR A 974 -13.61 5.68 -29.93
CA TYR A 974 -14.93 5.08 -30.21
C TYR A 974 -15.42 5.31 -31.64
N GLN A 975 -14.84 6.28 -32.34
CA GLN A 975 -15.18 6.69 -33.70
C GLN A 975 -13.91 6.95 -34.51
N THR A 976 -14.03 7.00 -35.84
CA THR A 976 -12.91 7.26 -36.77
C THR A 976 -12.22 8.59 -36.50
N GLN A 977 -13.00 9.62 -36.17
CA GLN A 977 -12.51 10.89 -35.65
C GLN A 977 -12.38 10.71 -34.14
N CYS A 978 -11.18 10.43 -33.64
CA CYS A 978 -10.95 10.18 -32.21
C CYS A 978 -11.43 11.39 -31.38
N ILE A 979 -12.57 11.25 -30.68
CA ILE A 979 -13.13 12.33 -29.86
C ILE A 979 -12.31 12.41 -28.56
N ASP A 980 -11.53 13.49 -28.43
CA ASP A 980 -10.68 13.76 -27.26
C ASP A 980 -11.42 14.56 -26.15
N THR A 981 -12.72 14.79 -26.33
CA THR A 981 -13.55 15.67 -25.48
C THR A 981 -14.64 14.88 -24.76
N ILE A 982 -14.63 14.89 -23.43
CA ILE A 982 -15.64 14.25 -22.59
C ILE A 982 -16.48 15.29 -21.87
N THR A 983 -17.80 15.09 -21.85
CA THR A 983 -18.73 15.87 -21.02
C THR A 983 -19.24 15.04 -19.85
N PHE A 984 -19.04 15.53 -18.64
CA PHE A 984 -19.56 14.99 -17.40
C PHE A 984 -20.71 15.87 -16.89
N LYS A 985 -21.89 15.28 -16.68
CA LYS A 985 -23.09 15.99 -16.25
C LYS A 985 -23.43 15.70 -14.79
N ILE A 986 -23.65 16.76 -14.02
CA ILE A 986 -24.07 16.70 -12.62
C ILE A 986 -25.48 17.27 -12.52
N ASP A 987 -26.43 16.41 -12.21
CA ASP A 987 -27.81 16.80 -11.92
C ASP A 987 -27.96 16.95 -10.40
N PHE A 988 -28.22 18.17 -9.91
CA PHE A 988 -28.48 18.39 -8.48
C PHE A 988 -29.95 18.15 -8.12
N ASP A 989 -30.17 17.23 -7.17
CA ASP A 989 -31.41 17.15 -6.40
C ASP A 989 -31.28 17.96 -5.09
N TYR A 990 -32.41 18.32 -4.49
CA TYR A 990 -32.44 19.18 -3.30
C TYR A 990 -31.73 18.59 -2.07
N ASN A 991 -31.92 17.30 -1.79
CA ASN A 991 -31.36 16.66 -0.61
C ASN A 991 -29.84 16.57 -0.70
N SER A 992 -29.36 16.24 -1.91
CA SER A 992 -27.94 16.19 -2.25
C SER A 992 -27.33 17.59 -2.13
N PHE A 993 -28.04 18.62 -2.59
CA PHE A 993 -27.54 20.00 -2.59
C PHE A 993 -27.18 20.52 -1.19
N ILE A 994 -28.01 20.30 -0.16
CA ILE A 994 -27.71 20.77 1.21
C ILE A 994 -26.50 20.05 1.82
N GLU A 995 -26.39 18.74 1.61
CA GLU A 995 -25.32 17.94 2.22
C GLU A 995 -23.96 18.19 1.52
N ILE A 996 -23.98 18.39 0.20
CA ILE A 996 -22.78 18.58 -0.61
C ILE A 996 -22.18 19.99 -0.43
N PHE A 997 -23.01 21.02 -0.44
CA PHE A 997 -22.51 22.41 -0.33
C PHE A 997 -22.12 22.81 1.10
N SER A 998 -22.55 22.06 2.12
CA SER A 998 -22.14 22.30 3.52
C SER A 998 -20.78 21.69 3.90
N LYS A 999 -20.17 20.84 3.04
CA LYS A 999 -18.95 20.07 3.37
C LYS A 999 -17.84 20.10 2.30
N GLU A 1000 -17.72 21.19 1.55
CA GLU A 1000 -16.70 21.40 0.49
C GLU A 1000 -17.05 20.77 -0.87
N PHE A 1001 -17.75 21.54 -1.72
CA PHE A 1001 -18.17 21.14 -3.07
C PHE A 1001 -17.04 20.59 -3.97
N TYR A 1002 -15.80 21.09 -3.81
CA TYR A 1002 -14.67 20.65 -4.64
C TYR A 1002 -14.37 19.14 -4.47
N ASN A 1003 -14.47 18.61 -3.25
CA ASN A 1003 -14.27 17.18 -2.99
C ASN A 1003 -15.37 16.31 -3.63
N TYR A 1004 -16.57 16.85 -3.83
CA TYR A 1004 -17.69 16.06 -4.30
C TYR A 1004 -17.55 15.65 -5.77
N TYR A 1005 -17.39 16.60 -6.68
CA TYR A 1005 -17.37 16.27 -8.11
C TYR A 1005 -16.05 15.64 -8.57
N GLU A 1006 -14.92 15.99 -7.94
CA GLU A 1006 -13.65 15.32 -8.19
C GLU A 1006 -13.68 13.83 -7.84
N ASN A 1007 -14.41 13.45 -6.78
CA ASN A 1007 -14.57 12.06 -6.40
C ASN A 1007 -15.55 11.29 -7.30
N LEU A 1008 -16.42 11.98 -8.05
CA LEU A 1008 -17.35 11.35 -8.99
C LEU A 1008 -16.74 11.07 -10.36
N ILE A 1009 -15.79 11.92 -10.81
CA ILE A 1009 -15.11 11.73 -12.08
C ILE A 1009 -14.00 10.69 -11.90
N ASN A 1010 -14.09 9.56 -12.61
CA ASN A 1010 -13.08 8.52 -12.52
C ASN A 1010 -11.79 8.95 -13.24
N ILE A 1011 -10.79 9.38 -12.46
CA ILE A 1011 -9.48 9.85 -12.95
C ILE A 1011 -8.69 8.74 -13.65
N ILE A 1012 -8.82 7.49 -13.21
CA ILE A 1012 -8.14 6.34 -13.83
C ILE A 1012 -8.67 6.18 -15.25
N TYR A 1013 -10.00 6.28 -15.42
CA TYR A 1013 -10.67 6.27 -16.71
C TYR A 1013 -10.15 7.37 -17.63
N CYS A 1014 -10.15 8.61 -17.15
CA CYS A 1014 -9.66 9.72 -17.96
C CYS A 1014 -8.19 9.58 -18.40
N ASN A 1015 -7.33 9.01 -17.55
CA ASN A 1015 -5.91 8.77 -17.87
C ASN A 1015 -5.72 7.65 -18.89
N GLU A 1016 -6.38 6.51 -18.71
CA GLU A 1016 -6.24 5.38 -19.65
C GLU A 1016 -6.75 5.74 -21.05
N PHE A 1017 -7.82 6.54 -21.14
CA PHE A 1017 -8.43 6.92 -22.40
C PHE A 1017 -7.73 8.10 -23.10
N GLY A 1018 -6.87 8.82 -22.38
CA GLY A 1018 -6.07 9.90 -22.95
C GLY A 1018 -6.86 11.15 -23.35
N ILE A 1019 -7.82 11.57 -22.52
CA ILE A 1019 -8.69 12.73 -22.81
C ILE A 1019 -7.90 14.04 -22.88
N LYS A 1020 -8.23 14.94 -23.82
CA LYS A 1020 -7.60 16.27 -23.91
C LYS A 1020 -8.47 17.37 -23.30
N GLU A 1021 -9.79 17.26 -23.41
CA GLU A 1021 -10.73 18.28 -22.95
C GLU A 1021 -11.82 17.67 -22.07
N LEU A 1022 -12.07 18.30 -20.91
CA LEU A 1022 -13.11 17.89 -19.96
C LEU A 1022 -14.13 19.01 -19.76
N PHE A 1023 -15.38 18.75 -20.12
CA PHE A 1023 -16.53 19.61 -19.89
C PHE A 1023 -17.30 19.14 -18.66
N ILE A 1024 -17.39 19.99 -17.66
CA ILE A 1024 -18.16 19.75 -16.43
C ILE A 1024 -19.42 20.60 -16.50
N GLN A 1025 -20.56 19.95 -16.73
CA GLN A 1025 -21.84 20.61 -16.81
C GLN A 1025 -22.62 20.37 -15.51
N VAL A 1026 -22.93 21.46 -14.81
CA VAL A 1026 -23.71 21.45 -13.57
C VAL A 1026 -25.10 21.99 -13.86
N ASP A 1027 -26.12 21.16 -13.64
CA ASP A 1027 -27.50 21.47 -13.96
C ASP A 1027 -28.35 21.64 -12.69
N PHE A 1028 -28.94 22.82 -12.52
CA PHE A 1028 -29.81 23.16 -11.39
C PHE A 1028 -31.31 22.89 -11.65
N LYS A 1029 -31.66 22.00 -12.59
CA LYS A 1029 -33.03 21.78 -13.09
C LYS A 1029 -34.11 21.32 -12.10
N LYS A 1030 -33.81 20.82 -10.90
CA LYS A 1030 -34.78 20.12 -10.02
C LYS A 1030 -35.03 20.74 -8.64
N PHE A 1031 -34.89 22.05 -8.46
CA PHE A 1031 -35.21 22.69 -7.16
C PHE A 1031 -36.70 22.99 -7.00
N ASN A 1032 -37.54 22.04 -6.60
CA ASN A 1032 -38.96 22.32 -6.37
C ASN A 1032 -39.18 22.87 -4.94
N MET A 1033 -38.70 24.10 -4.64
CA MET A 1033 -38.65 24.66 -3.28
C MET A 1033 -39.06 26.13 -3.23
N ARG A 1034 -39.95 26.46 -2.30
CA ARG A 1034 -40.54 27.81 -2.16
C ARG A 1034 -39.67 28.84 -1.46
N GLU A 1035 -38.56 28.50 -0.82
CA GLU A 1035 -37.64 29.46 -0.18
C GLU A 1035 -36.38 28.70 0.26
N CYS A 1036 -35.28 28.84 -0.46
CA CYS A 1036 -33.97 28.33 -0.03
C CYS A 1036 -33.00 29.52 0.00
N ASN A 1037 -32.78 30.07 1.19
CA ASN A 1037 -31.80 31.13 1.40
C ASN A 1037 -30.42 30.49 1.62
N LEU A 1038 -29.59 30.49 0.60
CA LEU A 1038 -28.22 29.97 0.67
C LEU A 1038 -27.26 31.13 0.97
N ILE A 1039 -26.87 31.25 2.24
CA ILE A 1039 -25.99 32.31 2.78
C ILE A 1039 -24.50 31.85 2.81
N GLN A 1040 -24.14 30.79 2.08
CA GLN A 1040 -22.79 30.21 2.15
C GLN A 1040 -21.94 30.51 0.92
N ARG A 1041 -20.63 30.69 1.15
CA ARG A 1041 -19.59 30.79 0.13
C ARG A 1041 -19.40 29.45 -0.56
N ILE A 1042 -19.46 29.47 -1.89
CA ILE A 1042 -19.24 28.33 -2.77
C ILE A 1042 -17.88 28.47 -3.43
N LEU A 1043 -17.03 27.48 -3.19
CA LEU A 1043 -15.72 27.33 -3.85
C LEU A 1043 -15.79 26.13 -4.80
N ILE A 1044 -15.52 26.38 -6.09
CA ILE A 1044 -15.38 25.36 -7.13
C ILE A 1044 -13.92 25.40 -7.60
N GLU A 1045 -13.11 24.49 -7.11
CA GLU A 1045 -11.69 24.35 -7.48
C GLU A 1045 -11.49 23.09 -8.32
N ASN A 1046 -10.69 23.18 -9.38
CA ASN A 1046 -10.35 22.07 -10.27
C ASN A 1046 -8.87 21.68 -10.21
N ASN A 1047 -8.59 20.45 -9.81
CA ASN A 1047 -7.26 19.86 -9.79
C ASN A 1047 -7.06 18.74 -10.83
N PHE A 1048 -7.97 18.57 -11.79
CA PHE A 1048 -7.88 17.49 -12.77
C PHE A 1048 -6.61 17.54 -13.63
N LYS A 1049 -6.12 18.72 -14.02
CA LYS A 1049 -4.86 18.82 -14.77
C LYS A 1049 -3.64 18.33 -13.98
N GLN A 1050 -3.72 18.32 -12.65
CA GLN A 1050 -2.67 17.77 -11.80
C GLN A 1050 -2.71 16.23 -11.73
N LYS A 1051 -3.86 15.63 -12.04
CA LYS A 1051 -4.16 14.21 -11.86
C LYS A 1051 -4.30 13.43 -13.17
N ILE A 1052 -4.64 14.10 -14.29
CA ILE A 1052 -4.85 13.52 -15.61
C ILE A 1052 -3.76 14.02 -16.56
N PHE A 1053 -2.88 13.13 -17.04
CA PHE A 1053 -1.68 13.54 -17.78
C PHE A 1053 -2.01 14.16 -19.13
N SER A 1054 -2.94 13.56 -19.89
CA SER A 1054 -3.30 14.02 -21.24
C SER A 1054 -4.16 15.29 -21.26
N LEU A 1055 -4.69 15.72 -20.11
CA LEU A 1055 -5.69 16.79 -20.03
C LEU A 1055 -5.08 18.17 -20.26
N GLN A 1056 -5.53 18.84 -21.32
CA GLN A 1056 -5.06 20.17 -21.71
C GLN A 1056 -6.04 21.27 -21.32
N LYS A 1057 -7.35 21.03 -21.43
CA LYS A 1057 -8.38 22.02 -21.12
C LYS A 1057 -9.49 21.50 -20.23
N THR A 1058 -9.99 22.38 -19.36
CA THR A 1058 -11.17 22.15 -18.53
C THR A 1058 -12.18 23.28 -18.69
N HIS A 1059 -13.43 22.88 -18.89
CA HIS A 1059 -14.56 23.77 -19.13
C HIS A 1059 -15.60 23.54 -18.04
N LEU A 1060 -16.05 24.59 -17.37
CA LEU A 1060 -17.16 24.54 -16.42
C LEU A 1060 -18.38 25.23 -17.02
N GLN A 1061 -19.53 24.57 -17.02
CA GLN A 1061 -20.80 25.16 -17.44
C GLN A 1061 -21.83 25.03 -16.31
N LEU A 1062 -22.32 26.17 -15.83
CA LEU A 1062 -23.37 26.26 -14.81
C LEU A 1062 -24.70 26.61 -15.50
N ILE A 1063 -25.65 25.68 -15.49
CA ILE A 1063 -26.94 25.83 -16.17
C ILE A 1063 -28.06 25.97 -15.15
N GLY A 1064 -28.71 27.13 -15.16
CA GLY A 1064 -29.90 27.41 -14.35
C GLY A 1064 -31.22 27.01 -15.03
N THR A 1065 -32.33 27.26 -14.34
CA THR A 1065 -33.69 27.19 -14.93
C THR A 1065 -34.28 28.58 -15.06
N SER A 1066 -34.76 28.91 -16.26
CA SER A 1066 -35.36 30.22 -16.57
C SER A 1066 -36.71 30.47 -15.88
N ASP A 1067 -37.39 29.41 -15.42
CA ASP A 1067 -38.85 29.45 -15.23
C ASP A 1067 -39.31 29.69 -13.79
N GLU A 1068 -38.41 29.76 -12.79
CA GLU A 1068 -38.82 29.94 -11.39
C GLU A 1068 -37.89 30.93 -10.65
N GLN A 1069 -38.50 31.89 -9.93
CA GLN A 1069 -37.82 32.93 -9.11
C GLN A 1069 -37.06 32.31 -7.92
N LYS A 1070 -36.02 31.53 -8.19
CA LYS A 1070 -35.23 30.84 -7.16
C LYS A 1070 -34.12 31.74 -6.66
N GLN A 1071 -33.95 31.77 -5.34
CA GLN A 1071 -32.88 32.51 -4.68
C GLN A 1071 -31.57 31.74 -4.83
N PHE A 1072 -30.48 32.45 -5.15
CA PHE A 1072 -29.17 31.83 -5.36
C PHE A 1072 -28.07 32.70 -4.72
N ILE A 1073 -27.27 32.05 -3.86
CA ILE A 1073 -25.87 32.25 -3.40
C ILE A 1073 -25.40 33.68 -3.05
N SER A 1074 -24.67 33.86 -1.94
CA SER A 1074 -23.96 35.12 -1.59
C SER A 1074 -22.49 35.19 -2.07
N TYR A 1075 -21.80 34.09 -2.36
CA TYR A 1075 -20.42 34.16 -2.86
C TYR A 1075 -20.05 32.93 -3.71
N LEU A 1076 -19.55 33.13 -4.93
CA LEU A 1076 -19.10 32.10 -5.88
C LEU A 1076 -17.65 32.33 -6.29
N GLU A 1077 -16.78 31.38 -5.99
CA GLU A 1077 -15.38 31.41 -6.39
C GLU A 1077 -15.04 30.17 -7.21
N ILE A 1078 -14.46 30.41 -8.38
CA ILE A 1078 -14.13 29.38 -9.37
C ILE A 1078 -12.64 29.46 -9.67
N GLN A 1079 -11.93 28.35 -9.44
CA GLN A 1079 -10.48 28.29 -9.56
C GLN A 1079 -10.03 27.21 -10.54
N ASN A 1080 -8.99 27.50 -11.33
CA ASN A 1080 -8.25 26.58 -12.20
C ASN A 1080 -9.07 25.96 -13.35
N PHE A 1081 -9.92 26.77 -13.99
CA PHE A 1081 -10.62 26.41 -15.23
C PHE A 1081 -10.15 27.27 -16.41
N ASP A 1082 -10.06 26.66 -17.60
CA ASP A 1082 -9.70 27.40 -18.83
C ASP A 1082 -10.90 28.14 -19.40
N SER A 1083 -12.10 27.59 -19.28
CA SER A 1083 -13.32 28.33 -19.55
C SER A 1083 -14.41 28.10 -18.51
N VAL A 1084 -15.22 29.13 -18.29
CA VAL A 1084 -16.38 29.09 -17.43
C VAL A 1084 -17.57 29.74 -18.12
N GLU A 1085 -18.70 29.05 -18.14
CA GLU A 1085 -19.96 29.53 -18.69
C GLU A 1085 -21.05 29.49 -17.62
N ILE A 1086 -21.77 30.59 -17.45
CA ILE A 1086 -23.01 30.68 -16.66
C ILE A 1086 -24.15 30.94 -17.65
N ASN A 1087 -25.11 30.03 -17.72
CA ASN A 1087 -26.19 30.10 -18.71
C ASN A 1087 -27.56 29.87 -18.06
N SER A 1088 -28.57 30.59 -18.56
CA SER A 1088 -29.98 30.45 -18.13
C SER A 1088 -30.18 30.57 -16.61
N ALA A 1089 -29.39 31.43 -15.94
CA ALA A 1089 -29.41 31.58 -14.49
C ALA A 1089 -30.29 32.76 -14.04
N TYR A 1090 -30.94 32.61 -12.89
CA TYR A 1090 -31.67 33.70 -12.21
C TYR A 1090 -31.06 33.91 -10.82
N PHE A 1091 -30.41 35.05 -10.61
CA PHE A 1091 -29.80 35.41 -9.33
C PHE A 1091 -30.68 36.45 -8.62
N LYS A 1092 -31.18 36.11 -7.43
CA LYS A 1092 -31.87 37.05 -6.54
C LYS A 1092 -30.96 37.41 -5.37
N ILE A 1093 -30.39 38.61 -5.41
CA ILE A 1093 -29.44 39.12 -4.43
C ILE A 1093 -30.21 39.61 -3.19
N GLN A 1094 -29.85 39.08 -2.02
CA GLN A 1094 -30.39 39.51 -0.72
C GLN A 1094 -29.30 39.90 0.30
N GLU A 1095 -28.04 39.57 -0.02
CA GLU A 1095 -26.84 39.86 0.76
C GLU A 1095 -25.72 40.25 -0.21
N GLU A 1096 -24.49 40.44 0.28
CA GLU A 1096 -23.32 40.64 -0.58
C GLU A 1096 -23.18 39.49 -1.60
N PHE A 1097 -22.81 39.79 -2.84
CA PHE A 1097 -22.65 38.84 -3.94
C PHE A 1097 -21.31 39.03 -4.66
N PHE A 1098 -20.50 37.99 -4.68
CA PHE A 1098 -19.21 38.03 -5.38
C PHE A 1098 -19.05 36.85 -6.33
N ILE A 1099 -18.59 37.13 -7.55
CA ILE A 1099 -18.04 36.10 -8.45
C ILE A 1099 -16.56 36.36 -8.61
N SER A 1100 -15.73 35.41 -8.18
CA SER A 1100 -14.28 35.45 -8.32
C SER A 1100 -13.80 34.32 -9.22
N LEU A 1101 -13.08 34.64 -10.29
CA LEU A 1101 -12.49 33.66 -11.20
C LEU A 1101 -10.97 33.77 -11.21
N THR A 1102 -10.28 32.67 -10.91
CA THR A 1102 -8.81 32.58 -10.93
C THR A 1102 -8.35 31.33 -11.67
N ASN A 1103 -7.26 31.45 -12.42
CA ASN A 1103 -6.57 30.33 -13.05
C ASN A 1103 -5.09 30.67 -13.03
N ASP A 1104 -4.31 29.87 -12.32
CA ASP A 1104 -2.91 30.18 -12.04
C ASP A 1104 -2.12 30.41 -13.35
N ARG A 1105 -1.76 31.67 -13.60
CA ARG A 1105 -0.95 32.16 -14.75
C ARG A 1105 -1.56 32.01 -16.15
N ASN A 1106 -2.70 31.32 -16.31
CA ASN A 1106 -3.34 31.11 -17.61
C ASN A 1106 -4.58 32.00 -17.78
N PRO A 1107 -4.86 32.52 -18.99
CA PRO A 1107 -6.00 33.39 -19.20
C PRO A 1107 -7.31 32.60 -19.38
N ILE A 1108 -8.37 33.02 -18.68
CA ILE A 1108 -9.69 32.35 -18.64
C ILE A 1108 -10.63 32.87 -19.72
N GLU A 1109 -11.41 32.00 -20.37
CA GLU A 1109 -12.56 32.37 -21.19
C GLU A 1109 -13.85 32.33 -20.35
N PHE A 1110 -14.49 33.48 -20.13
CA PHE A 1110 -15.69 33.59 -19.30
C PHE A 1110 -16.91 34.05 -20.10
N ALA A 1111 -18.04 33.36 -19.94
CA ALA A 1111 -19.30 33.70 -20.57
C ALA A 1111 -20.45 33.73 -19.55
N ILE A 1112 -21.26 34.80 -19.58
CA ILE A 1112 -22.56 34.87 -18.91
C ILE A 1112 -23.64 35.08 -19.97
N MET A 1113 -24.56 34.13 -20.07
CA MET A 1113 -25.59 34.10 -21.10
C MET A 1113 -26.99 33.92 -20.52
N ASN A 1114 -27.98 34.59 -21.11
CA ASN A 1114 -29.40 34.42 -20.79
C ASN A 1114 -29.69 34.49 -19.28
N THR A 1115 -29.07 35.45 -18.59
CA THR A 1115 -29.04 35.51 -17.13
C THR A 1115 -29.76 36.75 -16.61
N ILE A 1116 -30.55 36.60 -15.54
CA ILE A 1116 -31.25 37.71 -14.87
C ILE A 1116 -30.69 37.85 -13.45
N ILE A 1117 -30.28 39.06 -13.07
CA ILE A 1117 -29.75 39.38 -11.74
C ILE A 1117 -30.65 40.46 -11.14
N ASN A 1118 -31.35 40.13 -10.05
CA ASN A 1118 -32.37 40.97 -9.44
C ASN A 1118 -32.05 41.23 -7.95
N SER A 1119 -32.22 42.47 -7.48
CA SER A 1119 -32.24 42.80 -6.05
C SER A 1119 -33.53 43.52 -5.66
N LYS A 1120 -34.10 43.20 -4.49
CA LYS A 1120 -35.38 43.76 -3.99
C LYS A 1120 -35.29 44.52 -2.66
N GLN A 1121 -34.12 44.64 -2.04
CA GLN A 1121 -33.96 45.30 -0.74
C GLN A 1121 -32.96 46.45 -0.77
N PHE A 1122 -33.29 47.54 -0.07
CA PHE A 1122 -32.52 48.80 -0.03
C PHE A 1122 -31.35 48.80 0.96
N ASN A 1123 -30.91 47.64 1.44
CA ASN A 1123 -29.78 47.56 2.35
C ASN A 1123 -28.48 47.53 1.53
N GLN A 1124 -27.39 48.09 2.09
CA GLN A 1124 -26.12 48.24 1.39
C GLN A 1124 -25.60 46.84 1.00
N PHE A 1125 -25.51 46.54 -0.30
CA PHE A 1125 -24.96 45.28 -0.77
C PHE A 1125 -23.71 45.54 -1.61
N GLU A 1126 -22.70 44.72 -1.36
CA GLU A 1126 -21.49 44.66 -2.18
C GLU A 1126 -21.75 43.64 -3.31
N TYR A 1127 -21.80 44.10 -4.57
CA TYR A 1127 -21.74 43.22 -5.74
C TYR A 1127 -20.47 43.54 -6.50
N SER A 1128 -19.62 42.53 -6.72
CA SER A 1128 -18.52 42.65 -7.68
C SER A 1128 -18.22 41.34 -8.40
N LEU A 1129 -18.02 41.46 -9.70
CA LEU A 1129 -17.44 40.41 -10.54
C LEU A 1129 -15.95 40.70 -10.72
N LYS A 1130 -15.10 39.85 -10.12
CA LYS A 1130 -13.65 39.96 -10.16
C LYS A 1130 -13.07 38.90 -11.09
N LEU A 1131 -12.49 39.35 -12.20
CA LEU A 1131 -11.77 38.49 -13.14
C LEU A 1131 -10.27 38.79 -13.06
N ASN A 1132 -9.49 37.78 -12.70
CA ASN A 1132 -8.03 37.83 -12.79
C ASN A 1132 -7.61 37.05 -14.04
N ASN A 1133 -6.78 37.64 -14.90
CA ASN A 1133 -6.24 37.01 -16.13
C ASN A 1133 -7.34 36.37 -17.02
N TYR A 1134 -8.04 37.16 -17.85
CA TYR A 1134 -9.02 36.63 -18.82
C TYR A 1134 -8.56 36.84 -20.27
N LYS A 1135 -8.92 35.90 -21.15
CA LYS A 1135 -8.69 35.95 -22.60
C LYS A 1135 -9.90 36.52 -23.33
N LYS A 1136 -11.09 36.05 -22.98
CA LYS A 1136 -12.36 36.43 -23.60
C LYS A 1136 -13.45 36.55 -22.55
N LEU A 1137 -14.17 37.65 -22.57
CA LEU A 1137 -15.37 37.87 -21.77
C LEU A 1137 -16.59 38.01 -22.69
N THR A 1138 -17.62 37.20 -22.49
CA THR A 1138 -18.88 37.29 -23.24
C THR A 1138 -20.04 37.52 -22.28
N ILE A 1139 -20.78 38.61 -22.47
CA ILE A 1139 -22.02 38.91 -21.75
C ILE A 1139 -23.13 38.98 -22.79
N LYS A 1140 -24.08 38.04 -22.78
CA LYS A 1140 -25.12 37.95 -23.80
C LYS A 1140 -26.50 37.77 -23.21
N ASN A 1141 -27.46 38.62 -23.59
CA ASN A 1141 -28.84 38.57 -23.11
C ASN A 1141 -28.90 38.59 -21.57
N VAL A 1142 -28.21 39.54 -20.93
CA VAL A 1142 -28.13 39.67 -19.47
C VAL A 1142 -28.97 40.85 -19.00
N THR A 1143 -29.76 40.66 -17.95
CA THR A 1143 -30.60 41.72 -17.35
C THR A 1143 -30.24 41.92 -15.88
N TYR A 1144 -29.88 43.14 -15.51
CA TYR A 1144 -29.71 43.59 -14.12
C TYR A 1144 -30.91 44.46 -13.72
N ASP A 1145 -31.62 44.09 -12.66
CA ASP A 1145 -32.85 44.77 -12.22
C ASP A 1145 -32.81 45.08 -10.71
N GLY A 1146 -33.03 46.33 -10.33
CA GLY A 1146 -33.17 46.70 -8.91
C GLY A 1146 -31.87 46.72 -8.10
N LEU A 1147 -30.69 46.84 -8.72
CA LEU A 1147 -29.41 46.80 -7.99
C LEU A 1147 -29.17 48.07 -7.15
N LEU A 1148 -28.51 47.93 -6.00
CA LEU A 1148 -27.96 49.04 -5.22
C LEU A 1148 -26.46 48.78 -4.97
N ILE A 1149 -25.58 49.57 -5.59
CA ILE A 1149 -24.11 49.41 -5.48
C ILE A 1149 -23.53 50.65 -4.82
N ILE A 1150 -22.71 50.45 -3.78
CA ILE A 1150 -22.07 51.52 -3.02
C ILE A 1150 -20.57 51.24 -2.89
N ASN A 1151 -19.71 52.22 -3.20
CA ASN A 1151 -18.24 52.14 -3.09
C ASN A 1151 -17.57 50.97 -3.85
N GLN A 1152 -18.20 50.41 -4.89
CA GLN A 1152 -17.67 49.24 -5.63
C GLN A 1152 -17.87 49.35 -7.13
N SER A 1153 -17.14 48.54 -7.90
CA SER A 1153 -17.43 48.38 -9.33
C SER A 1153 -18.20 47.09 -9.58
N LEU A 1154 -19.29 47.14 -10.36
CA LEU A 1154 -20.05 45.93 -10.73
C LEU A 1154 -19.14 44.93 -11.46
N PHE A 1155 -18.34 45.46 -12.39
CA PHE A 1155 -17.27 44.75 -13.07
C PHE A 1155 -15.93 45.39 -12.73
N ASP A 1156 -15.12 44.70 -11.93
CA ASP A 1156 -13.78 45.13 -11.50
C ASP A 1156 -12.73 44.18 -12.09
N TYR A 1157 -11.92 44.68 -13.03
CA TYR A 1157 -10.91 43.88 -13.71
C TYR A 1157 -9.53 44.23 -13.15
N LEU A 1158 -8.78 43.27 -12.60
CA LEU A 1158 -7.42 43.50 -12.12
C LEU A 1158 -6.40 42.97 -13.19
N THR A 1159 -5.47 43.85 -13.61
CA THR A 1159 -4.30 43.75 -14.55
C THR A 1159 -3.70 42.35 -14.87
N LEU A 1160 -3.02 41.98 -16.00
CA LEU A 1160 -2.48 42.59 -17.26
C LEU A 1160 -1.79 41.51 -18.19
N GLU A 1161 -1.42 41.88 -19.45
CA GLU A 1161 -0.40 41.32 -20.42
C GLU A 1161 -0.86 40.72 -21.77
N PHE A 1162 -2.08 40.21 -21.92
CA PHE A 1162 -2.51 39.50 -23.15
C PHE A 1162 -3.49 40.30 -24.01
N ASP A 1163 -3.54 40.00 -25.31
CA ASP A 1163 -4.60 40.51 -26.21
C ASP A 1163 -5.93 39.86 -25.80
N SER A 1164 -6.83 40.62 -25.15
CA SER A 1164 -8.13 40.11 -24.70
C SER A 1164 -9.32 40.77 -25.40
N GLN A 1165 -10.42 40.04 -25.44
CA GLN A 1165 -11.66 40.46 -26.11
C GLN A 1165 -12.82 40.53 -25.11
N ILE A 1166 -13.57 41.63 -25.13
CA ILE A 1166 -14.82 41.76 -24.39
C ILE A 1166 -15.95 41.93 -25.38
N LEU A 1167 -16.96 41.06 -25.30
CA LEU A 1167 -18.17 41.08 -26.11
C LEU A 1167 -19.38 41.22 -25.20
N ILE A 1168 -20.13 42.31 -25.34
CA ILE A 1168 -21.38 42.55 -24.64
C ILE A 1168 -22.49 42.66 -25.68
N GLU A 1169 -23.48 41.78 -25.63
CA GLU A 1169 -24.63 41.74 -26.55
C GLU A 1169 -25.93 41.73 -25.73
N ASN A 1170 -26.85 42.68 -25.99
CA ASN A 1170 -28.16 42.76 -25.33
C ASN A 1170 -28.06 42.80 -23.79
N LEU A 1171 -27.35 43.80 -23.26
CA LEU A 1171 -27.27 44.04 -21.82
C LEU A 1171 -28.33 45.07 -21.39
N ILE A 1172 -29.21 44.68 -20.47
CA ILE A 1172 -30.25 45.55 -19.91
C ILE A 1172 -29.94 45.82 -18.44
N ILE A 1173 -29.91 47.08 -18.04
CA ILE A 1173 -29.76 47.51 -16.66
C ILE A 1173 -30.94 48.42 -16.34
N GLN A 1174 -31.73 48.08 -15.34
CA GLN A 1174 -32.91 48.85 -15.01
C GLN A 1174 -33.20 48.95 -13.52
N ASN A 1175 -33.87 50.03 -13.11
CA ASN A 1175 -34.30 50.25 -11.73
C ASN A 1175 -33.15 50.24 -10.69
N SER A 1176 -31.91 50.55 -11.10
CA SER A 1176 -30.70 50.37 -10.27
C SER A 1176 -30.10 51.69 -9.80
N GLN A 1177 -29.49 51.70 -8.61
CA GLN A 1177 -28.78 52.82 -7.99
C GLN A 1177 -27.28 52.52 -7.80
N PHE A 1178 -26.42 53.45 -8.19
CA PHE A 1178 -24.96 53.38 -8.07
C PHE A 1178 -24.45 54.62 -7.33
N ASN A 1179 -23.85 54.45 -6.15
CA ASN A 1179 -23.29 55.54 -5.35
C ASN A 1179 -21.78 55.32 -5.17
N TYR A 1180 -20.94 56.28 -5.54
CA TYR A 1180 -19.47 56.15 -5.49
C TYR A 1180 -18.95 54.87 -6.17
N SER A 1181 -19.61 54.46 -7.25
CA SER A 1181 -19.47 53.13 -7.84
C SER A 1181 -19.35 53.22 -9.36
N ASN A 1182 -18.65 52.29 -10.00
CA ASN A 1182 -18.60 52.26 -11.46
C ASN A 1182 -19.32 51.02 -11.97
N LEU A 1183 -20.00 51.13 -13.11
CA LEU A 1183 -20.59 49.94 -13.72
C LEU A 1183 -19.49 49.08 -14.36
N PHE A 1184 -18.62 49.67 -15.17
CA PHE A 1184 -17.44 49.00 -15.72
C PHE A 1184 -16.17 49.79 -15.39
N THR A 1185 -15.19 49.14 -14.75
CA THR A 1185 -13.87 49.72 -14.49
C THR A 1185 -12.79 48.94 -15.21
N PHE A 1186 -12.08 49.58 -16.13
CA PHE A 1186 -11.14 48.98 -17.06
C PHE A 1186 -9.70 49.54 -16.87
N PRO A 1187 -8.89 48.97 -15.98
CA PRO A 1187 -7.51 49.40 -15.79
C PRO A 1187 -6.54 48.70 -16.77
N ASN A 1188 -5.58 49.46 -17.33
CA ASN A 1188 -4.44 48.97 -18.11
C ASN A 1188 -4.74 47.92 -19.22
N LEU A 1189 -5.40 48.32 -20.31
CA LEU A 1189 -5.91 47.40 -21.34
C LEU A 1189 -5.18 47.46 -22.70
N LYS A 1190 -4.82 46.28 -23.23
CA LYS A 1190 -4.58 46.03 -24.68
C LYS A 1190 -5.70 45.14 -25.21
N THR A 1191 -6.89 45.72 -25.41
CA THR A 1191 -8.11 44.93 -25.65
C THR A 1191 -8.99 45.52 -26.74
N THR A 1192 -9.82 44.63 -27.32
CA THR A 1192 -10.94 45.03 -28.18
C THR A 1192 -12.23 44.81 -27.42
N ILE A 1193 -12.96 45.90 -27.18
CA ILE A 1193 -14.24 45.89 -26.49
C ILE A 1193 -15.33 46.17 -27.52
N LYS A 1194 -16.26 45.23 -27.68
CA LYS A 1194 -17.44 45.40 -28.53
C LYS A 1194 -18.69 45.33 -27.65
N ILE A 1195 -19.46 46.41 -27.65
CA ILE A 1195 -20.73 46.51 -26.93
C ILE A 1195 -21.82 46.72 -27.97
N ASP A 1196 -22.81 45.84 -27.99
CA ASP A 1196 -23.91 45.84 -28.92
C ASP A 1196 -25.24 45.77 -28.15
N HIS A 1197 -26.11 46.75 -28.35
CA HIS A 1197 -27.42 46.86 -27.67
C HIS A 1197 -27.32 46.91 -26.13
N LEU A 1198 -26.78 48.01 -25.60
CA LEU A 1198 -26.80 48.31 -24.17
C LEU A 1198 -27.98 49.22 -23.81
N LYS A 1199 -28.85 48.81 -22.89
CA LYS A 1199 -30.00 49.59 -22.43
C LYS A 1199 -29.92 49.87 -20.93
N ILE A 1200 -29.83 51.13 -20.54
CA ILE A 1200 -29.88 51.61 -19.14
C ILE A 1200 -31.20 52.35 -18.95
N ASN A 1201 -32.07 51.90 -18.04
CA ASN A 1201 -33.41 52.46 -17.86
C ASN A 1201 -33.80 52.67 -16.40
N ASN A 1202 -34.27 53.85 -16.01
CA ASN A 1202 -34.71 54.14 -14.64
C ASN A 1202 -33.61 53.90 -13.58
N CYS A 1203 -32.38 54.35 -13.87
CA CYS A 1203 -31.24 54.20 -12.95
C CYS A 1203 -30.86 55.53 -12.27
N PHE A 1204 -30.13 55.45 -11.15
CA PHE A 1204 -29.59 56.62 -10.43
C PHE A 1204 -28.08 56.45 -10.21
N PHE A 1205 -27.26 57.36 -10.71
CA PHE A 1205 -25.80 57.36 -10.55
C PHE A 1205 -25.37 58.58 -9.73
N GLN A 1206 -24.65 58.39 -8.62
CA GLN A 1206 -24.09 59.44 -7.78
C GLN A 1206 -22.58 59.25 -7.60
N ASN A 1207 -21.74 60.24 -7.91
CA ASN A 1207 -20.27 60.12 -7.90
C ASN A 1207 -19.73 58.86 -8.60
N SER A 1208 -20.34 58.50 -9.73
CA SER A 1208 -20.23 57.19 -10.36
C SER A 1208 -19.96 57.31 -11.87
N ALA A 1209 -19.45 56.25 -12.52
CA ALA A 1209 -19.31 56.20 -13.97
C ALA A 1209 -19.94 54.93 -14.56
N VAL A 1210 -20.55 55.02 -15.75
CA VAL A 1210 -21.00 53.82 -16.48
C VAL A 1210 -19.79 53.09 -17.04
N PHE A 1211 -18.89 53.80 -17.71
CA PHE A 1211 -17.61 53.26 -18.15
C PHE A 1211 -16.48 54.08 -17.55
N SER A 1212 -15.51 53.43 -16.92
CA SER A 1212 -14.30 54.05 -16.39
C SER A 1212 -13.08 53.37 -16.99
N PHE A 1213 -12.32 54.10 -17.79
CA PHE A 1213 -11.12 53.61 -18.46
C PHE A 1213 -9.88 54.26 -17.88
N SER A 1214 -9.03 53.47 -17.23
CA SER A 1214 -7.76 53.91 -16.64
C SER A 1214 -6.59 53.11 -17.24
N SER A 1215 -6.27 53.38 -18.50
CA SER A 1215 -5.25 52.61 -19.25
C SER A 1215 -4.09 53.46 -19.78
N TYR A 1216 -2.86 53.03 -19.53
CA TYR A 1216 -1.66 53.57 -20.19
C TYR A 1216 -1.47 53.03 -21.63
N LEU A 1217 -2.20 51.98 -22.01
CA LEU A 1217 -2.13 51.27 -23.31
C LEU A 1217 -3.34 51.61 -24.20
N THR A 1218 -3.21 51.43 -25.52
CA THR A 1218 -4.28 51.73 -26.50
C THR A 1218 -5.36 50.65 -26.48
N ALA A 1219 -6.59 51.04 -26.13
CA ALA A 1219 -7.78 50.19 -26.22
C ALA A 1219 -8.73 50.69 -27.32
N ASN A 1220 -9.34 49.75 -28.06
CA ASN A 1220 -10.39 50.03 -29.04
C ASN A 1220 -11.74 49.61 -28.46
N VAL A 1221 -12.67 50.56 -28.36
CA VAL A 1221 -14.00 50.34 -27.79
C VAL A 1221 -15.04 50.71 -28.84
N ASP A 1222 -15.76 49.72 -29.36
CA ASP A 1222 -16.86 49.91 -30.29
C ASP A 1222 -18.19 49.71 -29.56
N ILE A 1223 -18.96 50.78 -29.40
CA ILE A 1223 -20.28 50.79 -28.78
C ILE A 1223 -21.33 51.01 -29.86
N ILE A 1224 -22.20 50.03 -30.06
CA ILE A 1224 -23.24 49.98 -31.07
C ILE A 1224 -24.60 49.94 -30.36
N GLN A 1225 -25.46 50.92 -30.64
CA GLN A 1225 -26.82 51.05 -30.10
C GLN A 1225 -26.90 51.08 -28.56
N MET A 1226 -26.46 52.20 -27.98
CA MET A 1226 -26.66 52.47 -26.55
C MET A 1226 -27.94 53.27 -26.30
N GLN A 1227 -28.78 52.82 -25.37
CA GLN A 1227 -30.00 53.51 -24.94
C GLN A 1227 -29.91 53.86 -23.46
N VAL A 1228 -30.09 55.14 -23.11
CA VAL A 1228 -30.16 55.62 -21.71
C VAL A 1228 -31.48 56.36 -21.52
N LEU A 1229 -32.37 55.79 -20.72
CA LEU A 1229 -33.76 56.23 -20.58
C LEU A 1229 -34.11 56.48 -19.10
N ASN A 1230 -34.69 57.63 -18.77
CA ASN A 1230 -35.18 57.94 -17.41
C ASN A 1230 -34.11 57.78 -16.31
N THR A 1231 -32.85 58.07 -16.62
CA THR A 1231 -31.71 57.85 -15.71
C THR A 1231 -31.20 59.18 -15.16
N TYR A 1232 -30.86 59.22 -13.87
CA TYR A 1232 -30.34 60.41 -13.18
C TYR A 1232 -28.84 60.27 -12.93
N PHE A 1233 -28.07 61.32 -13.22
CA PHE A 1233 -26.63 61.40 -12.95
C PHE A 1233 -26.36 62.57 -12.01
N VAL A 1234 -25.66 62.34 -10.90
CA VAL A 1234 -25.29 63.35 -9.91
C VAL A 1234 -23.78 63.26 -9.70
N PHE A 1235 -23.03 64.27 -10.15
CA PHE A 1235 -21.56 64.24 -10.16
C PHE A 1235 -20.99 62.96 -10.80
N SER A 1236 -21.66 62.46 -11.83
CA SER A 1236 -21.42 61.16 -12.44
C SER A 1236 -21.24 61.30 -13.95
N THR A 1237 -20.54 60.38 -14.58
CA THR A 1237 -20.24 60.43 -16.03
C THR A 1237 -20.73 59.18 -16.75
N LEU A 1238 -21.06 59.31 -18.02
CA LEU A 1238 -21.33 58.14 -18.86
C LEU A 1238 -20.02 57.40 -19.19
N ILE A 1239 -18.99 58.15 -19.53
CA ILE A 1239 -17.67 57.63 -19.89
C ILE A 1239 -16.61 58.50 -19.22
N TYR A 1240 -15.84 57.91 -18.32
CA TYR A 1240 -14.66 58.48 -17.70
C TYR A 1240 -13.40 57.87 -18.33
N ILE A 1241 -12.44 58.70 -18.72
CA ILE A 1241 -11.20 58.26 -19.38
C ILE A 1241 -10.01 58.96 -18.72
N SER A 1242 -9.07 58.20 -18.18
CA SER A 1242 -7.78 58.67 -17.66
C SER A 1242 -6.58 58.12 -18.44
N GLY A 1243 -6.77 57.78 -19.72
CA GLY A 1243 -5.80 57.09 -20.58
C GLY A 1243 -5.95 57.29 -22.11
N LYS A 1244 -5.21 56.52 -22.92
CA LYS A 1244 -5.31 56.53 -24.41
C LYS A 1244 -6.34 55.50 -24.90
N VAL A 1245 -7.59 55.90 -25.06
CA VAL A 1245 -8.67 55.02 -25.55
C VAL A 1245 -9.28 55.57 -26.83
N LYS A 1246 -9.48 54.71 -27.84
CA LYS A 1246 -10.26 55.04 -29.04
C LYS A 1246 -11.66 54.46 -28.88
N ILE A 1247 -12.65 55.34 -28.83
CA ILE A 1247 -14.07 54.96 -28.70
C ILE A 1247 -14.79 55.25 -30.01
N THR A 1248 -15.40 54.24 -30.62
CA THR A 1248 -16.35 54.38 -31.73
C THR A 1248 -17.76 54.21 -31.18
N LEU A 1249 -18.60 55.24 -31.32
CA LEU A 1249 -19.97 55.23 -30.81
C LEU A 1249 -20.96 55.31 -31.99
N SER A 1250 -21.71 54.23 -32.21
CA SER A 1250 -22.63 54.06 -33.35
C SER A 1250 -24.07 53.98 -32.82
N LEU A 1251 -24.84 55.07 -32.97
CA LEU A 1251 -26.17 55.28 -32.37
C LEU A 1251 -26.22 55.30 -30.83
N LEU A 1252 -26.45 56.50 -30.28
CA LEU A 1252 -26.74 56.75 -28.87
C LEU A 1252 -28.12 57.41 -28.75
N ASN A 1253 -29.03 56.80 -28.00
CA ASN A 1253 -30.38 57.32 -27.74
C ASN A 1253 -30.54 57.66 -26.26
N ILE A 1254 -30.56 58.94 -25.95
CA ILE A 1254 -30.69 59.49 -24.60
C ILE A 1254 -32.06 60.17 -24.46
N ARG A 1255 -32.87 59.81 -23.46
CA ARG A 1255 -34.16 60.46 -23.16
C ARG A 1255 -34.41 60.59 -21.64
N ASN A 1256 -34.96 61.74 -21.22
CA ASN A 1256 -35.31 62.06 -19.83
C ASN A 1256 -34.15 61.88 -18.84
N ILE A 1257 -33.06 62.63 -19.04
CA ILE A 1257 -31.88 62.63 -18.16
C ILE A 1257 -31.77 63.97 -17.42
N LEU A 1258 -31.39 63.94 -16.14
CA LEU A 1258 -31.06 65.12 -15.32
C LEU A 1258 -29.58 65.07 -14.90
N ASN A 1259 -28.85 66.18 -15.11
CA ASN A 1259 -27.46 66.42 -14.69
C ASN A 1259 -26.37 65.47 -15.23
N LEU A 1260 -26.37 65.16 -16.53
CA LEU A 1260 -25.31 64.40 -17.20
C LEU A 1260 -24.14 65.31 -17.62
N THR A 1261 -22.91 64.94 -17.23
CA THR A 1261 -21.65 65.51 -17.74
C THR A 1261 -20.87 64.49 -18.56
#